data_AF-A5X2L0-F1
#
_entry.id   AF-A5X2L0-F1
#
_cell.length_a   1.000
_cell.length_b   1.000
_cell.length_c   1.000
_cell.angle_alpha   90.00
_cell.angle_beta   90.00
_cell.angle_gamma   90.00
#
_symmetry.space_group_name_H-M   'P 1'
#
loop_
_entity.id
_entity.type
_entity.pdbx_description
1 polymer ?
#
loop_
_entity_poly.entity_id
_entity_poly.type
_entity_poly.pdbx_seq_one_letter_code
_entity_poly.pdbx_strand_id
1 'polypeptide(L)'
;QILVLTYPLIGNYGVPSADEIDEYGLPKHFEWFDGISIAGLVVGEACITPSHWRQTCTLSKWMEAQGIPGISDIDTRALTKKIRENGSILGKIIYEQPDIKIDMKLTDPNLRNLVAECSVRTVKTFNASGSPRICAIDCGLKLNQIRCFIARGARVDLVPWNHNLNPNEFDGLFLSNGPGDPIVCSDTVKQIEKIISTSNIPIFGICLGHQLLATAIGCKTYKLKYGNRGHNLPCIHHGTGRCFMTSQNHGFAVDAKTLPKDWEPLFTNVNDKSNEGIVHAEKPYFSVQFHPEHTPGPEDLELLFDVFLNAIKIRLMKKSDISIKNVLIERLKYTPKPEFINFERPRKILILGSGGLSIGQAGEFDYSGSQAIKALKEEKIQTILINPNIATVQTSTGLADKVYFLPLTPEYVEQVIKAERPNGVLLTFGGQTALNCGVELDRSGIFSKYNVKIMGTPIQSIIETEDRKIFAERVAQIGEKVAPSEAVYSVKEALDAATKLGYPVMARAAFSLGGLGSGFANNEKELQELAQQAFAHSNQLIVDKSLRGWKEVEYEVVRDAFDNCITVCNMENLDPLGIHTGESIVVAPSQTLSNREYNMLRSTAIKVIRHFGIVGECNIQYALNPESEEYYIIEVNARLSRSSALASKATGYPLAYVAAKLCLAIPLPDIKNSVTGVTTACFEPSLDYCVVKIPRWDLAKFTRVSKNIGSSMKSVGEVMAIGRNFEEAFQKALRMVDETVNGFDPYIKPVREEELIQATDKRIFVLSAALKANYTVEKLHELTKIDPWFLNKMKNIIGYLNFLEEQGNNLDRNMLLQAKKLGFSDKQIAAAIKVTDLVIRKQREEMKVISFVKQIDTVAGEWPATTNYLYLTYNAEDHDIDFPGGFTIVVGSGVYRIGSSVEFDLCAVGCLRELRKLGRSTIMINYNPETVSTDYDMCDRLYFEEISFEVVMDIYQIENVEGIILSMGGQLPNNIAMDLHRQQAKVLGTSPESIDSAENRFKFSRMLDRKGILQPRWKELTNLKSAIEFCDEVGYPCLVRPSYVLSGAAMNVAYSNQDLETYLNAASFVSKEHPVVISKFLTEAKEIDVDAVAADGEILCMAVSEHVENAGVHSGDATLVTPPQDINAETLVKIKGIVRDLAALLDVTGPFNMQLIAKNNELKVIECNVRVSRSFPFVSKTLNHDFVATATRAIIGMPVEPVEVLHGCGKVGVKVPQFSFSRLAGADVQLGVEMASTGEVACQGDNRYEAYLKAMMSTGFQIPKKAILLSIGSFK
;
A
#
# COMPACT_ATOMS: atom_id res chain seq x y z
N GLN A 1 12.67 31.90 10.50
CA GLN A 1 13.49 30.68 10.75
C GLN A 1 13.95 30.12 9.41
N ILE A 2 15.02 29.32 9.35
CA ILE A 2 15.32 28.49 8.18
C ILE A 2 14.45 27.25 8.30
N LEU A 3 13.58 27.01 7.32
CA LEU A 3 12.63 25.90 7.33
C LEU A 3 13.22 24.72 6.57
N VAL A 4 13.22 23.55 7.22
CA VAL A 4 13.56 22.26 6.59
C VAL A 4 12.25 21.53 6.37
N LEU A 5 11.92 21.22 5.11
CA LEU A 5 10.75 20.40 4.81
C LEU A 5 11.16 18.93 4.79
N THR A 6 10.42 18.11 5.54
CA THR A 6 10.70 16.67 5.65
C THR A 6 10.39 15.95 4.35
N TYR A 7 9.23 16.24 3.74
CA TYR A 7 8.86 15.69 2.44
C TYR A 7 9.84 16.14 1.36
N PRO A 8 10.42 15.22 0.55
CA PRO A 8 11.52 15.57 -0.33
C PRO A 8 11.08 16.33 -1.59
N LEU A 9 9.87 16.12 -2.12
CA LEU A 9 9.42 16.71 -3.38
C LEU A 9 8.62 17.99 -3.15
N ILE A 10 9.25 19.16 -3.32
CA ILE A 10 8.64 20.45 -2.95
C ILE A 10 8.41 21.36 -4.15
N GLY A 11 7.23 21.99 -4.20
CA GLY A 11 6.84 22.97 -5.20
C GLY A 11 5.99 22.42 -6.35
N ASN A 12 5.50 21.17 -6.24
CA ASN A 12 4.81 20.43 -7.30
C ASN A 12 3.61 21.16 -7.93
N TYR A 13 2.87 21.95 -7.16
CA TYR A 13 1.69 22.69 -7.60
C TYR A 13 1.93 24.20 -7.77
N GLY A 14 3.19 24.64 -7.73
CA GLY A 14 3.58 26.03 -7.96
C GLY A 14 3.04 26.99 -6.91
N VAL A 15 2.96 28.28 -7.27
CA VAL A 15 2.46 29.36 -6.40
C VAL A 15 1.26 30.04 -7.08
N PRO A 16 0.12 30.19 -6.38
CA PRO A 16 -1.05 30.87 -6.92
C PRO A 16 -0.84 32.40 -6.99
N SER A 17 -1.76 33.10 -7.66
CA SER A 17 -1.68 34.56 -7.76
C SER A 17 -1.78 35.24 -6.39
N ALA A 18 -0.88 36.19 -6.12
CA ALA A 18 -0.95 37.07 -4.95
C ALA A 18 -2.01 38.17 -5.07
N ASP A 19 -2.48 38.44 -6.30
CA ASP A 19 -3.47 39.49 -6.58
C ASP A 19 -4.91 39.02 -6.33
N GLU A 20 -5.13 37.71 -6.18
CA GLU A 20 -6.43 37.17 -5.84
C GLU A 20 -6.79 37.51 -4.39
N ILE A 21 -7.90 38.22 -4.22
CA ILE A 21 -8.53 38.47 -2.93
C ILE A 21 -9.76 37.58 -2.74
N ASP A 22 -10.02 37.20 -1.49
CA ASP A 22 -11.24 36.49 -1.10
C ASP A 22 -12.45 37.45 -0.98
N GLU A 23 -13.62 36.90 -0.69
CA GLU A 23 -14.87 37.64 -0.48
C GLU A 23 -14.80 38.66 0.66
N TYR A 24 -13.75 38.61 1.50
CA TYR A 24 -13.52 39.51 2.61
C TYR A 24 -12.46 40.57 2.33
N GLY A 25 -11.89 40.59 1.12
CA GLY A 25 -10.83 41.52 0.73
C GLY A 25 -9.46 41.18 1.31
N LEU A 26 -9.24 39.95 1.78
CA LEU A 26 -7.93 39.45 2.21
C LEU A 26 -7.26 38.67 1.07
N PRO A 27 -5.91 38.57 1.04
CA PRO A 27 -5.22 37.67 0.11
C PRO A 27 -5.81 36.26 0.16
N LYS A 28 -6.25 35.71 -0.95
CA LYS A 28 -7.08 34.49 -0.96
C LYS A 28 -6.32 33.22 -0.60
N HIS A 29 -5.05 33.13 -1.01
CA HIS A 29 -4.25 31.91 -0.91
C HIS A 29 -3.08 32.01 0.07
N PHE A 30 -2.96 33.13 0.77
CA PHE A 30 -1.84 33.42 1.66
C PHE A 30 -2.31 33.71 3.08
N GLU A 31 -1.44 33.38 4.04
CA GLU A 31 -1.71 33.53 5.47
C GLU A 31 -1.02 34.74 6.10
N TRP A 32 -0.40 35.58 5.28
CA TRP A 32 0.34 36.77 5.69
C TRP A 32 0.18 37.89 4.66
N PHE A 33 0.20 39.15 5.09
CA PHE A 33 0.07 40.31 4.19
C PHE A 33 1.32 40.57 3.35
N ASP A 34 2.51 40.33 3.91
CA ASP A 34 3.79 40.77 3.34
C ASP A 34 4.60 39.62 2.69
N GLY A 35 3.94 38.63 2.08
CA GLY A 35 4.61 37.54 1.36
C GLY A 35 5.22 36.45 2.26
N ILE A 36 6.49 36.09 2.03
CA ILE A 36 7.16 34.94 2.67
C ILE A 36 7.76 35.33 4.02
N SER A 37 7.49 34.54 5.07
CA SER A 37 7.96 34.82 6.45
C SER A 37 9.19 34.02 6.89
N ILE A 38 9.60 32.99 6.15
CA ILE A 38 10.80 32.21 6.46
C ILE A 38 12.07 32.98 6.03
N ALA A 39 13.16 32.76 6.75
CA ALA A 39 14.46 33.36 6.44
C ALA A 39 15.24 32.56 5.39
N GLY A 40 14.83 31.31 5.14
CA GLY A 40 15.37 30.46 4.09
C GLY A 40 14.69 29.09 4.08
N LEU A 41 14.82 28.36 2.97
CA LEU A 41 14.20 27.05 2.77
C LEU A 41 15.24 25.97 2.43
N VAL A 42 15.08 24.78 3.01
CA VAL A 42 15.90 23.59 2.73
C VAL A 42 14.96 22.45 2.32
N VAL A 43 15.20 21.89 1.13
CA VAL A 43 14.38 20.81 0.55
C VAL A 43 15.26 19.69 -0.01
N GLY A 44 14.67 18.51 -0.20
CA GLY A 44 15.32 17.42 -0.94
C GLY A 44 15.40 17.74 -2.43
N GLU A 45 14.25 18.05 -3.04
CA GLU A 45 14.11 18.38 -4.45
C GLU A 45 13.20 19.61 -4.62
N ALA A 46 13.61 20.54 -5.48
CA ALA A 46 12.80 21.69 -5.87
C ALA A 46 12.20 21.48 -7.27
N CYS A 47 10.87 21.43 -7.36
CA CYS A 47 10.16 21.24 -8.61
C CYS A 47 10.26 22.50 -9.50
N ILE A 48 10.79 22.33 -10.71
CA ILE A 48 10.94 23.40 -11.72
C ILE A 48 9.79 23.43 -12.75
N THR A 49 9.00 22.37 -12.83
CA THR A 49 7.89 22.18 -13.78
C THR A 49 6.60 21.83 -13.04
N PRO A 50 6.08 22.75 -12.20
CA PRO A 50 4.85 22.48 -11.46
C PRO A 50 3.63 22.31 -12.37
N SER A 51 2.59 21.66 -11.86
CA SER A 51 1.31 21.47 -12.53
C SER A 51 0.18 21.66 -11.52
N HIS A 52 -0.55 22.75 -11.68
CA HIS A 52 -1.79 23.01 -10.97
C HIS A 52 -2.54 24.14 -11.68
N TRP A 53 -3.86 24.04 -11.78
CA TRP A 53 -4.69 25.00 -12.54
C TRP A 53 -4.64 26.44 -12.02
N ARG A 54 -4.23 26.65 -10.76
CA ARG A 54 -4.00 27.99 -10.16
C ARG A 54 -2.56 28.50 -10.26
N GLN A 55 -1.62 27.71 -10.75
CA GLN A 55 -0.22 28.12 -10.69
C GLN A 55 0.04 29.35 -11.57
N THR A 56 0.81 30.31 -11.04
CA THR A 56 1.24 31.50 -11.80
C THR A 56 2.76 31.57 -11.93
N CYS A 57 3.49 31.01 -10.97
CA CYS A 57 4.94 30.92 -11.00
C CYS A 57 5.45 29.70 -10.21
N THR A 58 6.74 29.41 -10.34
CA THR A 58 7.41 28.37 -9.55
C THR A 58 7.73 28.89 -8.15
N LEU A 59 7.86 27.96 -7.19
CA LEU A 59 8.29 28.30 -5.83
C LEU A 59 9.62 29.08 -5.82
N SER A 60 10.59 28.66 -6.63
CA SER A 60 11.89 29.33 -6.75
C SER A 60 11.77 30.78 -7.22
N LYS A 61 10.94 31.07 -8.22
CA LYS A 61 10.71 32.43 -8.72
C LYS A 61 10.01 33.32 -7.68
N TRP A 62 9.06 32.76 -6.92
CA TRP A 62 8.41 33.50 -5.85
C TRP A 62 9.39 33.85 -4.72
N MET A 63 10.25 32.91 -4.33
CA MET A 63 11.31 33.14 -3.34
C MET A 63 12.33 34.18 -3.82
N GLU A 64 12.77 34.09 -5.08
CA GLU A 64 13.69 35.06 -5.70
C GLU A 64 13.10 36.48 -5.67
N ALA A 65 11.84 36.64 -6.06
CA ALA A 65 11.14 37.93 -6.04
C ALA A 65 11.03 38.55 -4.63
N GLN A 66 11.05 37.73 -3.59
CA GLN A 66 10.97 38.14 -2.18
C GLN A 66 12.36 38.20 -1.50
N GLY A 67 13.45 37.92 -2.23
CA GLY A 67 14.80 37.91 -1.68
C GLY A 67 15.04 36.82 -0.62
N ILE A 68 14.34 35.69 -0.70
CA ILE A 68 14.44 34.59 0.27
C ILE A 68 15.38 33.50 -0.26
N PRO A 69 16.46 33.13 0.46
CA PRO A 69 17.37 32.07 0.05
C PRO A 69 16.74 30.67 0.15
N GLY A 70 17.09 29.79 -0.79
CA GLY A 70 16.70 28.38 -0.75
C GLY A 70 17.82 27.46 -1.24
N ILE A 71 17.87 26.24 -0.71
CA ILE A 71 18.79 25.18 -1.15
C ILE A 71 18.03 23.85 -1.34
N SER A 72 18.38 23.12 -2.39
CA SER A 72 17.89 21.77 -2.71
C SER A 72 19.03 20.75 -2.69
N ASP A 73 18.72 19.49 -3.01
CA ASP A 73 19.66 18.36 -3.02
C ASP A 73 20.26 18.05 -1.64
N ILE A 74 19.52 18.38 -0.57
CA ILE A 74 19.92 18.12 0.81
C ILE A 74 19.21 16.87 1.34
N ASP A 75 19.92 16.01 2.07
CA ASP A 75 19.31 14.94 2.85
C ASP A 75 18.54 15.54 4.05
N THR A 76 17.29 15.95 3.80
CA THR A 76 16.41 16.56 4.81
C THR A 76 16.11 15.62 5.97
N ARG A 77 16.21 14.29 5.77
CA ARG A 77 16.00 13.30 6.82
C ARG A 77 17.17 13.28 7.80
N ALA A 78 18.41 13.25 7.29
CA ALA A 78 19.61 13.38 8.12
C ALA A 78 19.59 14.68 8.94
N LEU A 79 19.21 15.80 8.30
CA LEU A 79 19.10 17.09 8.98
C LEU A 79 18.00 17.09 10.05
N THR A 80 16.86 16.45 9.80
CA THR A 80 15.75 16.32 10.76
C THR A 80 16.17 15.52 11.99
N LYS A 81 16.84 14.38 11.82
CA LYS A 81 17.41 13.58 12.92
C LYS A 81 18.39 14.40 13.76
N LYS A 82 19.28 15.16 13.09
CA LYS A 82 20.24 16.04 13.75
C LYS A 82 19.55 17.11 14.61
N ILE A 83 18.50 17.75 14.09
CA ILE A 83 17.70 18.74 14.83
C ILE A 83 16.99 18.08 16.02
N ARG A 84 16.34 16.93 15.83
CA ARG A 84 15.68 16.18 16.90
C ARG A 84 16.64 15.83 18.05
N GLU A 85 17.83 15.37 17.72
CA GLU A 85 18.82 14.88 18.69
C GLU A 85 19.48 16.00 19.49
N ASN A 86 19.76 17.13 18.84
CA ASN A 86 20.49 18.26 19.45
C ASN A 86 19.57 19.41 19.93
N GLY A 87 18.29 19.37 19.58
CA GLY A 87 17.32 20.41 19.89
C GLY A 87 17.34 21.58 18.89
N SER A 88 16.92 22.78 19.32
CA SER A 88 16.93 23.97 18.45
C SER A 88 18.36 24.36 18.06
N ILE A 89 18.73 24.14 16.79
CA ILE A 89 20.06 24.45 16.24
C ILE A 89 20.02 25.80 15.48
N LEU A 90 21.09 26.59 15.60
CA LEU A 90 21.31 27.74 14.73
C LEU A 90 21.97 27.30 13.42
N GLY A 91 21.49 27.81 12.29
CA GLY A 91 22.04 27.51 10.97
C GLY A 91 22.10 28.74 10.07
N LYS A 92 22.85 28.65 8.98
CA LYS A 92 23.01 29.70 7.97
C LYS A 92 23.16 29.05 6.58
N ILE A 93 22.53 29.63 5.56
CA ILE A 93 22.76 29.30 4.15
C ILE A 93 23.85 30.25 3.62
N ILE A 94 24.90 29.72 2.99
CA ILE A 94 26.04 30.50 2.48
C ILE A 94 26.19 30.19 0.99
N TYR A 95 26.26 31.23 0.16
CA TYR A 95 26.27 31.13 -1.31
C TYR A 95 27.65 30.84 -1.92
N GLU A 96 28.72 31.24 -1.24
CA GLU A 96 30.11 31.07 -1.71
C GLU A 96 30.90 30.23 -0.72
N GLN A 97 31.96 29.56 -1.17
CA GLN A 97 32.93 29.00 -0.23
C GLN A 97 33.43 30.13 0.66
N PRO A 98 33.36 29.99 2.00
CA PRO A 98 33.70 31.09 2.88
C PRO A 98 35.16 31.46 2.67
N ASP A 99 35.39 32.62 2.06
CA ASP A 99 36.67 33.30 2.17
C ASP A 99 36.93 33.51 3.66
N ILE A 100 38.19 33.43 4.13
CA ILE A 100 38.55 33.44 5.56
C ILE A 100 38.01 34.69 6.30
N LYS A 101 37.51 35.68 5.56
CA LYS A 101 36.93 36.95 6.03
C LYS A 101 35.41 36.97 6.20
N ILE A 102 34.65 35.93 5.82
CA ILE A 102 33.19 35.93 6.04
C ILE A 102 32.92 35.72 7.54
N ASP A 103 32.13 36.62 8.14
CA ASP A 103 31.68 36.47 9.53
C ASP A 103 30.78 35.22 9.65
N MET A 104 31.34 34.18 10.28
CA MET A 104 30.70 32.89 10.54
C MET A 104 29.85 32.92 11.82
N LYS A 105 29.69 34.08 12.48
CA LYS A 105 28.88 34.20 13.69
C LYS A 105 27.42 33.89 13.41
N LEU A 106 26.92 32.84 14.06
CA LEU A 106 25.50 32.49 14.07
C LEU A 106 24.72 33.47 14.96
N THR A 107 23.56 33.91 14.49
CA THR A 107 22.66 34.81 15.22
C THR A 107 21.43 34.05 15.70
N ASP A 108 21.08 34.18 16.98
CA ASP A 108 19.85 33.62 17.52
C ASP A 108 18.70 34.62 17.34
N PRO A 109 17.71 34.35 16.47
CA PRO A 109 16.58 35.25 16.29
C PRO A 109 15.68 35.35 17.53
N ASN A 110 15.72 34.40 18.46
CA ASN A 110 14.89 34.40 19.67
C ASN A 110 15.29 35.49 20.68
N LEU A 111 16.46 36.12 20.51
CA LEU A 111 16.90 37.24 21.34
C LEU A 111 16.24 38.58 20.93
N ARG A 112 15.58 38.62 19.77
CA ARG A 112 14.86 39.79 19.26
C ARG A 112 13.37 39.68 19.58
N ASN A 113 12.68 40.82 19.64
CA ASN A 113 11.22 40.84 19.75
C ASN A 113 10.59 40.59 18.37
N LEU A 114 10.51 39.32 17.98
CA LEU A 114 9.95 38.90 16.69
C LEU A 114 8.47 39.28 16.53
N VAL A 115 7.71 39.33 17.63
CA VAL A 115 6.32 39.80 17.63
C VAL A 115 6.23 41.25 17.16
N ALA A 116 7.11 42.13 17.65
CA ALA A 116 7.16 43.52 17.21
C ALA A 116 7.57 43.67 15.75
N GLU A 117 8.32 42.72 15.20
CA GLU A 117 8.71 42.71 13.77
C GLU A 117 7.53 42.36 12.86
N CYS A 118 6.68 41.42 13.29
CA CYS A 118 5.55 40.90 12.51
C CYS A 118 4.23 41.67 12.72
N SER A 119 3.98 42.22 13.91
CA SER A 119 2.72 42.90 14.24
C SER A 119 2.39 44.06 13.30
N VAL A 120 1.10 44.25 13.00
CA VAL A 120 0.58 45.46 12.38
C VAL A 120 1.04 46.71 13.13
N ARG A 121 1.27 47.79 12.37
CA ARG A 121 1.72 49.08 12.91
C ARG A 121 0.57 49.98 13.37
N THR A 122 -0.60 49.81 12.76
CA THR A 122 -1.81 50.59 13.04
C THR A 122 -3.00 49.65 13.12
N VAL A 123 -4.07 50.10 13.78
CA VAL A 123 -5.30 49.32 13.91
C VAL A 123 -5.94 49.12 12.53
N LYS A 124 -6.30 47.87 12.22
CA LYS A 124 -7.06 47.52 11.00
C LYS A 124 -8.41 46.91 11.41
N THR A 125 -9.50 47.41 10.84
CA THR A 125 -10.85 46.89 11.09
C THR A 125 -11.36 46.07 9.90
N PHE A 126 -11.81 44.85 10.18
CA PHE A 126 -12.44 43.95 9.24
C PHE A 126 -13.91 43.74 9.60
N ASN A 127 -14.78 43.67 8.58
CA ASN A 127 -16.23 43.58 8.74
C ASN A 127 -16.77 44.66 9.70
N ALA A 128 -16.59 45.94 9.37
CA ALA A 128 -16.83 47.07 10.29
C ALA A 128 -18.26 47.17 10.84
N SER A 129 -19.26 46.65 10.11
CA SER A 129 -20.67 46.56 10.53
C SER A 129 -21.01 45.24 11.26
N GLY A 130 -20.05 44.34 11.40
CA GLY A 130 -20.21 43.04 12.04
C GLY A 130 -20.43 43.11 13.55
N SER A 131 -20.93 42.01 14.11
CA SER A 131 -21.17 41.84 15.54
C SER A 131 -21.03 40.35 15.92
N PRO A 132 -20.41 40.01 17.07
CA PRO A 132 -19.83 40.90 18.08
C PRO A 132 -18.53 41.59 17.62
N ARG A 133 -18.08 42.61 18.37
CA ARG A 133 -16.82 43.33 18.14
C ARG A 133 -15.67 42.65 18.89
N ILE A 134 -14.71 42.12 18.15
CA ILE A 134 -13.53 41.42 18.70
C ILE A 134 -12.32 42.34 18.60
N CYS A 135 -11.60 42.52 19.70
CA CYS A 135 -10.25 43.08 19.67
C CYS A 135 -9.25 41.93 19.53
N ALA A 136 -8.54 41.88 18.40
CA ALA A 136 -7.53 40.86 18.12
C ALA A 136 -6.14 41.48 18.26
N ILE A 137 -5.33 40.99 19.20
CA ILE A 137 -3.93 41.44 19.35
C ILE A 137 -3.08 40.70 18.32
N ASP A 138 -2.47 41.44 17.41
CA ASP A 138 -1.57 40.87 16.40
C ASP A 138 -0.20 40.57 16.99
N CYS A 139 0.04 39.30 17.28
CA CYS A 139 1.35 38.79 17.69
C CYS A 139 2.15 38.18 16.53
N GLY A 140 1.71 38.35 15.28
CA GLY A 140 2.13 37.54 14.13
C GLY A 140 0.99 36.65 13.62
N LEU A 141 -0.21 37.21 13.57
CA LEU A 141 -1.47 36.52 13.26
C LEU A 141 -1.49 35.91 11.86
N LYS A 142 -1.98 34.67 11.76
CA LYS A 142 -2.38 34.06 10.49
C LYS A 142 -3.72 34.61 10.00
N LEU A 143 -3.79 35.03 8.74
CA LEU A 143 -5.00 35.65 8.16
C LEU A 143 -6.25 34.79 8.30
N ASN A 144 -6.14 33.45 8.31
CA ASN A 144 -7.31 32.60 8.45
C ASN A 144 -8.01 32.77 9.81
N GLN A 145 -7.32 33.22 10.86
CA GLN A 145 -7.97 33.57 12.14
C GLN A 145 -8.99 34.70 11.96
N ILE A 146 -8.68 35.69 11.11
CA ILE A 146 -9.62 36.77 10.77
C ILE A 146 -10.78 36.19 9.96
N ARG A 147 -10.49 35.35 8.94
CA ARG A 147 -11.51 34.69 8.10
C ARG A 147 -12.51 33.90 8.95
N CYS A 148 -12.04 33.10 9.91
CA CYS A 148 -12.89 32.32 10.80
C CYS A 148 -13.88 33.19 11.60
N PHE A 149 -13.49 34.40 12.02
CA PHE A 149 -14.36 35.32 12.75
C PHE A 149 -15.36 36.04 11.85
N ILE A 150 -14.90 36.60 10.73
CA ILE A 150 -15.76 37.40 9.84
C ILE A 150 -16.77 36.53 9.08
N ALA A 151 -16.41 35.28 8.75
CA ALA A 151 -17.35 34.29 8.20
C ALA A 151 -18.52 34.00 9.15
N ARG A 152 -18.31 34.21 10.45
CA ARG A 152 -19.33 34.07 11.51
C ARG A 152 -20.02 35.40 11.87
N GLY A 153 -19.80 36.44 11.05
CA GLY A 153 -20.44 37.75 11.13
C GLY A 153 -19.82 38.73 12.12
N ALA A 154 -18.69 38.38 12.76
CA ALA A 154 -18.05 39.25 13.73
C ALA A 154 -17.29 40.41 13.09
N ARG A 155 -17.20 41.54 13.80
CA ARG A 155 -16.26 42.62 13.49
C ARG A 155 -14.93 42.31 14.17
N VAL A 156 -13.81 42.44 13.46
CA VAL A 156 -12.47 42.23 14.02
C VAL A 156 -11.66 43.52 13.93
N ASP A 157 -11.29 44.08 15.08
CA ASP A 157 -10.31 45.16 15.17
C ASP A 157 -8.95 44.54 15.52
N LEU A 158 -8.09 44.40 14.51
CA LEU A 158 -6.72 43.92 14.64
C LEU A 158 -5.84 45.06 15.14
N VAL A 159 -5.27 44.92 16.32
CA VAL A 159 -4.47 45.95 17.00
C VAL A 159 -3.00 45.53 17.13
N PRO A 160 -2.05 46.48 17.20
CA PRO A 160 -0.65 46.16 17.43
C PRO A 160 -0.42 45.37 18.73
N TRP A 161 0.64 44.54 18.77
CA TRP A 161 0.98 43.69 19.92
C TRP A 161 1.04 44.42 21.29
N ASN A 162 1.43 45.69 21.30
CA ASN A 162 1.58 46.55 22.48
C ASN A 162 0.43 47.56 22.67
N HIS A 163 -0.73 47.32 22.06
CA HIS A 163 -1.88 48.21 22.16
C HIS A 163 -2.40 48.33 23.61
N ASN A 164 -2.81 49.54 24.01
CA ASN A 164 -3.40 49.78 25.33
C ASN A 164 -4.88 49.35 25.32
N LEU A 165 -5.20 48.25 26.00
CA LEU A 165 -6.53 47.65 25.95
C LEU A 165 -7.51 48.40 26.86
N ASN A 166 -8.71 48.67 26.32
CA ASN A 166 -9.86 49.19 27.05
C ASN A 166 -11.06 48.22 26.92
N PRO A 167 -11.47 47.53 28.01
CA PRO A 167 -12.54 46.54 27.95
C PRO A 167 -13.91 47.11 27.56
N ASN A 168 -14.10 48.43 27.62
CA ASN A 168 -15.36 49.07 27.20
C ASN A 168 -15.50 49.23 25.68
N GLU A 169 -14.44 48.96 24.92
CA GLU A 169 -14.42 49.19 23.47
C GLU A 169 -14.69 47.93 22.65
N PHE A 170 -14.68 46.74 23.25
CA PHE A 170 -14.87 45.47 22.54
C PHE A 170 -15.67 44.46 23.37
N ASP A 171 -16.26 43.48 22.70
CA ASP A 171 -17.11 42.48 23.32
C ASP A 171 -16.36 41.18 23.67
N GLY A 172 -15.22 40.94 23.02
CA GLY A 172 -14.32 39.80 23.20
C GLY A 172 -12.86 40.16 22.91
N LEU A 173 -11.92 39.54 23.63
CA LEU A 173 -10.48 39.69 23.42
C LEU A 173 -9.90 38.41 22.80
N PHE A 174 -9.20 38.56 21.68
CA PHE A 174 -8.52 37.46 21.00
C PHE A 174 -7.01 37.69 20.98
N LEU A 175 -6.25 36.66 21.32
CA LEU A 175 -4.78 36.68 21.37
C LEU A 175 -4.26 35.75 20.27
N SER A 176 -3.67 36.31 19.22
CA SER A 176 -3.25 35.52 18.06
C SER A 176 -2.04 34.64 18.32
N ASN A 177 -1.73 33.77 17.35
CA ASN A 177 -0.43 33.13 17.26
C ASN A 177 0.71 34.15 17.05
N GLY A 178 1.95 33.69 17.18
CA GLY A 178 3.12 34.51 16.93
C GLY A 178 4.46 33.78 17.04
N PRO A 179 5.56 34.39 16.58
CA PRO A 179 6.90 33.85 16.71
C PRO A 179 7.59 34.27 18.02
N GLY A 180 8.63 33.53 18.40
CA GLY A 180 9.56 33.93 19.46
C GLY A 180 9.19 33.46 20.86
N ASP A 181 9.94 33.97 21.84
CA ASP A 181 9.78 33.63 23.26
C ASP A 181 8.71 34.54 23.91
N PRO A 182 7.66 34.01 24.56
CA PRO A 182 6.63 34.82 25.21
C PRO A 182 7.16 35.82 26.25
N ILE A 183 8.36 35.57 26.83
CA ILE A 183 8.96 36.46 27.84
C ILE A 183 9.25 37.86 27.29
N VAL A 184 9.52 38.00 25.98
CA VAL A 184 9.83 39.32 25.39
C VAL A 184 8.57 40.20 25.20
N CYS A 185 7.38 39.63 25.36
CA CYS A 185 6.08 40.30 25.20
C CYS A 185 5.48 40.81 26.52
N SER A 186 6.34 41.24 27.46
CA SER A 186 5.91 41.64 28.82
C SER A 186 4.85 42.76 28.85
N ASP A 187 4.87 43.68 27.90
CA ASP A 187 3.87 44.76 27.81
C ASP A 187 2.48 44.22 27.44
N THR A 188 2.40 43.24 26.53
CA THR A 188 1.16 42.55 26.19
C THR A 188 0.61 41.77 27.38
N VAL A 189 1.49 41.05 28.10
CA VAL A 189 1.12 40.31 29.32
C VAL A 189 0.47 41.22 30.36
N LYS A 190 1.06 42.40 30.64
CA LYS A 190 0.46 43.39 31.57
C LYS A 190 -0.91 43.87 31.13
N GLN A 191 -1.15 44.03 29.83
CA GLN A 191 -2.48 44.40 29.32
C GLN A 191 -3.48 43.26 29.49
N ILE A 192 -3.07 42.01 29.30
CA ILE A 192 -3.92 40.83 29.54
C ILE A 192 -4.28 40.73 31.04
N GLU A 193 -3.30 40.89 31.94
CA GLU A 193 -3.50 40.94 33.40
C GLU A 193 -4.52 42.02 33.80
N LYS A 194 -4.40 43.21 33.20
CA LYS A 194 -5.35 44.32 33.39
C LYS A 194 -6.76 43.91 32.95
N ILE A 195 -6.94 43.23 31.82
CA ILE A 195 -8.27 42.81 31.34
C ILE A 195 -8.88 41.72 32.24
N ILE A 196 -8.10 40.74 32.66
CA ILE A 196 -8.55 39.65 33.56
C ILE A 196 -8.98 40.17 34.93
N SER A 197 -8.27 41.18 35.46
CA SER A 197 -8.58 41.78 36.76
C SER A 197 -9.74 42.78 36.74
N THR A 198 -10.02 43.41 35.59
CA THR A 198 -11.03 44.48 35.48
C THR A 198 -12.33 44.08 34.79
N SER A 199 -12.40 42.93 34.12
CA SER A 199 -13.58 42.52 33.35
C SER A 199 -13.75 41.00 33.21
N ASN A 200 -14.98 40.57 32.89
CA ASN A 200 -15.29 39.18 32.52
C ASN A 200 -15.58 39.05 31.01
N ILE A 201 -14.89 39.84 30.18
CA ILE A 201 -14.97 39.73 28.72
C ILE A 201 -14.38 38.37 28.29
N PRO A 202 -15.02 37.60 27.40
CA PRO A 202 -14.43 36.35 26.91
C PRO A 202 -13.04 36.56 26.32
N ILE A 203 -12.11 35.66 26.65
CA ILE A 203 -10.74 35.67 26.14
C ILE A 203 -10.46 34.33 25.45
N PHE A 204 -9.93 34.39 24.23
CA PHE A 204 -9.45 33.23 23.49
C PHE A 204 -8.03 33.45 22.98
N GLY A 205 -7.11 32.56 23.35
CA GLY A 205 -5.72 32.61 22.89
C GLY A 205 -5.30 31.41 22.04
N ILE A 206 -4.49 31.64 21.01
CA ILE A 206 -3.96 30.61 20.10
C ILE A 206 -2.43 30.64 20.09
N CYS A 207 -1.77 29.49 20.23
CA CYS A 207 -0.32 29.32 20.14
C CYS A 207 0.45 30.28 21.07
N LEU A 208 1.10 31.33 20.56
CA LEU A 208 1.73 32.33 21.42
C LEU A 208 0.70 33.03 22.32
N GLY A 209 -0.51 33.32 21.83
CA GLY A 209 -1.61 33.85 22.64
C GLY A 209 -2.00 32.94 23.82
N HIS A 210 -1.87 31.61 23.67
CA HIS A 210 -2.02 30.67 24.77
C HIS A 210 -0.92 30.85 25.82
N GLN A 211 0.34 30.97 25.39
CA GLN A 211 1.48 31.18 26.26
C GLN A 211 1.42 32.55 26.98
N LEU A 212 0.98 33.61 26.30
CA LEU A 212 0.80 34.94 26.88
C LEU A 212 -0.32 34.96 27.93
N LEU A 213 -1.45 34.32 27.63
CA LEU A 213 -2.53 34.17 28.62
C LEU A 213 -2.07 33.38 29.85
N ALA A 214 -1.37 32.27 29.63
CA ALA A 214 -0.83 31.45 30.71
C ALA A 214 0.19 32.25 31.57
N THR A 215 1.04 33.04 30.93
CA THR A 215 2.01 33.90 31.63
C THR A 215 1.30 34.98 32.45
N ALA A 216 0.26 35.61 31.91
CA ALA A 216 -0.55 36.63 32.59
C ALA A 216 -1.27 36.11 33.84
N ILE A 217 -1.51 34.80 33.93
CA ILE A 217 -2.08 34.17 35.14
C ILE A 217 -1.02 33.56 36.06
N GLY A 218 0.27 33.80 35.78
CA GLY A 218 1.39 33.38 36.63
C GLY A 218 2.03 32.03 36.28
N CYS A 219 1.69 31.43 35.13
CA CYS A 219 2.33 30.19 34.68
C CYS A 219 3.74 30.45 34.14
N LYS A 220 4.59 29.43 34.18
CA LYS A 220 5.90 29.42 33.52
C LYS A 220 5.80 28.85 32.11
N THR A 221 6.63 29.35 31.22
CA THR A 221 6.87 28.78 29.89
C THR A 221 8.29 28.23 29.80
N TYR A 222 8.50 27.24 28.94
CA TYR A 222 9.81 26.65 28.70
C TYR A 222 10.01 26.32 27.22
N LYS A 223 11.26 26.30 26.78
CA LYS A 223 11.62 25.93 25.40
C LYS A 223 11.59 24.41 25.26
N LEU A 224 10.84 23.93 24.29
CA LEU A 224 10.85 22.52 23.88
C LEU A 224 12.20 22.19 23.23
N LYS A 225 12.61 20.92 23.32
CA LYS A 225 13.88 20.47 22.74
C LYS A 225 13.93 20.77 21.23
N TYR A 226 13.04 20.16 20.46
CA TYR A 226 12.92 20.42 19.03
C TYR A 226 11.62 21.16 18.67
N GLY A 227 10.58 21.15 19.51
CA GLY A 227 9.30 21.87 19.30
C GLY A 227 8.28 21.06 18.50
N ASN A 228 6.98 21.31 18.70
CA ASN A 228 5.92 20.62 17.96
C ASN A 228 5.63 21.39 16.66
N ARG A 229 5.96 20.76 15.52
CA ARG A 229 5.82 21.32 14.17
C ARG A 229 5.31 20.27 13.20
N GLY A 230 4.04 20.35 12.83
CA GLY A 230 3.41 19.36 11.96
C GLY A 230 1.90 19.54 11.88
N HIS A 231 1.26 18.77 11.01
CA HIS A 231 -0.19 18.81 10.80
C HIS A 231 -0.91 17.57 11.38
N ASN A 232 -0.16 16.68 12.01
CA ASN A 232 -0.58 15.35 12.44
C ASN A 232 -0.46 15.16 13.96
N LEU A 233 -0.50 16.25 14.73
CA LEU A 233 -0.17 16.23 16.14
C LEU A 233 -1.42 15.93 16.98
N PRO A 234 -1.44 14.82 17.74
CA PRO A 234 -2.61 14.39 18.48
C PRO A 234 -2.77 15.12 19.81
N CYS A 235 -3.95 15.69 20.04
CA CYS A 235 -4.30 16.33 21.31
C CYS A 235 -5.54 15.70 21.93
N ILE A 236 -5.42 15.20 23.17
CA ILE A 236 -6.55 14.73 23.98
C ILE A 236 -7.20 15.91 24.71
N HIS A 237 -8.52 15.99 24.65
CA HIS A 237 -9.35 16.89 25.44
C HIS A 237 -9.71 16.27 26.80
N HIS A 238 -9.31 16.88 27.91
CA HIS A 238 -9.48 16.31 29.26
C HIS A 238 -10.95 16.14 29.68
N GLY A 239 -11.84 17.01 29.22
CA GLY A 239 -13.25 16.96 29.60
C GLY A 239 -14.07 15.86 28.91
N THR A 240 -13.58 15.30 27.79
CA THR A 240 -14.31 14.29 26.99
C THR A 240 -13.51 13.03 26.72
N GLY A 241 -12.19 13.03 26.91
CA GLY A 241 -11.29 11.92 26.56
C GLY A 241 -11.06 11.74 25.06
N ARG A 242 -11.65 12.59 24.21
CA ARG A 242 -11.48 12.52 22.75
C ARG A 242 -10.15 13.09 22.31
N CYS A 243 -9.60 12.52 21.24
CA CYS A 243 -8.37 12.95 20.60
C CYS A 243 -8.67 13.59 19.23
N PHE A 244 -7.96 14.66 18.92
CA PHE A 244 -8.11 15.43 17.68
C PHE A 244 -6.75 15.61 17.01
N MET A 245 -6.72 15.63 15.68
CA MET A 245 -5.51 15.98 14.94
C MET A 245 -5.40 17.49 14.86
N THR A 246 -4.18 18.00 15.05
CA THR A 246 -3.95 19.44 15.13
C THR A 246 -2.75 19.87 14.30
N SER A 247 -2.85 21.09 13.76
CA SER A 247 -1.73 21.80 13.15
C SER A 247 -1.00 22.61 14.22
N GLN A 248 0.31 22.42 14.34
CA GLN A 248 1.13 23.12 15.32
C GLN A 248 2.43 23.63 14.71
N ASN A 249 2.89 24.76 15.21
CA ASN A 249 4.20 25.32 14.88
C ASN A 249 4.74 26.18 16.04
N HIS A 250 5.20 25.55 17.12
CA HIS A 250 5.76 26.25 18.27
C HIS A 250 7.02 25.58 18.83
N GLY A 251 7.88 26.40 19.43
CA GLY A 251 9.11 25.94 20.10
C GLY A 251 9.08 26.09 21.62
N PHE A 252 8.00 26.63 22.19
CA PHE A 252 7.83 26.86 23.62
C PHE A 252 6.51 26.26 24.08
N ALA A 253 6.42 25.82 25.33
CA ALA A 253 5.21 25.25 25.92
C ALA A 253 4.97 25.81 27.32
N VAL A 254 3.73 25.70 27.80
CA VAL A 254 3.32 26.08 29.15
C VAL A 254 3.56 24.93 30.13
N ASP A 255 4.13 25.23 31.30
CA ASP A 255 4.22 24.27 32.40
C ASP A 255 2.90 24.19 33.15
N ALA A 256 2.08 23.20 32.80
CA ALA A 256 0.77 22.95 33.42
C ALA A 256 0.84 22.75 34.96
N LYS A 257 2.00 22.39 35.53
CA LYS A 257 2.15 22.25 37.00
C LYS A 257 2.13 23.60 37.72
N THR A 258 2.29 24.70 36.99
CA THR A 258 2.26 26.07 37.52
C THR A 258 0.90 26.75 37.42
N LEU A 259 -0.13 26.03 36.96
CA LEU A 259 -1.48 26.58 36.84
C LEU A 259 -2.05 26.97 38.22
N PRO A 260 -2.67 28.16 38.34
CA PRO A 260 -3.43 28.54 39.53
C PRO A 260 -4.63 27.62 39.76
N LYS A 261 -5.16 27.58 41.00
CA LYS A 261 -6.25 26.65 41.40
C LYS A 261 -7.53 26.76 40.55
N ASP A 262 -7.84 27.94 40.02
CA ASP A 262 -9.06 28.19 39.25
C ASP A 262 -8.90 27.89 37.74
N TRP A 263 -7.74 27.35 37.35
CA TRP A 263 -7.39 27.01 35.97
C TRP A 263 -7.05 25.53 35.84
N GLU A 264 -7.42 24.97 34.69
CA GLU A 264 -7.25 23.56 34.40
C GLU A 264 -6.64 23.37 32.99
N PRO A 265 -5.84 22.32 32.77
CA PRO A 265 -5.48 21.89 31.43
C PRO A 265 -6.72 21.56 30.59
N LEU A 266 -6.81 22.11 29.39
CA LEU A 266 -7.90 21.83 28.45
C LEU A 266 -7.53 20.70 27.49
N PHE A 267 -6.34 20.79 26.89
CA PHE A 267 -5.79 19.79 25.97
C PHE A 267 -4.38 19.37 26.39
N THR A 268 -3.97 18.18 25.97
CA THR A 268 -2.60 17.67 26.16
C THR A 268 -2.17 16.86 24.95
N ASN A 269 -0.92 17.05 24.53
CA ASN A 269 -0.33 16.29 23.44
C ASN A 269 -0.18 14.83 23.87
N VAL A 270 -0.65 13.90 23.05
CA VAL A 270 -0.63 12.47 23.41
C VAL A 270 0.79 11.90 23.37
N ASN A 271 1.66 12.44 22.55
CA ASN A 271 3.00 11.92 22.31
C ASN A 271 4.00 12.36 23.38
N ASP A 272 4.14 13.67 23.63
CA ASP A 272 5.16 14.21 24.54
C ASP A 272 4.61 14.74 25.88
N LYS A 273 3.29 14.76 26.04
CA LYS A 273 2.56 15.24 27.23
C LYS A 273 2.70 16.74 27.49
N SER A 274 3.10 17.55 26.50
CA SER A 274 3.05 19.01 26.59
C SER A 274 1.62 19.51 26.83
N ASN A 275 1.50 20.70 27.44
CA ASN A 275 0.21 21.37 27.55
C ASN A 275 -0.20 21.94 26.19
N GLU A 276 -1.44 21.64 25.79
CA GLU A 276 -1.98 22.06 24.50
C GLU A 276 -3.15 23.03 24.63
N GLY A 277 -3.43 23.47 25.85
CA GLY A 277 -4.50 24.41 26.14
C GLY A 277 -4.85 24.49 27.61
N ILE A 278 -5.47 25.60 28.01
CA ILE A 278 -5.93 25.86 29.37
C ILE A 278 -7.33 26.46 29.35
N VAL A 279 -8.09 26.27 30.43
CA VAL A 279 -9.42 26.82 30.60
C VAL A 279 -9.62 27.25 32.05
N HIS A 280 -10.33 28.36 32.26
CA HIS A 280 -10.74 28.76 33.59
C HIS A 280 -11.98 27.94 34.02
N ALA A 281 -12.06 27.56 35.29
CA ALA A 281 -13.16 26.74 35.82
C ALA A 281 -14.56 27.36 35.58
N GLU A 282 -14.71 28.66 35.88
CA GLU A 282 -15.98 29.39 35.78
C GLU A 282 -16.02 30.49 34.72
N LYS A 283 -14.92 31.25 34.55
CA LYS A 283 -14.88 32.45 33.69
C LYS A 283 -14.74 32.10 32.20
N PRO A 284 -15.14 32.99 31.28
CA PRO A 284 -15.12 32.72 29.84
C PRO A 284 -13.73 32.86 29.21
N TYR A 285 -12.70 32.28 29.84
CA TYR A 285 -11.32 32.35 29.36
C TYR A 285 -10.83 30.95 29.01
N PHE A 286 -10.30 30.80 27.81
CA PHE A 286 -9.63 29.57 27.39
C PHE A 286 -8.57 29.88 26.33
N SER A 287 -7.65 28.95 26.12
CA SER A 287 -6.66 29.06 25.05
C SER A 287 -6.16 27.68 24.63
N VAL A 288 -5.61 27.61 23.42
CA VAL A 288 -5.05 26.39 22.83
C VAL A 288 -3.68 26.67 22.22
N GLN A 289 -2.78 25.70 22.31
CA GLN A 289 -1.39 25.83 21.84
C GLN A 289 -1.26 25.55 20.33
N PHE A 290 -2.16 24.74 19.78
CA PHE A 290 -2.29 24.45 18.35
C PHE A 290 -3.09 25.53 17.61
N HIS A 291 -3.18 25.40 16.28
CA HIS A 291 -3.79 26.35 15.36
C HIS A 291 -5.14 25.81 14.82
N PRO A 292 -6.28 26.06 15.50
CA PRO A 292 -7.60 25.64 15.04
C PRO A 292 -8.06 26.34 13.76
N GLU A 293 -7.41 27.43 13.35
CA GLU A 293 -7.57 28.06 12.04
C GLU A 293 -6.85 27.32 10.91
N HIS A 294 -6.13 26.22 11.21
CA HIS A 294 -5.52 25.32 10.24
C HIS A 294 -4.56 25.98 9.23
N THR A 295 -4.87 26.01 7.93
CA THR A 295 -4.10 26.63 6.82
C THR A 295 -2.57 26.75 7.01
N PRO A 296 -1.80 25.65 6.84
CA PRO A 296 -2.21 24.30 6.47
C PRO A 296 -2.62 23.40 7.66
N GLY A 297 -3.25 22.27 7.34
CA GLY A 297 -3.57 21.21 8.30
C GLY A 297 -5.08 20.99 8.52
N PRO A 298 -5.44 20.14 9.50
CA PRO A 298 -6.80 19.65 9.69
C PRO A 298 -7.76 20.70 10.27
N GLU A 299 -9.00 20.73 9.78
CA GLU A 299 -10.06 21.67 10.21
C GLU A 299 -10.82 21.20 11.48
N ASP A 300 -10.36 20.10 12.09
CA ASP A 300 -11.08 19.31 13.12
C ASP A 300 -11.54 20.12 14.35
N LEU A 301 -10.88 21.25 14.65
CA LEU A 301 -11.13 22.10 15.82
C LEU A 301 -11.49 23.56 15.48
N GLU A 302 -11.89 23.86 14.24
CA GLU A 302 -12.34 25.22 13.87
C GLU A 302 -13.56 25.67 14.70
N LEU A 303 -14.35 24.72 15.22
CA LEU A 303 -15.51 25.00 16.09
C LEU A 303 -15.15 25.79 17.37
N LEU A 304 -13.87 25.88 17.74
CA LEU A 304 -13.44 26.70 18.89
C LEU A 304 -13.72 28.19 18.67
N PHE A 305 -13.72 28.66 17.42
CA PHE A 305 -14.15 30.01 17.07
C PHE A 305 -15.65 30.21 17.36
N ASP A 306 -16.49 29.21 17.09
CA ASP A 306 -17.92 29.24 17.41
C ASP A 306 -18.15 29.30 18.92
N VAL A 307 -17.39 28.53 19.69
CA VAL A 307 -17.48 28.52 21.16
C VAL A 307 -17.17 29.90 21.74
N PHE A 308 -16.10 30.54 21.28
CA PHE A 308 -15.73 31.89 21.71
C PHE A 308 -16.80 32.94 21.38
N LEU A 309 -17.28 32.96 20.13
CA LEU A 309 -18.31 33.92 19.71
C LEU A 309 -19.65 33.72 20.44
N ASN A 310 -20.02 32.47 20.73
CA ASN A 310 -21.22 32.18 21.50
C ASN A 310 -21.10 32.66 22.95
N ALA A 311 -19.93 32.52 23.57
CA ALA A 311 -19.66 33.05 24.91
C ALA A 311 -19.87 34.58 24.97
N ILE A 312 -19.40 35.29 23.94
CA ILE A 312 -19.61 36.74 23.82
C ILE A 312 -21.11 37.06 23.68
N LYS A 313 -21.82 36.38 22.78
CA LYS A 313 -23.26 36.60 22.58
C LYS A 313 -24.08 36.35 23.86
N ILE A 314 -23.77 35.29 24.61
CA ILE A 314 -24.42 34.98 25.89
C ILE A 314 -24.23 36.13 26.89
N ARG A 315 -22.99 36.62 27.04
CA ARG A 315 -22.66 37.74 27.92
C ARG A 315 -23.42 39.00 27.51
N LEU A 316 -23.44 39.35 26.22
CA LEU A 316 -24.16 40.52 25.71
C LEU A 316 -25.67 40.44 25.95
N MET A 317 -26.25 39.25 25.90
CA MET A 317 -27.67 39.02 26.20
C MET A 317 -28.01 39.02 27.71
N LYS A 318 -27.01 39.18 28.60
CA LYS A 318 -27.17 39.09 30.07
C LYS A 318 -27.89 37.81 30.53
N LYS A 319 -27.80 36.73 29.75
CA LYS A 319 -28.25 35.39 30.17
C LYS A 319 -27.21 34.83 31.14
N SER A 320 -27.64 33.98 32.08
CA SER A 320 -26.88 33.37 33.20
C SER A 320 -25.38 33.17 32.95
N ASP A 321 -24.57 33.25 34.01
CA ASP A 321 -23.15 32.90 33.97
C ASP A 321 -22.97 31.44 33.51
N ILE A 322 -22.58 31.25 32.25
CA ILE A 322 -22.31 29.94 31.66
C ILE A 322 -20.78 29.72 31.69
N SER A 323 -20.36 28.63 32.33
CA SER A 323 -18.96 28.18 32.30
C SER A 323 -18.55 27.77 30.88
N ILE A 324 -17.52 28.41 30.33
CA ILE A 324 -16.99 28.09 28.98
C ILE A 324 -16.45 26.66 28.92
N LYS A 325 -15.92 26.14 30.03
CA LYS A 325 -15.51 24.74 30.18
C LYS A 325 -16.66 23.79 29.87
N ASN A 326 -17.84 24.04 30.43
CA ASN A 326 -19.02 23.20 30.17
C ASN A 326 -19.48 23.32 28.71
N VAL A 327 -19.40 24.52 28.11
CA VAL A 327 -19.72 24.70 26.68
C VAL A 327 -18.76 23.91 25.80
N LEU A 328 -17.46 23.96 26.08
CA LEU A 328 -16.43 23.18 25.36
C LEU A 328 -16.68 21.69 25.50
N ILE A 329 -16.95 21.21 26.72
CA ILE A 329 -17.29 19.80 26.98
C ILE A 329 -18.51 19.40 26.16
N GLU A 330 -19.63 20.11 26.26
CA GLU A 330 -20.86 19.75 25.54
C GLU A 330 -20.69 19.80 24.01
N ARG A 331 -19.88 20.73 23.49
CA ARG A 331 -19.59 20.82 22.03
C ARG A 331 -18.67 19.72 21.52
N LEU A 332 -17.73 19.26 22.32
CA LEU A 332 -16.76 18.23 21.94
C LEU A 332 -17.19 16.82 22.34
N LYS A 333 -18.17 16.69 23.25
CA LYS A 333 -18.62 15.41 23.78
C LYS A 333 -19.22 14.56 22.67
N TYR A 334 -18.86 13.28 22.71
CA TYR A 334 -19.51 12.23 21.96
C TYR A 334 -20.02 11.18 22.94
N THR A 335 -21.24 10.69 22.72
CA THR A 335 -21.78 9.57 23.50
C THR A 335 -21.77 8.35 22.61
N PRO A 336 -20.89 7.36 22.85
CA PRO A 336 -20.87 6.13 22.07
C PRO A 336 -22.23 5.43 22.12
N LYS A 337 -22.65 4.85 20.99
CA LYS A 337 -23.86 4.04 20.96
C LYS A 337 -23.68 2.82 21.88
N PRO A 338 -24.69 2.45 22.70
CA PRO A 338 -24.61 1.29 23.59
C PRO A 338 -24.19 0.00 22.88
N GLU A 339 -24.60 -0.20 21.63
CA GLU A 339 -24.19 -1.36 20.81
C GLU A 339 -22.68 -1.51 20.64
N PHE A 340 -21.91 -0.42 20.68
CA PHE A 340 -20.44 -0.46 20.53
C PHE A 340 -19.69 -0.64 21.85
N ILE A 341 -20.26 -0.24 22.99
CA ILE A 341 -19.53 -0.22 24.28
C ILE A 341 -20.12 -1.16 25.33
N ASN A 342 -21.41 -1.46 25.26
CA ASN A 342 -22.10 -2.32 26.23
C ASN A 342 -22.16 -3.76 25.69
N PHE A 343 -21.01 -4.42 25.58
CA PHE A 343 -20.95 -5.85 25.28
C PHE A 343 -20.00 -6.58 26.23
N GLU A 344 -20.35 -7.82 26.54
CA GLU A 344 -19.41 -8.71 27.23
C GLU A 344 -18.26 -9.01 26.26
N ARG A 345 -17.04 -8.68 26.67
CA ARG A 345 -15.83 -8.91 25.87
C ARG A 345 -15.81 -10.38 25.39
N PRO A 346 -15.74 -10.63 24.06
CA PRO A 346 -15.89 -11.97 23.53
C PRO A 346 -14.72 -12.84 23.96
N ARG A 347 -15.00 -14.08 24.35
CA ARG A 347 -13.97 -15.07 24.68
C ARG A 347 -13.44 -15.78 23.44
N LYS A 348 -14.30 -15.91 22.42
CA LYS A 348 -14.00 -16.57 21.16
C LYS A 348 -14.58 -15.76 19.99
N ILE A 349 -13.74 -15.47 19.00
CA ILE A 349 -14.13 -14.76 17.77
C ILE A 349 -13.92 -15.66 16.55
N LEU A 350 -14.92 -15.67 15.68
CA LEU A 350 -14.84 -16.27 14.35
C LEU A 350 -14.36 -15.23 13.33
N ILE A 351 -13.39 -15.62 12.50
CA ILE A 351 -12.86 -14.84 11.39
C ILE A 351 -13.16 -15.60 10.12
N LEU A 352 -13.78 -14.92 9.15
CA LEU A 352 -13.99 -15.44 7.81
C LEU A 352 -12.85 -14.95 6.91
N GLY A 353 -12.08 -15.88 6.33
CA GLY A 353 -11.03 -15.57 5.37
C GLY A 353 -11.57 -15.21 3.99
N SER A 354 -10.68 -15.04 3.01
CA SER A 354 -11.03 -14.64 1.64
C SER A 354 -11.50 -15.77 0.72
N GLY A 355 -11.16 -17.02 1.03
CA GLY A 355 -11.30 -18.13 0.09
C GLY A 355 -10.09 -18.25 -0.83
N GLY A 356 -10.28 -18.85 -2.01
CA GLY A 356 -9.25 -18.94 -3.05
C GLY A 356 -8.91 -17.57 -3.67
N LEU A 357 -7.66 -17.39 -4.09
CA LEU A 357 -7.23 -16.15 -4.73
C LEU A 357 -7.80 -16.02 -6.16
N SER A 358 -8.36 -14.85 -6.45
CA SER A 358 -8.91 -14.51 -7.77
C SER A 358 -8.62 -13.05 -8.11
N ILE A 359 -8.72 -12.69 -9.39
CA ILE A 359 -8.54 -11.29 -9.82
C ILE A 359 -9.54 -10.39 -9.08
N GLY A 360 -9.01 -9.41 -8.33
CA GLY A 360 -9.77 -8.50 -7.47
C GLY A 360 -9.90 -8.92 -5.99
N GLN A 361 -9.45 -10.12 -5.63
CA GLN A 361 -9.31 -10.62 -4.25
C GLN A 361 -8.05 -11.49 -4.15
N ALA A 362 -6.91 -10.88 -3.84
CA ALA A 362 -5.60 -11.51 -3.86
C ALA A 362 -5.08 -11.80 -2.42
N GLY A 363 -3.78 -11.62 -2.18
CA GLY A 363 -3.12 -11.95 -0.92
C GLY A 363 -3.34 -10.92 0.21
N GLU A 364 -3.91 -9.75 -0.07
CA GLU A 364 -4.10 -8.67 0.90
C GLU A 364 -4.91 -9.10 2.13
N PHE A 365 -5.82 -10.07 1.95
CA PHE A 365 -6.65 -10.62 3.00
C PHE A 365 -5.95 -11.69 3.85
N ASP A 366 -4.88 -12.31 3.33
CA ASP A 366 -4.02 -13.17 4.13
C ASP A 366 -3.21 -12.34 5.14
N TYR A 367 -2.63 -11.23 4.69
CA TYR A 367 -2.01 -10.23 5.55
C TYR A 367 -3.01 -9.66 6.58
N SER A 368 -4.16 -9.18 6.10
CA SER A 368 -5.19 -8.58 6.96
C SER A 368 -5.71 -9.54 8.02
N GLY A 369 -6.05 -10.77 7.64
CA GLY A 369 -6.51 -11.81 8.55
C GLY A 369 -5.43 -12.21 9.58
N SER A 370 -4.17 -12.30 9.16
CA SER A 370 -3.04 -12.58 10.05
C SER A 370 -2.84 -11.49 11.10
N GLN A 371 -2.94 -10.20 10.71
CA GLN A 371 -2.87 -9.08 11.66
C GLN A 371 -4.03 -9.08 12.66
N ALA A 372 -5.24 -9.42 12.21
CA ALA A 372 -6.39 -9.53 13.10
C ALA A 372 -6.19 -10.61 14.15
N ILE A 373 -5.71 -11.79 13.74
CA ILE A 373 -5.42 -12.90 14.66
C ILE A 373 -4.37 -12.48 15.70
N LYS A 374 -3.31 -11.78 15.28
CA LYS A 374 -2.29 -11.23 16.18
C LYS A 374 -2.90 -10.28 17.22
N ALA A 375 -3.68 -9.30 16.77
CA ALA A 375 -4.33 -8.33 17.66
C ALA A 375 -5.24 -8.99 18.70
N LEU A 376 -6.03 -9.99 18.28
CA LEU A 376 -6.94 -10.74 19.16
C LEU A 376 -6.19 -11.62 20.18
N LYS A 377 -5.06 -12.22 19.78
CA LYS A 377 -4.24 -13.04 20.67
C LYS A 377 -3.61 -12.25 21.80
N GLU A 378 -3.11 -11.05 21.54
CA GLU A 378 -2.61 -10.15 22.57
C GLU A 378 -3.71 -9.77 23.58
N GLU A 379 -4.95 -9.67 23.11
CA GLU A 379 -6.14 -9.45 23.92
C GLU A 379 -6.66 -10.73 24.60
N LYS A 380 -5.94 -11.86 24.48
CA LYS A 380 -6.25 -13.19 25.06
C LYS A 380 -7.61 -13.74 24.61
N ILE A 381 -8.01 -13.45 23.37
CA ILE A 381 -9.25 -13.94 22.76
C ILE A 381 -8.94 -15.16 21.90
N GLN A 382 -9.74 -16.23 22.03
CA GLN A 382 -9.61 -17.42 21.19
C GLN A 382 -10.08 -17.12 19.76
N THR A 383 -9.32 -17.58 18.77
CA THR A 383 -9.54 -17.30 17.36
C THR A 383 -9.93 -18.57 16.60
N ILE A 384 -11.06 -18.52 15.90
CA ILE A 384 -11.47 -19.53 14.93
C ILE A 384 -11.36 -18.90 13.55
N LEU A 385 -10.65 -19.55 12.63
CA LEU A 385 -10.57 -19.12 11.24
C LEU A 385 -11.25 -20.15 10.33
N ILE A 386 -12.11 -19.68 9.42
CA ILE A 386 -12.56 -20.48 8.27
C ILE A 386 -11.90 -19.91 7.03
N ASN A 387 -11.04 -20.69 6.38
CA ASN A 387 -10.49 -20.35 5.07
C ASN A 387 -10.11 -21.64 4.32
N PRO A 388 -10.72 -21.92 3.14
CA PRO A 388 -10.36 -23.09 2.34
C PRO A 388 -9.03 -22.94 1.58
N ASN A 389 -8.43 -21.74 1.52
CA ASN A 389 -7.13 -21.59 0.89
C ASN A 389 -6.00 -22.05 1.83
N ILE A 390 -5.50 -23.26 1.56
CA ILE A 390 -4.48 -23.93 2.34
C ILE A 390 -3.09 -23.32 2.19
N ALA A 391 -2.84 -22.51 1.16
CA ALA A 391 -1.54 -21.87 0.93
C ALA A 391 -1.32 -20.59 1.75
N THR A 392 -2.34 -20.13 2.49
CA THR A 392 -2.27 -18.87 3.23
C THR A 392 -1.49 -18.96 4.54
N VAL A 393 -0.76 -17.90 4.88
CA VAL A 393 -0.04 -17.76 6.15
C VAL A 393 -1.00 -17.75 7.33
N GLN A 394 -2.18 -17.14 7.22
CA GLN A 394 -3.20 -17.10 8.27
C GLN A 394 -3.66 -18.49 8.72
N THR A 395 -3.56 -19.50 7.84
CA THR A 395 -3.90 -20.91 8.14
C THR A 395 -2.71 -21.73 8.63
N SER A 396 -1.57 -21.10 8.94
CA SER A 396 -0.40 -21.78 9.52
C SER A 396 -0.71 -22.29 10.92
N THR A 397 -0.19 -23.49 11.24
CA THR A 397 -0.34 -24.11 12.56
C THR A 397 0.15 -23.17 13.66
N GLY A 398 -0.69 -22.96 14.67
CA GLY A 398 -0.37 -22.12 15.83
C GLY A 398 -0.62 -20.62 15.63
N LEU A 399 -0.98 -20.15 14.43
CA LEU A 399 -1.35 -18.75 14.23
C LEU A 399 -2.77 -18.46 14.73
N ALA A 400 -3.80 -19.11 14.22
CA ALA A 400 -5.13 -19.16 14.86
C ALA A 400 -5.21 -20.35 15.84
N ASP A 401 -6.12 -20.30 16.82
CA ASP A 401 -6.31 -21.41 17.76
C ASP A 401 -6.98 -22.62 17.10
N LYS A 402 -7.90 -22.38 16.16
CA LYS A 402 -8.52 -23.40 15.31
C LYS A 402 -8.69 -22.90 13.87
N VAL A 403 -8.39 -23.76 12.91
CA VAL A 403 -8.52 -23.48 11.48
C VAL A 403 -9.44 -24.52 10.84
N TYR A 404 -10.38 -24.07 10.02
CA TYR A 404 -11.28 -24.89 9.23
C TYR A 404 -11.06 -24.64 7.73
N PHE A 405 -10.58 -25.67 7.03
CA PHE A 405 -10.49 -25.69 5.57
C PHE A 405 -11.83 -26.12 4.98
N LEU A 406 -12.80 -25.21 4.99
CA LEU A 406 -14.19 -25.44 4.56
C LEU A 406 -14.66 -24.33 3.60
N PRO A 407 -15.65 -24.63 2.74
CA PRO A 407 -16.30 -23.62 1.91
C PRO A 407 -16.86 -22.46 2.74
N LEU A 408 -16.73 -21.23 2.24
CA LEU A 408 -17.33 -20.03 2.83
C LEU A 408 -18.78 -19.86 2.38
N THR A 409 -19.63 -20.84 2.71
CA THR A 409 -21.08 -20.78 2.47
C THR A 409 -21.85 -20.71 3.79
N PRO A 410 -23.06 -20.12 3.81
CA PRO A 410 -23.86 -20.00 5.03
C PRO A 410 -24.05 -21.34 5.77
N GLU A 411 -24.21 -22.44 5.04
CA GLU A 411 -24.44 -23.77 5.62
C GLU A 411 -23.22 -24.30 6.38
N TYR A 412 -22.01 -24.16 5.83
CA TYR A 412 -20.79 -24.60 6.50
C TYR A 412 -20.40 -23.67 7.64
N VAL A 413 -20.58 -22.35 7.46
CA VAL A 413 -20.30 -21.38 8.51
C VAL A 413 -21.26 -21.56 9.69
N GLU A 414 -22.55 -21.83 9.46
CA GLU A 414 -23.49 -22.16 10.54
C GLU A 414 -23.04 -23.41 11.32
N GLN A 415 -22.54 -24.45 10.65
CA GLN A 415 -22.05 -25.66 11.31
C GLN A 415 -20.87 -25.36 12.24
N VAL A 416 -19.92 -24.53 11.81
CA VAL A 416 -18.80 -24.09 12.65
C VAL A 416 -19.29 -23.24 13.83
N ILE A 417 -20.22 -22.31 13.60
CA ILE A 417 -20.85 -21.52 14.68
C ILE A 417 -21.53 -22.44 15.71
N LYS A 418 -22.26 -23.45 15.24
CA LYS A 418 -22.95 -24.43 16.10
C LYS A 418 -21.98 -25.27 16.92
N ALA A 419 -20.84 -25.65 16.35
CA ALA A 419 -19.82 -26.47 16.99
C ALA A 419 -18.94 -25.67 17.97
N GLU A 420 -18.46 -24.50 17.55
CA GLU A 420 -17.49 -23.72 18.30
C GLU A 420 -18.10 -22.67 19.24
N ARG A 421 -19.36 -22.26 19.00
CA ARG A 421 -20.09 -21.26 19.80
C ARG A 421 -19.30 -19.96 20.02
N PRO A 422 -18.86 -19.28 18.95
CA PRO A 422 -18.19 -17.98 19.08
C PRO A 422 -19.16 -16.92 19.65
N ASN A 423 -18.63 -15.95 20.37
CA ASN A 423 -19.40 -14.80 20.89
C ASN A 423 -19.29 -13.57 19.98
N GLY A 424 -18.31 -13.57 19.07
CA GLY A 424 -18.12 -12.50 18.09
C GLY A 424 -17.72 -13.03 16.71
N VAL A 425 -17.97 -12.25 15.66
CA VAL A 425 -17.52 -12.50 14.29
C VAL A 425 -16.91 -11.26 13.66
N LEU A 426 -15.81 -11.42 12.94
CA LEU A 426 -15.18 -10.39 12.10
C LEU A 426 -15.46 -10.68 10.62
N LEU A 427 -16.09 -9.72 9.94
CA LEU A 427 -16.53 -9.84 8.55
C LEU A 427 -15.69 -8.97 7.58
N THR A 428 -15.01 -7.95 8.09
CA THR A 428 -14.32 -6.91 7.30
C THR A 428 -12.87 -7.25 6.93
N PHE A 429 -12.42 -8.47 7.20
CA PHE A 429 -11.03 -8.92 7.01
C PHE A 429 -10.83 -9.95 5.88
N GLY A 430 -11.92 -10.50 5.33
CA GLY A 430 -11.89 -11.58 4.34
C GLY A 430 -12.42 -11.19 2.96
N GLY A 431 -12.35 -9.90 2.61
CA GLY A 431 -12.83 -9.40 1.32
C GLY A 431 -14.33 -9.61 1.12
N GLN A 432 -14.77 -9.60 -0.15
CA GLN A 432 -16.19 -9.67 -0.46
C GLN A 432 -16.82 -11.03 -0.15
N THR A 433 -16.07 -12.13 -0.34
CA THR A 433 -16.55 -13.49 -0.02
C THR A 433 -17.04 -13.57 1.43
N ALA A 434 -16.21 -13.12 2.39
CA ALA A 434 -16.56 -13.08 3.80
C ALA A 434 -17.75 -12.16 4.08
N LEU A 435 -17.75 -10.97 3.47
CA LEU A 435 -18.77 -9.95 3.66
C LEU A 435 -20.15 -10.44 3.17
N ASN A 436 -20.23 -10.96 1.95
CA ASN A 436 -21.46 -11.50 1.37
C ASN A 436 -21.99 -12.68 2.19
N CYS A 437 -21.11 -13.59 2.63
CA CYS A 437 -21.49 -14.70 3.50
C CYS A 437 -22.05 -14.18 4.83
N GLY A 438 -21.40 -13.18 5.44
CA GLY A 438 -21.87 -12.52 6.66
C GLY A 438 -23.24 -11.87 6.52
N VAL A 439 -23.49 -11.14 5.43
CA VAL A 439 -24.79 -10.53 5.14
C VAL A 439 -25.89 -11.59 5.01
N GLU A 440 -25.62 -12.71 4.35
CA GLU A 440 -26.62 -13.77 4.19
C GLU A 440 -26.91 -14.51 5.50
N LEU A 441 -25.88 -14.73 6.33
CA LEU A 441 -26.03 -15.31 7.68
C LEU A 441 -26.89 -14.43 8.58
N ASP A 442 -26.71 -13.11 8.52
CA ASP A 442 -27.50 -12.15 9.28
C ASP A 442 -28.95 -12.08 8.80
N ARG A 443 -29.18 -12.00 7.48
CA ARG A 443 -30.52 -12.06 6.86
C ARG A 443 -31.27 -13.33 7.24
N SER A 444 -30.56 -14.45 7.32
CA SER A 444 -31.11 -15.75 7.74
C SER A 444 -31.34 -15.86 9.26
N GLY A 445 -31.00 -14.83 10.04
CA GLY A 445 -31.16 -14.80 11.49
C GLY A 445 -30.19 -15.70 12.26
N ILE A 446 -29.11 -16.19 11.63
CA ILE A 446 -28.19 -17.16 12.21
C ILE A 446 -27.38 -16.54 13.34
N PHE A 447 -26.86 -15.32 13.18
CA PHE A 447 -26.11 -14.64 14.25
C PHE A 447 -26.97 -14.44 15.50
N SER A 448 -28.21 -13.98 15.34
CA SER A 448 -29.18 -13.86 16.43
C SER A 448 -29.52 -15.20 17.08
N LYS A 449 -29.74 -16.26 16.28
CA LYS A 449 -30.04 -17.61 16.76
C LYS A 449 -28.96 -18.19 17.67
N TYR A 450 -27.69 -17.87 17.41
CA TYR A 450 -26.54 -18.38 18.17
C TYR A 450 -25.89 -17.35 19.10
N ASN A 451 -26.47 -16.15 19.22
CA ASN A 451 -25.93 -15.03 20.00
C ASN A 451 -24.47 -14.67 19.62
N VAL A 452 -24.21 -14.59 18.31
CA VAL A 452 -22.93 -14.17 17.75
C VAL A 452 -23.01 -12.69 17.43
N LYS A 453 -22.15 -11.88 18.03
CA LYS A 453 -22.11 -10.43 17.77
C LYS A 453 -21.21 -10.11 16.57
N ILE A 454 -21.68 -9.26 15.67
CA ILE A 454 -20.82 -8.69 14.62
C ILE A 454 -19.94 -7.60 15.26
N MET A 455 -18.63 -7.74 15.12
CA MET A 455 -17.64 -6.87 15.74
C MET A 455 -17.20 -5.77 14.76
N GLY A 456 -16.98 -4.55 15.26
CA GLY A 456 -16.59 -3.40 14.44
C GLY A 456 -17.77 -2.77 13.70
N THR A 457 -17.57 -2.48 12.41
CA THR A 457 -18.56 -1.84 11.54
C THR A 457 -19.89 -2.61 11.54
N PRO A 458 -21.03 -1.94 11.85
CA PRO A 458 -22.34 -2.57 11.79
C PRO A 458 -22.66 -3.13 10.40
N ILE A 459 -23.36 -4.26 10.35
CA ILE A 459 -23.75 -4.86 9.08
C ILE A 459 -24.65 -3.95 8.24
N GLN A 460 -25.47 -3.13 8.90
CA GLN A 460 -26.29 -2.14 8.22
C GLN A 460 -25.41 -1.11 7.49
N SER A 461 -24.34 -0.63 8.11
CA SER A 461 -23.38 0.29 7.48
C SER A 461 -22.73 -0.35 6.25
N ILE A 462 -22.36 -1.64 6.35
CA ILE A 462 -21.82 -2.41 5.22
C ILE A 462 -22.83 -2.46 4.06
N ILE A 463 -24.09 -2.78 4.34
CA ILE A 463 -25.15 -2.83 3.32
C ILE A 463 -25.37 -1.46 2.69
N GLU A 464 -25.38 -0.39 3.50
CA GLU A 464 -25.57 0.99 3.05
C GLU A 464 -24.42 1.49 2.16
N THR A 465 -23.19 1.01 2.35
CA THR A 465 -22.04 1.38 1.50
C THR A 465 -21.93 0.55 0.23
N GLU A 466 -22.39 -0.70 0.25
CA GLU A 466 -22.35 -1.61 -0.90
C GLU A 466 -23.50 -1.36 -1.91
N ASP A 467 -24.67 -0.95 -1.44
CA ASP A 467 -25.79 -0.56 -2.31
C ASP A 467 -25.65 0.90 -2.75
N ARG A 468 -25.40 1.11 -4.05
CA ARG A 468 -25.15 2.46 -4.62
C ARG A 468 -26.29 3.44 -4.43
N LYS A 469 -27.54 2.99 -4.48
CA LYS A 469 -28.69 3.89 -4.32
C LYS A 469 -28.79 4.34 -2.87
N ILE A 470 -28.70 3.40 -1.94
CA ILE A 470 -28.71 3.72 -0.50
C ILE A 470 -27.51 4.60 -0.15
N PHE A 471 -26.33 4.29 -0.68
CA PHE A 471 -25.12 5.09 -0.52
C PHE A 471 -25.34 6.54 -0.97
N ALA A 472 -25.86 6.75 -2.18
CA ALA A 472 -26.15 8.08 -2.73
C ALA A 472 -27.13 8.86 -1.85
N GLU A 473 -28.22 8.22 -1.40
CA GLU A 473 -29.21 8.82 -0.51
C GLU A 473 -28.60 9.19 0.85
N ARG A 474 -27.76 8.33 1.43
CA ARG A 474 -27.10 8.57 2.72
C ARG A 474 -26.06 9.68 2.62
N VAL A 475 -25.26 9.73 1.56
CA VAL A 475 -24.29 10.81 1.29
C VAL A 475 -25.02 12.15 1.07
N ALA A 476 -26.15 12.17 0.35
CA ALA A 476 -26.93 13.38 0.14
C ALA A 476 -27.50 13.98 1.43
N GLN A 477 -27.81 13.16 2.45
CA GLN A 477 -28.32 13.63 3.75
C GLN A 477 -27.34 14.55 4.50
N ILE A 478 -26.04 14.45 4.20
CA ILE A 478 -25.00 15.30 4.79
C ILE A 478 -24.53 16.40 3.85
N GLY A 479 -25.24 16.62 2.74
CA GLY A 479 -24.95 17.66 1.74
C GLY A 479 -23.76 17.34 0.82
N GLU A 480 -23.27 16.10 0.84
CA GLU A 480 -22.21 15.63 -0.04
C GLU A 480 -22.78 15.05 -1.34
N LYS A 481 -21.91 14.89 -2.35
CA LYS A 481 -22.32 14.45 -3.69
C LYS A 481 -21.60 13.19 -4.11
N VAL A 482 -22.36 12.23 -4.61
CA VAL A 482 -21.84 11.11 -5.39
C VAL A 482 -21.90 11.44 -6.87
N ALA A 483 -21.13 10.72 -7.69
CA ALA A 483 -21.22 10.86 -9.14
C ALA A 483 -22.69 10.67 -9.60
N PRO A 484 -23.24 11.57 -10.45
CA PRO A 484 -24.62 11.46 -10.91
C PRO A 484 -24.85 10.11 -11.60
N SER A 485 -25.83 9.35 -11.13
CA SER A 485 -26.10 7.99 -11.61
C SER A 485 -27.59 7.64 -11.57
N GLU A 486 -28.01 6.69 -12.40
CA GLU A 486 -29.35 6.11 -12.39
C GLU A 486 -29.26 4.58 -12.45
N ALA A 487 -29.94 3.89 -11.53
CA ALA A 487 -30.07 2.43 -11.55
C ALA A 487 -31.23 2.03 -12.46
N VAL A 488 -30.96 1.11 -13.37
CA VAL A 488 -31.85 0.71 -14.47
C VAL A 488 -31.95 -0.81 -14.57
N TYR A 489 -33.10 -1.31 -15.00
CA TYR A 489 -33.44 -2.74 -15.03
C TYR A 489 -33.75 -3.25 -16.45
N SER A 490 -33.64 -2.38 -17.45
CA SER A 490 -33.77 -2.76 -18.86
C SER A 490 -32.87 -1.89 -19.73
N VAL A 491 -32.58 -2.38 -20.94
CA VAL A 491 -31.80 -1.62 -21.95
C VAL A 491 -32.47 -0.26 -22.24
N LYS A 492 -33.81 -0.23 -22.31
CA LYS A 492 -34.56 1.01 -22.55
C LYS A 492 -34.33 2.04 -21.44
N GLU A 493 -34.46 1.62 -20.18
CA GLU A 493 -34.19 2.48 -19.03
C GLU A 493 -32.76 3.01 -19.04
N ALA A 494 -31.78 2.19 -19.46
CA ALA A 494 -30.39 2.63 -19.59
C ALA A 494 -30.22 3.77 -20.60
N LEU A 495 -30.87 3.68 -21.77
CA LEU A 495 -30.81 4.74 -22.79
C LEU A 495 -31.53 6.02 -22.33
N ASP A 496 -32.68 5.88 -21.65
CA ASP A 496 -33.42 6.99 -21.08
C ASP A 496 -32.59 7.71 -19.99
N ALA A 497 -31.91 6.95 -19.12
CA ALA A 497 -30.99 7.47 -18.11
C ALA A 497 -29.81 8.23 -18.73
N ALA A 498 -29.18 7.67 -19.75
CA ALA A 498 -28.05 8.31 -20.43
C ALA A 498 -28.45 9.61 -21.14
N THR A 499 -29.69 9.70 -21.63
CA THR A 499 -30.23 10.94 -22.21
C THR A 499 -30.35 12.05 -21.15
N LYS A 500 -30.70 11.71 -19.90
CA LYS A 500 -30.75 12.68 -18.80
C LYS A 500 -29.36 13.06 -18.28
N LEU A 501 -28.46 12.09 -18.16
CA LEU A 501 -27.11 12.28 -17.64
C LEU A 501 -26.18 12.98 -18.65
N GLY A 502 -26.44 12.79 -19.94
CA GLY A 502 -25.62 13.24 -21.04
C GLY A 502 -24.46 12.30 -21.33
N TYR A 503 -24.21 12.00 -22.61
CA TYR A 503 -23.04 11.23 -23.04
C TYR A 503 -21.73 12.04 -22.93
N PRO A 504 -20.57 11.40 -22.69
CA PRO A 504 -20.41 9.97 -22.44
C PRO A 504 -20.90 9.53 -21.05
N VAL A 505 -21.36 8.29 -20.95
CA VAL A 505 -21.78 7.65 -19.69
C VAL A 505 -20.96 6.39 -19.42
N MET A 506 -20.92 5.95 -18.17
CA MET A 506 -20.36 4.66 -17.77
C MET A 506 -21.50 3.74 -17.36
N ALA A 507 -21.56 2.55 -17.95
CA ALA A 507 -22.48 1.49 -17.55
C ALA A 507 -21.74 0.50 -16.64
N ARG A 508 -22.35 0.04 -15.55
CA ARG A 508 -21.78 -0.96 -14.61
C ARG A 508 -22.84 -1.92 -14.09
N ALA A 509 -22.51 -3.21 -14.00
CA ALA A 509 -23.42 -4.17 -13.36
C ALA A 509 -23.40 -4.03 -11.83
N ALA A 510 -24.57 -3.99 -11.19
CA ALA A 510 -24.68 -3.95 -9.73
C ALA A 510 -24.29 -5.29 -9.05
N PHE A 511 -23.97 -5.25 -7.75
CA PHE A 511 -23.55 -6.41 -6.93
C PHE A 511 -22.37 -7.20 -7.51
N SER A 512 -21.50 -6.53 -8.27
CA SER A 512 -20.34 -7.12 -8.89
C SER A 512 -19.06 -6.45 -8.40
N LEU A 513 -18.02 -7.25 -8.14
CA LEU A 513 -16.71 -6.76 -7.71
C LEU A 513 -15.91 -6.23 -8.90
N GLY A 514 -14.94 -5.34 -8.68
CA GLY A 514 -13.88 -5.02 -9.65
C GLY A 514 -14.34 -4.70 -11.07
N GLY A 515 -15.51 -4.06 -11.22
CA GLY A 515 -16.07 -3.60 -12.51
C GLY A 515 -16.56 -4.68 -13.47
N LEU A 516 -17.06 -5.84 -13.00
CA LEU A 516 -17.56 -6.86 -13.93
C LEU A 516 -18.70 -6.29 -14.79
N GLY A 517 -18.61 -6.42 -16.12
CA GLY A 517 -19.62 -5.89 -17.04
C GLY A 517 -19.70 -4.36 -17.07
N SER A 518 -18.64 -3.65 -16.66
CA SER A 518 -18.56 -2.20 -16.81
C SER A 518 -17.96 -1.76 -18.14
N GLY A 519 -18.39 -0.61 -18.64
CA GLY A 519 -17.85 0.00 -19.85
C GLY A 519 -18.31 1.44 -20.04
N PHE A 520 -17.60 2.17 -20.90
CA PHE A 520 -17.97 3.53 -21.28
C PHE A 520 -18.73 3.50 -22.60
N ALA A 521 -19.78 4.31 -22.69
CA ALA A 521 -20.52 4.55 -23.91
C ALA A 521 -20.46 6.04 -24.24
N ASN A 522 -20.02 6.37 -25.44
CA ASN A 522 -20.01 7.74 -25.97
C ASN A 522 -21.31 8.08 -26.72
N ASN A 523 -22.15 7.08 -26.99
CA ASN A 523 -23.39 7.22 -27.71
C ASN A 523 -24.37 6.07 -27.38
N GLU A 524 -25.60 6.20 -27.87
CA GLU A 524 -26.71 5.26 -27.64
C GLU A 524 -26.40 3.83 -28.10
N LYS A 525 -25.71 3.67 -29.24
CA LYS A 525 -25.39 2.35 -29.79
C LYS A 525 -24.40 1.60 -28.89
N GLU A 526 -23.33 2.27 -28.46
CA GLU A 526 -22.36 1.69 -27.53
C GLU A 526 -23.01 1.29 -26.20
N LEU A 527 -23.91 2.12 -25.68
CA LEU A 527 -24.62 1.83 -24.43
C LEU A 527 -25.56 0.63 -24.57
N GLN A 528 -26.24 0.49 -25.71
CA GLN A 528 -27.13 -0.64 -25.97
C GLN A 528 -26.36 -1.97 -25.95
N GLU A 529 -25.20 -2.04 -26.60
CA GLU A 529 -24.34 -3.23 -26.63
C GLU A 529 -23.84 -3.58 -25.21
N LEU A 530 -23.36 -2.59 -24.46
CA LEU A 530 -22.91 -2.77 -23.08
C LEU A 530 -24.05 -3.21 -22.15
N ALA A 531 -25.23 -2.59 -22.25
CA ALA A 531 -26.37 -2.92 -21.41
C ALA A 531 -26.87 -4.36 -21.67
N GLN A 532 -26.92 -4.79 -22.93
CA GLN A 532 -27.30 -6.18 -23.26
C GLN A 532 -26.33 -7.20 -22.66
N GLN A 533 -25.02 -6.92 -22.73
CA GLN A 533 -24.01 -7.79 -22.12
C GLN A 533 -24.13 -7.80 -20.59
N ALA A 534 -24.30 -6.64 -19.96
CA ALA A 534 -24.41 -6.55 -18.52
C ALA A 534 -25.67 -7.24 -17.97
N PHE A 535 -26.83 -7.08 -18.63
CA PHE A 535 -28.08 -7.72 -18.20
C PHE A 535 -28.09 -9.25 -18.36
N ALA A 536 -27.16 -9.83 -19.11
CA ALA A 536 -26.96 -11.28 -19.16
C ALA A 536 -26.36 -11.83 -17.85
N HIS A 537 -25.71 -10.98 -17.05
CA HIS A 537 -24.99 -11.35 -15.83
C HIS A 537 -25.58 -10.74 -14.55
N SER A 538 -26.33 -9.64 -14.65
CA SER A 538 -26.98 -8.97 -13.52
C SER A 538 -28.40 -8.52 -13.88
N ASN A 539 -29.31 -8.53 -12.91
CA ASN A 539 -30.67 -8.01 -13.10
C ASN A 539 -30.74 -6.48 -13.02
N GLN A 540 -29.64 -5.80 -12.65
CA GLN A 540 -29.57 -4.36 -12.46
C GLN A 540 -28.26 -3.81 -13.06
N LEU A 541 -28.39 -2.73 -13.83
CA LEU A 541 -27.29 -1.95 -14.41
C LEU A 541 -27.33 -0.54 -13.83
N ILE A 542 -26.17 0.09 -13.64
CA ILE A 542 -26.03 1.47 -13.18
C ILE A 542 -25.43 2.26 -14.32
N VAL A 543 -26.06 3.39 -14.68
CA VAL A 543 -25.55 4.34 -15.66
C VAL A 543 -25.07 5.58 -14.92
N ASP A 544 -23.78 5.88 -14.98
CA ASP A 544 -23.15 7.05 -14.36
C ASP A 544 -22.75 8.08 -15.41
N LYS A 545 -22.79 9.36 -15.04
CA LYS A 545 -22.11 10.41 -15.81
C LYS A 545 -20.61 10.11 -15.90
N SER A 546 -20.04 10.15 -17.10
CA SER A 546 -18.61 9.94 -17.26
C SER A 546 -17.82 11.11 -16.68
N LEU A 547 -16.92 10.80 -15.75
CA LEU A 547 -15.93 11.72 -15.19
C LEU A 547 -14.53 11.40 -15.73
N ARG A 548 -14.45 10.80 -16.93
CA ARG A 548 -13.19 10.36 -17.55
C ARG A 548 -12.19 11.51 -17.66
N GLY A 549 -10.95 11.28 -17.23
CA GLY A 549 -9.90 12.29 -17.26
C GLY A 549 -9.80 13.13 -15.97
N TRP A 550 -10.71 12.96 -15.02
CA TRP A 550 -10.58 13.57 -13.69
C TRP A 550 -9.49 12.87 -12.87
N LYS A 551 -8.92 13.59 -11.90
CA LYS A 551 -7.97 13.00 -10.96
C LYS A 551 -8.72 12.02 -10.07
N GLU A 552 -8.17 10.82 -9.87
CA GLU A 552 -8.71 9.86 -8.93
C GLU A 552 -7.83 9.83 -7.68
N VAL A 553 -8.45 10.05 -6.52
CA VAL A 553 -7.77 10.20 -5.23
C VAL A 553 -8.44 9.30 -4.20
N GLU A 554 -7.65 8.61 -3.38
CA GLU A 554 -8.16 7.70 -2.34
C GLU A 554 -7.65 8.11 -0.96
N TYR A 555 -8.45 7.85 0.08
CA TYR A 555 -8.07 8.01 1.48
C TYR A 555 -8.38 6.75 2.28
N GLU A 556 -7.43 6.33 3.11
CA GLU A 556 -7.63 5.31 4.13
C GLU A 556 -7.99 5.98 5.46
N VAL A 557 -9.15 5.64 5.99
CA VAL A 557 -9.73 6.30 7.17
C VAL A 557 -9.90 5.27 8.28
N VAL A 558 -9.55 5.67 9.50
CA VAL A 558 -9.72 4.84 10.70
C VAL A 558 -10.61 5.59 11.69
N ARG A 559 -11.62 4.90 12.21
CA ARG A 559 -12.56 5.45 13.21
C ARG A 559 -12.80 4.48 14.34
N ASP A 560 -12.69 4.96 15.57
CA ASP A 560 -13.02 4.16 16.76
C ASP A 560 -14.46 4.34 17.25
N ALA A 561 -14.84 3.55 18.26
CA ALA A 561 -16.16 3.61 18.88
C ALA A 561 -16.43 4.92 19.66
N PHE A 562 -15.41 5.76 19.89
CA PHE A 562 -15.45 7.01 20.64
C PHE A 562 -15.38 8.25 19.75
N ASP A 563 -15.52 8.05 18.43
CA ASP A 563 -15.55 9.08 17.39
C ASP A 563 -14.22 9.83 17.21
N ASN A 564 -13.11 9.22 17.62
CA ASN A 564 -11.79 9.60 17.12
C ASN A 564 -11.68 9.06 15.68
N CYS A 565 -11.38 9.93 14.72
CA CYS A 565 -11.40 9.62 13.30
C CYS A 565 -10.23 10.33 12.62
N ILE A 566 -9.39 9.58 11.90
CA ILE A 566 -8.13 10.05 11.30
C ILE A 566 -8.00 9.52 9.88
N THR A 567 -7.25 10.22 9.03
CA THR A 567 -6.86 9.73 7.69
C THR A 567 -5.42 9.26 7.69
N VAL A 568 -5.19 7.96 7.53
CA VAL A 568 -3.88 7.31 7.69
C VAL A 568 -3.02 7.40 6.44
N CYS A 569 -3.63 7.34 5.26
CA CYS A 569 -2.91 7.43 3.99
C CYS A 569 -3.79 8.10 2.95
N ASN A 570 -3.16 8.83 2.04
CA ASN A 570 -3.80 9.33 0.84
C ASN A 570 -3.01 8.89 -0.39
N MET A 571 -3.72 8.59 -1.46
CA MET A 571 -3.15 8.05 -2.69
C MET A 571 -3.69 8.83 -3.90
N GLU A 572 -2.85 9.05 -4.89
CA GLU A 572 -3.22 9.68 -6.15
C GLU A 572 -2.92 8.72 -7.30
N ASN A 573 -3.92 8.50 -8.16
CA ASN A 573 -3.73 7.69 -9.35
C ASN A 573 -3.02 8.53 -10.42
N LEU A 574 -1.94 7.99 -10.98
CA LEU A 574 -1.26 8.55 -12.14
C LEU A 574 -2.15 8.43 -13.37
N ASP A 575 -2.77 7.26 -13.53
CA ASP A 575 -3.80 7.04 -14.52
C ASP A 575 -5.09 7.75 -14.09
N PRO A 576 -5.70 8.59 -14.95
CA PRO A 576 -6.89 9.34 -14.59
C PRO A 576 -8.13 8.44 -14.54
N LEU A 577 -9.20 8.95 -13.94
CA LEU A 577 -10.45 8.21 -13.76
C LEU A 577 -10.94 7.59 -15.08
N GLY A 578 -11.33 6.33 -14.98
CA GLY A 578 -11.75 5.48 -16.10
C GLY A 578 -10.93 4.20 -16.20
N ILE A 579 -9.78 4.18 -15.53
CA ILE A 579 -8.98 2.99 -15.23
C ILE A 579 -9.17 2.72 -13.74
N HIS A 580 -9.58 1.50 -13.38
CA HIS A 580 -9.85 1.13 -11.99
C HIS A 580 -8.59 1.32 -11.15
N THR A 581 -8.70 1.80 -9.91
CA THR A 581 -7.56 1.98 -8.96
C THR A 581 -6.61 0.77 -8.94
N GLY A 582 -7.19 -0.43 -8.92
CA GLY A 582 -6.49 -1.69 -9.04
C GLY A 582 -5.63 -1.93 -10.29
N GLU A 583 -6.01 -1.35 -11.42
CA GLU A 583 -5.31 -1.34 -12.72
C GLU A 583 -4.43 -0.09 -12.90
N SER A 584 -4.55 0.91 -12.03
CA SER A 584 -3.83 2.16 -12.13
C SER A 584 -2.44 2.06 -11.52
N ILE A 585 -1.51 2.84 -12.06
CA ILE A 585 -0.31 3.25 -11.34
C ILE A 585 -0.73 4.26 -10.26
N VAL A 586 -0.28 4.04 -9.03
CA VAL A 586 -0.71 4.84 -7.86
C VAL A 586 0.52 5.37 -7.13
N VAL A 587 0.44 6.62 -6.63
CA VAL A 587 1.48 7.24 -5.83
C VAL A 587 0.98 7.60 -4.43
N ALA A 588 1.85 7.47 -3.42
CA ALA A 588 1.58 7.90 -2.06
C ALA A 588 2.79 8.69 -1.48
N PRO A 589 2.56 9.86 -0.85
CA PRO A 589 1.30 10.59 -0.78
C PRO A 589 0.86 11.16 -2.15
N SER A 590 -0.27 11.85 -2.24
CA SER A 590 -0.63 12.63 -3.44
C SER A 590 0.41 13.72 -3.74
N GLN A 591 0.70 13.96 -5.02
CA GLN A 591 1.73 14.90 -5.48
C GLN A 591 1.18 16.22 -6.00
N THR A 592 -0.03 16.22 -6.57
CA THR A 592 -0.55 17.36 -7.35
C THR A 592 -1.74 18.07 -6.71
N LEU A 593 -2.04 17.78 -5.44
CA LEU A 593 -3.10 18.43 -4.67
C LEU A 593 -2.56 19.62 -3.86
N SER A 594 -3.27 20.75 -3.93
CA SER A 594 -3.05 21.87 -3.02
C SER A 594 -3.52 21.54 -1.59
N ASN A 595 -3.09 22.30 -0.59
CA ASN A 595 -3.55 22.14 0.80
C ASN A 595 -5.09 22.20 0.92
N ARG A 596 -5.74 23.04 0.10
CA ARG A 596 -7.18 23.21 0.12
C ARG A 596 -7.89 21.99 -0.46
N GLU A 597 -7.44 21.47 -1.59
CA GLU A 597 -8.00 20.23 -2.17
C GLU A 597 -7.76 19.03 -1.24
N TYR A 598 -6.56 18.89 -0.68
CA TYR A 598 -6.25 17.83 0.28
C TYR A 598 -7.18 17.86 1.50
N ASN A 599 -7.28 19.00 2.19
CA ASN A 599 -8.08 19.08 3.42
C ASN A 599 -9.59 19.07 3.14
N MET A 600 -10.03 19.57 1.98
CA MET A 600 -11.43 19.41 1.54
C MET A 600 -11.80 17.94 1.43
N LEU A 601 -11.00 17.14 0.70
CA LEU A 601 -11.25 15.70 0.56
C LEU A 601 -11.11 14.97 1.90
N ARG A 602 -10.10 15.30 2.71
CA ARG A 602 -9.89 14.74 4.06
C ARG A 602 -11.10 15.01 4.99
N SER A 603 -11.55 16.26 5.07
CA SER A 603 -12.71 16.65 5.90
C SER A 603 -13.98 15.93 5.45
N THR A 604 -14.18 15.80 4.13
CA THR A 604 -15.29 15.03 3.57
C THR A 604 -15.18 13.55 3.93
N ALA A 605 -13.99 12.95 3.87
CA ALA A 605 -13.77 11.56 4.26
C ALA A 605 -14.25 11.33 5.70
N ILE A 606 -13.71 12.11 6.65
CA ILE A 606 -14.08 12.02 8.06
C ILE A 606 -15.59 12.19 8.26
N LYS A 607 -16.20 13.17 7.58
CA LYS A 607 -17.64 13.45 7.65
C LYS A 607 -18.49 12.27 7.16
N VAL A 608 -18.14 11.69 6.02
CA VAL A 608 -18.83 10.53 5.42
C VAL A 608 -18.70 9.30 6.33
N ILE A 609 -17.49 8.97 6.77
CA ILE A 609 -17.21 7.79 7.59
C ILE A 609 -17.94 7.87 8.94
N ARG A 610 -18.00 9.06 9.56
CA ARG A 610 -18.80 9.30 10.77
C ARG A 610 -20.29 9.07 10.53
N HIS A 611 -20.82 9.52 9.39
CA HIS A 611 -22.24 9.40 9.05
C HIS A 611 -22.70 7.96 8.83
N PHE A 612 -21.85 7.13 8.21
CA PHE A 612 -22.09 5.69 8.08
C PHE A 612 -21.86 4.93 9.40
N GLY A 613 -21.25 5.55 10.41
CA GLY A 613 -21.04 4.92 11.72
C GLY A 613 -20.03 3.79 11.69
N ILE A 614 -19.04 3.87 10.79
CA ILE A 614 -17.97 2.87 10.64
C ILE A 614 -17.12 2.81 11.91
N VAL A 615 -16.73 1.60 12.32
CA VAL A 615 -15.84 1.35 13.47
C VAL A 615 -14.80 0.32 13.05
N GLY A 616 -13.55 0.76 12.92
CA GLY A 616 -12.48 0.02 12.27
C GLY A 616 -11.83 0.88 11.19
N GLU A 617 -11.65 0.31 10.01
CA GLU A 617 -11.03 0.95 8.85
C GLU A 617 -12.01 0.96 7.67
N CYS A 618 -11.79 1.91 6.74
CA CYS A 618 -12.40 1.92 5.43
C CYS A 618 -11.59 2.76 4.43
N ASN A 619 -11.79 2.48 3.15
CA ASN A 619 -11.28 3.24 2.03
C ASN A 619 -12.40 4.12 1.43
N ILE A 620 -12.09 5.35 1.02
CA ILE A 620 -12.98 6.25 0.27
C ILE A 620 -12.28 6.80 -0.97
N GLN A 621 -13.01 6.86 -2.09
CA GLN A 621 -12.47 7.27 -3.39
C GLN A 621 -13.20 8.50 -3.94
N TYR A 622 -12.44 9.38 -4.59
CA TYR A 622 -12.89 10.64 -5.15
C TYR A 622 -12.50 10.78 -6.61
N ALA A 623 -13.37 11.43 -7.38
CA ALA A 623 -12.98 12.07 -8.63
C ALA A 623 -12.89 13.59 -8.39
N LEU A 624 -11.71 14.17 -8.54
CA LEU A 624 -11.44 15.59 -8.43
C LEU A 624 -11.23 16.21 -9.81
N ASN A 625 -11.92 17.31 -10.09
CA ASN A 625 -11.78 18.04 -11.33
C ASN A 625 -10.36 18.63 -11.44
N PRO A 626 -9.62 18.41 -12.53
CA PRO A 626 -8.26 18.92 -12.67
C PRO A 626 -8.17 20.46 -12.77
N GLU A 627 -9.29 21.14 -13.05
CA GLU A 627 -9.37 22.58 -13.30
C GLU A 627 -10.20 23.34 -12.25
N SER A 628 -10.71 22.67 -11.21
CA SER A 628 -11.49 23.31 -10.14
C SER A 628 -11.52 22.48 -8.86
N GLU A 629 -12.13 23.02 -7.81
CA GLU A 629 -12.36 22.28 -6.55
C GLU A 629 -13.61 21.38 -6.60
N GLU A 630 -14.27 21.23 -7.76
CA GLU A 630 -15.40 20.32 -7.89
C GLU A 630 -14.94 18.87 -7.76
N TYR A 631 -15.63 18.10 -6.93
CA TYR A 631 -15.35 16.68 -6.75
C TYR A 631 -16.65 15.88 -6.57
N TYR A 632 -16.53 14.57 -6.79
CA TYR A 632 -17.58 13.60 -6.50
C TYR A 632 -17.00 12.43 -5.70
N ILE A 633 -17.78 11.93 -4.73
CA ILE A 633 -17.48 10.67 -4.07
C ILE A 633 -17.84 9.52 -5.02
N ILE A 634 -16.88 8.63 -5.26
CA ILE A 634 -17.08 7.48 -6.15
C ILE A 634 -17.60 6.29 -5.37
N GLU A 635 -16.96 5.92 -4.27
CA GLU A 635 -17.39 4.82 -3.41
C GLU A 635 -16.72 4.87 -2.03
N VAL A 636 -17.27 4.08 -1.10
CA VAL A 636 -16.70 3.79 0.21
C VAL A 636 -16.67 2.28 0.39
N ASN A 637 -15.49 1.73 0.67
CA ASN A 637 -15.31 0.32 0.97
C ASN A 637 -15.19 0.17 2.50
N ALA A 638 -16.26 -0.24 3.18
CA ALA A 638 -16.33 -0.37 4.64
C ALA A 638 -15.68 -1.67 5.17
N ARG A 639 -14.53 -2.04 4.59
CA ARG A 639 -13.74 -3.23 4.90
C ARG A 639 -12.29 -2.98 4.48
N LEU A 640 -11.39 -3.83 4.99
CA LEU A 640 -10.05 -3.89 4.47
C LEU A 640 -10.07 -4.22 2.97
N SER A 641 -9.07 -3.69 2.29
CA SER A 641 -8.94 -3.68 0.84
C SER A 641 -7.48 -3.81 0.42
N ARG A 642 -7.24 -3.94 -0.87
CA ARG A 642 -5.89 -3.89 -1.42
C ARG A 642 -5.23 -2.52 -1.20
N SER A 643 -6.00 -1.44 -1.33
CA SER A 643 -5.58 -0.08 -0.98
C SER A 643 -5.15 0.02 0.50
N SER A 644 -5.85 -0.66 1.42
CA SER A 644 -5.47 -0.71 2.85
C SER A 644 -4.16 -1.46 3.10
N ALA A 645 -3.88 -2.55 2.36
CA ALA A 645 -2.61 -3.27 2.46
C ALA A 645 -1.47 -2.41 1.91
N LEU A 646 -1.65 -1.81 0.74
CA LEU A 646 -0.70 -0.86 0.14
C LEU A 646 -0.41 0.31 1.10
N ALA A 647 -1.44 0.95 1.64
CA ALA A 647 -1.30 2.04 2.60
C ALA A 647 -0.56 1.62 3.87
N SER A 648 -0.81 0.40 4.38
CA SER A 648 -0.10 -0.12 5.54
C SER A 648 1.40 -0.25 5.26
N LYS A 649 1.77 -0.76 4.08
CA LYS A 649 3.18 -0.88 3.67
C LYS A 649 3.80 0.47 3.35
N ALA A 650 3.08 1.38 2.70
CA ALA A 650 3.58 2.70 2.33
C ALA A 650 3.89 3.56 3.56
N THR A 651 3.03 3.49 4.58
CA THR A 651 3.13 4.35 5.77
C THR A 651 3.89 3.71 6.93
N GLY A 652 3.93 2.37 6.99
CA GLY A 652 4.34 1.62 8.19
C GLY A 652 3.23 1.47 9.25
N TYR A 653 2.03 2.03 9.00
CA TYR A 653 0.90 1.97 9.91
C TYR A 653 0.09 0.67 9.73
N PRO A 654 -0.03 -0.21 10.74
CA PRO A 654 -0.64 -1.52 10.55
C PRO A 654 -2.19 -1.46 10.62
N LEU A 655 -2.84 -1.00 9.55
CA LEU A 655 -4.29 -0.72 9.49
C LEU A 655 -5.14 -1.90 9.98
N ALA A 656 -4.87 -3.12 9.50
CA ALA A 656 -5.63 -4.30 9.88
C ALA A 656 -5.51 -4.64 11.38
N TYR A 657 -4.31 -4.51 11.95
CA TYR A 657 -4.08 -4.73 13.38
C TYR A 657 -4.83 -3.69 14.23
N VAL A 658 -4.75 -2.41 13.85
CA VAL A 658 -5.46 -1.33 14.53
C VAL A 658 -6.97 -1.55 14.42
N ALA A 659 -7.50 -1.81 13.23
CA ALA A 659 -8.92 -2.07 13.00
C ALA A 659 -9.44 -3.22 13.88
N ALA A 660 -8.67 -4.30 14.05
CA ALA A 660 -9.05 -5.42 14.91
C ALA A 660 -9.14 -5.03 16.40
N LYS A 661 -8.24 -4.16 16.90
CA LYS A 661 -8.32 -3.60 18.25
C LYS A 661 -9.53 -2.68 18.40
N LEU A 662 -9.83 -1.85 17.39
CA LEU A 662 -11.00 -0.96 17.40
C LEU A 662 -12.32 -1.73 17.42
N CYS A 663 -12.38 -2.90 16.76
CA CYS A 663 -13.53 -3.79 16.82
C CYS A 663 -13.84 -4.29 18.25
N LEU A 664 -12.86 -4.23 19.17
CA LEU A 664 -13.01 -4.55 20.58
C LEU A 664 -13.34 -3.33 21.46
N ALA A 665 -13.67 -2.19 20.85
CA ALA A 665 -13.91 -0.90 21.50
C ALA A 665 -12.71 -0.40 22.32
N ILE A 666 -11.49 -0.70 21.88
CA ILE A 666 -10.28 -0.05 22.38
C ILE A 666 -10.15 1.30 21.66
N PRO A 667 -10.02 2.43 22.37
CA PRO A 667 -9.84 3.75 21.74
C PRO A 667 -8.54 3.83 20.94
N LEU A 668 -8.54 4.59 19.84
CA LEU A 668 -7.33 4.89 19.05
C LEU A 668 -6.16 5.40 19.91
N PRO A 669 -6.36 6.35 20.85
CA PRO A 669 -5.27 6.86 21.69
C PRO A 669 -4.58 5.80 22.55
N ASP A 670 -5.28 4.73 22.92
CA ASP A 670 -4.79 3.67 23.80
C ASP A 670 -4.00 2.58 23.05
N ILE A 671 -4.09 2.56 21.72
CA ILE A 671 -3.30 1.67 20.87
C ILE A 671 -1.93 2.32 20.66
N LYS A 672 -0.86 1.56 20.90
CA LYS A 672 0.51 2.04 20.68
C LYS A 672 0.88 1.97 19.19
N ASN A 673 1.66 2.95 18.73
CA ASN A 673 2.36 2.84 17.45
C ASN A 673 3.53 1.84 17.63
N SER A 674 3.46 0.69 16.94
CA SER A 674 4.48 -0.37 16.99
C SER A 674 5.81 0.04 16.37
N VAL A 675 5.83 1.01 15.45
CA VAL A 675 7.05 1.45 14.77
C VAL A 675 7.91 2.31 15.70
N THR A 676 7.32 3.28 16.40
CA THR A 676 8.05 4.17 17.33
C THR A 676 8.14 3.60 18.74
N GLY A 677 7.16 2.78 19.16
CA GLY A 677 7.04 2.21 20.51
C GLY A 677 6.68 3.21 21.62
N VAL A 678 6.78 4.52 21.35
CA VAL A 678 6.59 5.61 22.33
C VAL A 678 5.39 6.51 22.03
N THR A 679 4.85 6.47 20.81
CA THR A 679 3.67 7.25 20.41
C THR A 679 2.40 6.38 20.32
N THR A 680 1.26 7.04 20.13
CA THR A 680 -0.05 6.38 19.92
C THR A 680 -0.29 6.07 18.43
N ALA A 681 -1.20 5.15 18.13
CA ALA A 681 -1.75 4.93 16.79
C ALA A 681 -2.77 6.01 16.39
N CYS A 682 -3.16 6.91 17.30
CA CYS A 682 -4.01 8.05 16.96
C CYS A 682 -3.18 9.19 16.35
N PHE A 683 -2.72 9.05 15.11
CA PHE A 683 -2.00 10.09 14.36
C PHE A 683 -2.11 9.85 12.85
N GLU A 684 -1.84 10.87 12.04
CA GLU A 684 -1.75 10.76 10.59
C GLU A 684 -0.27 10.63 10.18
N PRO A 685 0.16 9.52 9.55
CA PRO A 685 1.54 9.32 9.11
C PRO A 685 2.09 10.47 8.26
N SER A 686 3.37 10.78 8.46
CA SER A 686 4.14 11.68 7.61
C SER A 686 5.24 10.89 6.91
N LEU A 687 5.27 10.99 5.57
CA LEU A 687 6.27 10.32 4.74
C LEU A 687 7.35 11.33 4.34
N ASP A 688 8.62 10.94 4.37
CA ASP A 688 9.78 11.69 3.84
C ASP A 688 10.39 11.00 2.60
N TYR A 689 9.53 10.25 1.91
CA TYR A 689 9.76 9.49 0.69
C TYR A 689 8.48 9.42 -0.14
N CYS A 690 8.62 9.01 -1.40
CA CYS A 690 7.54 8.76 -2.35
C CYS A 690 7.42 7.26 -2.59
N VAL A 691 6.19 6.76 -2.62
CA VAL A 691 5.85 5.38 -2.91
C VAL A 691 5.15 5.31 -4.27
N VAL A 692 5.53 4.35 -5.10
CA VAL A 692 4.87 4.07 -6.38
C VAL A 692 4.43 2.62 -6.41
N LYS A 693 3.14 2.39 -6.68
CA LYS A 693 2.56 1.08 -6.95
C LYS A 693 2.27 0.91 -8.43
N ILE A 694 2.62 -0.25 -8.99
CA ILE A 694 2.28 -0.63 -10.37
C ILE A 694 1.62 -2.02 -10.37
N PRO A 695 0.49 -2.22 -11.05
CA PRO A 695 -0.12 -3.55 -11.20
C PRO A 695 0.73 -4.49 -12.07
N ARG A 696 0.54 -5.80 -11.88
CA ARG A 696 1.10 -6.87 -12.72
C ARG A 696 -0.01 -7.48 -13.57
N TRP A 697 0.25 -7.68 -14.85
CA TRP A 697 -0.66 -8.31 -15.81
C TRP A 697 -0.02 -9.51 -16.51
N ASP A 698 -0.81 -10.57 -16.73
CA ASP A 698 -0.42 -11.76 -17.49
C ASP A 698 -1.29 -11.96 -18.75
N LEU A 699 -1.82 -10.87 -19.32
CA LEU A 699 -2.75 -10.90 -20.45
C LEU A 699 -2.19 -11.58 -21.71
N ALA A 700 -0.85 -11.66 -21.84
CA ALA A 700 -0.20 -12.36 -22.94
C ALA A 700 -0.54 -13.86 -23.00
N LYS A 701 -0.89 -14.49 -21.87
CA LYS A 701 -1.30 -15.90 -21.79
C LYS A 701 -2.69 -16.14 -22.40
N PHE A 702 -3.48 -15.09 -22.63
CA PHE A 702 -4.87 -15.19 -23.08
C PHE A 702 -5.04 -14.52 -24.45
N THR A 703 -4.83 -15.28 -25.53
CA THR A 703 -4.79 -14.77 -26.91
C THR A 703 -6.03 -14.00 -27.36
N ARG A 704 -7.21 -14.38 -26.88
CA ARG A 704 -8.51 -13.78 -27.24
C ARG A 704 -8.98 -12.69 -26.27
N VAL A 705 -8.24 -12.45 -25.18
CA VAL A 705 -8.61 -11.43 -24.18
C VAL A 705 -8.05 -10.09 -24.63
N SER A 706 -8.87 -9.04 -24.53
CA SER A 706 -8.44 -7.67 -24.82
C SER A 706 -7.38 -7.20 -23.82
N LYS A 707 -6.31 -6.61 -24.35
CA LYS A 707 -5.21 -5.98 -23.60
C LYS A 707 -5.55 -4.59 -23.03
N ASN A 708 -6.71 -4.06 -23.40
CA ASN A 708 -7.16 -2.76 -22.93
C ASN A 708 -7.50 -2.85 -21.45
N ILE A 709 -7.04 -1.89 -20.67
CA ILE A 709 -7.36 -1.72 -19.26
C ILE A 709 -8.38 -0.59 -19.10
N GLY A 710 -9.17 -0.64 -18.03
CA GLY A 710 -10.29 0.27 -17.81
C GLY A 710 -10.91 0.05 -16.44
N SER A 711 -12.22 0.25 -16.32
CA SER A 711 -12.93 0.16 -15.04
C SER A 711 -13.08 -1.28 -14.48
N SER A 712 -12.78 -2.31 -15.27
CA SER A 712 -12.76 -3.71 -14.80
C SER A 712 -11.32 -4.18 -14.59
N MET A 713 -11.05 -4.76 -13.41
CA MET A 713 -9.75 -5.30 -13.10
C MET A 713 -9.40 -6.56 -13.89
N LYS A 714 -8.13 -6.66 -14.28
CA LYS A 714 -7.48 -7.79 -14.98
C LYS A 714 -6.07 -8.11 -14.46
N SER A 715 -5.50 -7.23 -13.65
CA SER A 715 -4.23 -7.43 -12.96
C SER A 715 -4.30 -8.62 -12.00
N VAL A 716 -3.19 -9.34 -11.89
CA VAL A 716 -3.05 -10.59 -11.11
C VAL A 716 -2.21 -10.41 -9.85
N GLY A 717 -1.64 -9.22 -9.66
CA GLY A 717 -0.83 -8.83 -8.50
C GLY A 717 -0.36 -7.39 -8.65
N GLU A 718 0.50 -6.94 -7.74
CA GLU A 718 1.05 -5.59 -7.74
C GLU A 718 2.41 -5.51 -7.04
N VAL A 719 3.14 -4.44 -7.33
CA VAL A 719 4.42 -4.12 -6.69
C VAL A 719 4.33 -2.77 -6.01
N MET A 720 5.16 -2.56 -5.01
CA MET A 720 5.37 -1.25 -4.40
C MET A 720 6.87 -0.95 -4.41
N ALA A 721 7.23 0.27 -4.78
CA ALA A 721 8.62 0.74 -4.70
C ALA A 721 8.70 2.06 -3.95
N ILE A 722 9.84 2.26 -3.29
CA ILE A 722 10.09 3.42 -2.44
C ILE A 722 11.35 4.13 -2.92
N GLY A 723 11.27 5.45 -3.02
CA GLY A 723 12.37 6.33 -3.37
C GLY A 723 12.16 7.71 -2.76
N ARG A 724 13.20 8.54 -2.68
CA ARG A 724 13.03 9.93 -2.18
C ARG A 724 12.78 10.95 -3.28
N ASN A 725 12.68 10.48 -4.52
CA ASN A 725 12.03 11.20 -5.60
C ASN A 725 11.13 10.26 -6.38
N PHE A 726 10.27 10.82 -7.24
CA PHE A 726 9.32 10.06 -8.03
C PHE A 726 10.06 9.17 -9.05
N GLU A 727 11.07 9.70 -9.73
CA GLU A 727 11.82 8.98 -10.76
C GLU A 727 12.46 7.69 -10.25
N GLU A 728 13.08 7.73 -9.06
CA GLU A 728 13.68 6.58 -8.37
C GLU A 728 12.64 5.52 -8.06
N ALA A 729 11.55 5.90 -7.38
CA ALA A 729 10.47 4.98 -7.02
C ALA A 729 9.81 4.38 -8.27
N PHE A 730 9.55 5.20 -9.29
CA PHE A 730 8.88 4.78 -10.52
C PHE A 730 9.71 3.79 -11.34
N GLN A 731 11.01 4.04 -11.52
CA GLN A 731 11.87 3.10 -12.25
C GLN A 731 12.08 1.79 -11.51
N LYS A 732 12.21 1.81 -10.17
CA LYS A 732 12.23 0.59 -9.35
C LYS A 732 10.94 -0.21 -9.51
N ALA A 733 9.79 0.44 -9.41
CA ALA A 733 8.49 -0.24 -9.57
C ALA A 733 8.39 -0.94 -10.94
N LEU A 734 8.82 -0.28 -12.03
CA LEU A 734 8.81 -0.90 -13.36
C LEU A 734 9.65 -2.18 -13.44
N ARG A 735 10.83 -2.21 -12.82
CA ARG A 735 11.69 -3.41 -12.75
C ARG A 735 11.08 -4.51 -11.88
N MET A 736 10.39 -4.15 -10.81
CA MET A 736 9.71 -5.10 -9.92
C MET A 736 8.52 -5.79 -10.59
N VAL A 737 7.84 -5.14 -11.54
CA VAL A 737 6.67 -5.72 -12.25
C VAL A 737 7.07 -6.88 -13.16
N ASP A 738 8.23 -6.82 -13.79
CA ASP A 738 8.67 -7.79 -14.79
C ASP A 738 10.21 -7.82 -14.88
N GLU A 739 10.81 -8.98 -14.66
CA GLU A 739 12.28 -9.13 -14.67
C GLU A 739 12.92 -8.83 -16.04
N THR A 740 12.11 -8.83 -17.11
CA THR A 740 12.57 -8.48 -18.47
C THR A 740 12.61 -6.97 -18.72
N VAL A 741 12.04 -6.17 -17.81
CA VAL A 741 11.99 -4.71 -17.90
C VAL A 741 13.10 -4.12 -17.07
N ASN A 742 13.99 -3.34 -17.70
CA ASN A 742 15.10 -2.70 -16.99
C ASN A 742 14.74 -1.35 -16.35
N GLY A 743 13.56 -0.78 -16.65
CA GLY A 743 13.08 0.50 -16.13
C GLY A 743 12.15 1.19 -17.13
N PHE A 744 12.13 2.53 -17.16
CA PHE A 744 11.31 3.30 -18.11
C PHE A 744 11.95 3.36 -19.50
N ASP A 745 11.87 2.24 -20.22
CA ASP A 745 12.60 1.98 -21.46
C ASP A 745 11.76 2.35 -22.71
N PRO A 746 12.25 3.24 -23.60
CA PRO A 746 11.56 3.63 -24.83
C PRO A 746 11.68 2.64 -26.00
N TYR A 747 12.48 1.57 -25.86
CA TYR A 747 12.75 0.62 -26.94
C TYR A 747 11.87 -0.64 -26.88
N ILE A 748 11.07 -0.81 -25.82
CA ILE A 748 10.18 -1.97 -25.63
C ILE A 748 8.97 -1.93 -26.59
N LYS A 749 8.41 -0.75 -26.82
CA LYS A 749 7.25 -0.55 -27.71
C LYS A 749 7.49 0.61 -28.68
N PRO A 750 6.98 0.53 -29.92
CA PRO A 750 6.94 1.68 -30.81
C PRO A 750 5.86 2.67 -30.36
N VAL A 751 5.97 3.91 -30.82
CA VAL A 751 4.94 4.94 -30.63
C VAL A 751 3.64 4.51 -31.31
N ARG A 752 2.54 4.55 -30.56
CA ARG A 752 1.17 4.24 -31.02
C ARG A 752 0.17 5.11 -30.27
N GLU A 753 -0.32 6.17 -30.92
CA GLU A 753 -1.23 7.12 -30.26
C GLU A 753 -2.53 6.47 -29.78
N GLU A 754 -3.03 5.47 -30.50
CA GLU A 754 -4.22 4.71 -30.09
C GLU A 754 -4.06 4.07 -28.70
N GLU A 755 -2.89 3.51 -28.39
CA GLU A 755 -2.59 2.92 -27.07
C GLU A 755 -2.34 3.98 -25.98
N LEU A 756 -2.01 5.22 -26.36
CA LEU A 756 -1.95 6.36 -25.42
C LEU A 756 -3.35 6.84 -25.02
N ILE A 757 -4.30 6.85 -25.96
CA ILE A 757 -5.71 7.24 -25.75
C ILE A 757 -6.50 6.14 -25.06
N GLN A 758 -6.36 4.90 -25.55
CA GLN A 758 -6.98 3.71 -25.00
C GLN A 758 -5.92 2.88 -24.28
N ALA A 759 -5.85 3.05 -22.97
CA ALA A 759 -4.82 2.44 -22.14
C ALA A 759 -4.78 0.91 -22.27
N THR A 760 -3.57 0.38 -22.35
CA THR A 760 -3.25 -1.06 -22.34
C THR A 760 -2.29 -1.39 -21.19
N ASP A 761 -2.09 -2.68 -20.92
CA ASP A 761 -1.09 -3.19 -19.97
C ASP A 761 0.36 -2.76 -20.29
N LYS A 762 0.62 -2.20 -21.49
CA LYS A 762 1.93 -1.73 -21.94
C LYS A 762 1.96 -0.24 -22.30
N ARG A 763 0.91 0.53 -21.99
CA ARG A 763 0.78 1.98 -22.27
C ARG A 763 2.02 2.77 -21.87
N ILE A 764 2.59 2.46 -20.71
CA ILE A 764 3.71 3.21 -20.14
C ILE A 764 4.96 3.16 -21.04
N PHE A 765 5.18 2.05 -21.76
CA PHE A 765 6.29 1.90 -22.70
C PHE A 765 6.01 2.56 -24.06
N VAL A 766 4.75 2.72 -24.43
CA VAL A 766 4.37 3.56 -25.58
C VAL A 766 4.60 5.03 -25.24
N LEU A 767 4.35 5.43 -23.99
CA LEU A 767 4.59 6.77 -23.48
C LEU A 767 6.09 7.09 -23.44
N SER A 768 6.95 6.20 -22.95
CA SER A 768 8.42 6.37 -22.99
C SER A 768 8.92 6.55 -24.43
N ALA A 769 8.43 5.72 -25.36
CA ALA A 769 8.76 5.84 -26.79
C ALA A 769 8.32 7.18 -27.39
N ALA A 770 7.14 7.68 -27.02
CA ALA A 770 6.64 8.96 -27.49
C ALA A 770 7.48 10.14 -26.97
N LEU A 771 7.90 10.09 -25.71
CA LEU A 771 8.85 11.06 -25.14
C LEU A 771 10.21 11.00 -25.86
N LYS A 772 10.73 9.80 -26.15
CA LYS A 772 11.97 9.61 -26.94
C LYS A 772 11.82 10.16 -28.37
N ALA A 773 10.61 10.09 -28.94
CA ALA A 773 10.25 10.70 -30.22
C ALA A 773 9.93 12.20 -30.12
N ASN A 774 10.28 12.87 -29.02
CA ASN A 774 10.11 14.32 -28.78
C ASN A 774 8.65 14.81 -28.79
N TYR A 775 7.69 13.98 -28.37
CA TYR A 775 6.33 14.46 -28.14
C TYR A 775 6.33 15.45 -26.96
N THR A 776 5.54 16.53 -27.08
CA THR A 776 5.43 17.52 -26.01
C THR A 776 4.58 16.98 -24.86
N VAL A 777 4.78 17.53 -23.66
CA VAL A 777 4.02 17.12 -22.46
C VAL A 777 2.54 17.45 -22.64
N GLU A 778 2.23 18.58 -23.29
CA GLU A 778 0.86 19.02 -23.58
C GLU A 778 0.16 18.01 -24.49
N LYS A 779 0.81 17.57 -25.57
CA LYS A 779 0.27 16.54 -26.46
C LYS A 779 0.02 15.23 -25.72
N LEU A 780 0.98 14.80 -24.88
CA LEU A 780 0.82 13.58 -24.11
C LEU A 780 -0.30 13.69 -23.07
N HIS A 781 -0.45 14.85 -22.42
CA HIS A 781 -1.56 15.11 -21.51
C HIS A 781 -2.91 15.06 -22.25
N GLU A 782 -3.02 15.64 -23.45
CA GLU A 782 -4.25 15.56 -24.25
C GLU A 782 -4.66 14.13 -24.58
N LEU A 783 -3.68 13.31 -25.00
CA LEU A 783 -3.90 11.90 -25.35
C LEU A 783 -4.22 11.05 -24.13
N THR A 784 -3.51 11.28 -23.03
CA THR A 784 -3.52 10.33 -21.89
C THR A 784 -4.38 10.77 -20.71
N LYS A 785 -4.58 12.08 -20.57
CA LYS A 785 -5.12 12.78 -19.40
C LYS A 785 -4.30 12.60 -18.10
N ILE A 786 -3.09 12.04 -18.17
CA ILE A 786 -2.13 11.97 -17.05
C ILE A 786 -1.66 13.39 -16.73
N ASP A 787 -1.62 13.77 -15.44
CA ASP A 787 -1.23 15.12 -15.03
C ASP A 787 0.17 15.52 -15.57
N PRO A 788 0.33 16.74 -16.13
CA PRO A 788 1.61 17.20 -16.67
C PRO A 788 2.80 17.09 -15.72
N TRP A 789 2.60 17.11 -14.40
CA TRP A 789 3.68 16.91 -13.43
C TRP A 789 4.35 15.54 -13.62
N PHE A 790 3.56 14.46 -13.65
CA PHE A 790 4.09 13.10 -13.84
C PHE A 790 4.77 12.95 -15.22
N LEU A 791 4.19 13.55 -16.26
CA LEU A 791 4.76 13.52 -17.61
C LEU A 791 6.11 14.24 -17.68
N ASN A 792 6.26 15.38 -16.98
CA ASN A 792 7.56 16.07 -16.88
C ASN A 792 8.59 15.21 -16.13
N LYS A 793 8.18 14.52 -15.07
CA LYS A 793 9.04 13.59 -14.34
C LYS A 793 9.52 12.42 -15.23
N MET A 794 8.63 11.84 -16.03
CA MET A 794 9.00 10.82 -17.02
C MET A 794 9.92 11.38 -18.11
N LYS A 795 9.69 12.64 -18.53
CA LYS A 795 10.55 13.34 -19.48
C LYS A 795 11.96 13.54 -18.93
N ASN A 796 12.14 13.78 -17.62
CA ASN A 796 13.47 13.86 -17.00
C ASN A 796 14.26 12.55 -17.19
N ILE A 797 13.60 11.40 -17.00
CA ILE A 797 14.22 10.08 -17.19
C ILE A 797 14.68 9.92 -18.64
N ILE A 798 13.81 10.17 -19.62
CA ILE A 798 14.16 10.03 -21.04
C ILE A 798 15.22 11.05 -21.48
N GLY A 799 15.14 12.27 -20.96
CA GLY A 799 16.16 13.29 -21.19
C GLY A 799 17.54 12.85 -20.68
N TYR A 800 17.60 12.24 -19.49
CA TYR A 800 18.85 11.73 -18.93
C TYR A 800 19.35 10.47 -19.65
N LEU A 801 18.44 9.61 -20.12
CA LEU A 801 18.80 8.47 -20.97
C LEU A 801 19.48 8.94 -22.28
N ASN A 802 18.92 9.96 -22.94
CA ASN A 802 19.54 10.55 -24.14
C ASN A 802 20.94 11.09 -23.82
N PHE A 803 21.09 11.79 -22.69
CA PHE A 803 22.39 12.27 -22.23
C PHE A 803 23.39 11.13 -22.03
N LEU A 804 23.00 10.03 -21.39
CA LEU A 804 23.88 8.86 -21.19
C LEU A 804 24.31 8.24 -22.53
N GLU A 805 23.38 8.06 -23.48
CA GLU A 805 23.67 7.54 -24.81
C GLU A 805 24.66 8.43 -25.59
N GLU A 806 24.57 9.75 -25.41
CA GLU A 806 25.48 10.73 -26.02
C GLU A 806 26.87 10.72 -25.37
N GLN A 807 26.96 10.59 -24.04
CA GLN A 807 28.25 10.55 -23.32
C GLN A 807 29.05 9.27 -23.59
N GLY A 808 28.38 8.13 -23.80
CA GLY A 808 29.02 6.84 -23.93
C GLY A 808 29.83 6.47 -22.67
N ASN A 809 31.03 5.92 -22.83
CA ASN A 809 31.82 5.38 -21.70
C ASN A 809 32.48 6.44 -20.79
N ASN A 810 32.31 7.73 -21.05
CA ASN A 810 32.95 8.81 -20.30
C ASN A 810 32.09 9.30 -19.12
N LEU A 811 31.74 8.40 -18.20
CA LEU A 811 30.93 8.76 -17.03
C LEU A 811 31.79 9.14 -15.83
N ASP A 812 31.58 10.35 -15.31
CA ASP A 812 32.15 10.76 -14.03
C ASP A 812 31.26 10.39 -12.83
N ARG A 813 31.75 10.67 -11.62
CA ARG A 813 31.03 10.38 -10.38
C ARG A 813 29.67 11.08 -10.31
N ASN A 814 29.58 12.33 -10.74
CA ASN A 814 28.35 13.12 -10.63
C ASN A 814 27.31 12.64 -11.64
N MET A 815 27.73 12.29 -12.85
CA MET A 815 26.87 11.70 -13.87
C MET A 815 26.29 10.36 -13.40
N LEU A 816 27.14 9.48 -12.85
CA LEU A 816 26.67 8.22 -12.27
C LEU A 816 25.72 8.45 -11.10
N LEU A 817 26.09 9.30 -10.14
CA LEU A 817 25.24 9.59 -8.99
C LEU A 817 23.88 10.15 -9.42
N GLN A 818 23.84 11.04 -10.41
CA GLN A 818 22.59 11.59 -10.92
C GLN A 818 21.74 10.51 -11.63
N ALA A 819 22.35 9.62 -12.43
CA ALA A 819 21.65 8.48 -13.01
C ALA A 819 21.00 7.62 -11.91
N LYS A 820 21.76 7.29 -10.86
CA LYS A 820 21.26 6.48 -9.74
C LYS A 820 20.19 7.20 -8.93
N LYS A 821 20.33 8.50 -8.66
CA LYS A 821 19.29 9.34 -8.03
C LYS A 821 17.99 9.36 -8.83
N LEU A 822 18.05 9.27 -10.16
CA LEU A 822 16.87 9.16 -11.02
C LEU A 822 16.32 7.72 -11.13
N GLY A 823 16.95 6.74 -10.47
CA GLY A 823 16.48 5.36 -10.43
C GLY A 823 17.02 4.45 -11.54
N PHE A 824 18.03 4.87 -12.31
CA PHE A 824 18.62 4.01 -13.34
C PHE A 824 19.32 2.80 -12.71
N SER A 825 19.00 1.59 -13.16
CA SER A 825 19.76 0.39 -12.82
C SER A 825 21.12 0.37 -13.53
N ASP A 826 22.06 -0.40 -12.99
CA ASP A 826 23.37 -0.62 -13.61
C ASP A 826 23.19 -1.25 -15.02
N LYS A 827 22.15 -2.10 -15.21
CA LYS A 827 21.73 -2.64 -16.51
C LYS A 827 21.27 -1.57 -17.50
N GLN A 828 20.47 -0.58 -17.08
CA GLN A 828 20.04 0.50 -17.97
C GLN A 828 21.20 1.38 -18.42
N ILE A 829 22.07 1.76 -17.47
CA ILE A 829 23.26 2.57 -17.78
C ILE A 829 24.17 1.80 -18.75
N ALA A 830 24.40 0.52 -18.48
CA ALA A 830 25.20 -0.35 -19.32
C ALA A 830 24.64 -0.48 -20.75
N ALA A 831 23.32 -0.64 -20.89
CA ALA A 831 22.66 -0.69 -22.18
C ALA A 831 22.79 0.64 -22.96
N ALA A 832 22.61 1.77 -22.28
CA ALA A 832 22.72 3.11 -22.88
C ALA A 832 24.13 3.38 -23.46
N ILE A 833 25.18 2.98 -22.73
CA ILE A 833 26.57 3.24 -23.13
C ILE A 833 27.24 2.04 -23.82
N LYS A 834 26.52 0.92 -23.99
CA LYS A 834 26.94 -0.32 -24.68
C LYS A 834 28.08 -1.07 -23.99
N VAL A 835 27.98 -1.26 -22.68
CA VAL A 835 28.88 -2.10 -21.86
C VAL A 835 28.07 -3.16 -21.10
N THR A 836 28.72 -3.94 -20.24
CA THR A 836 28.03 -4.87 -19.32
C THR A 836 27.71 -4.18 -17.98
N ASP A 837 26.65 -4.63 -17.32
CA ASP A 837 26.21 -4.12 -16.02
C ASP A 837 27.25 -4.29 -14.92
N LEU A 838 28.04 -5.37 -14.93
CA LEU A 838 29.16 -5.55 -14.01
C LEU A 838 30.25 -4.46 -14.13
N VAL A 839 30.48 -3.91 -15.33
CA VAL A 839 31.44 -2.80 -15.52
C VAL A 839 30.92 -1.54 -14.84
N ILE A 840 29.64 -1.23 -14.99
CA ILE A 840 28.99 -0.08 -14.33
C ILE A 840 29.04 -0.24 -12.82
N ARG A 841 28.68 -1.42 -12.30
CA ARG A 841 28.73 -1.70 -10.86
C ARG A 841 30.13 -1.43 -10.30
N LYS A 842 31.17 -1.97 -10.93
CA LYS A 842 32.55 -1.79 -10.48
C LYS A 842 32.98 -0.32 -10.53
N GLN A 843 32.66 0.39 -11.61
CA GLN A 843 32.93 1.83 -11.73
C GLN A 843 32.23 2.63 -10.62
N ARG A 844 30.97 2.30 -10.34
CA ARG A 844 30.14 2.90 -9.31
C ARG A 844 30.74 2.67 -7.90
N GLU A 845 31.18 1.45 -7.60
CA GLU A 845 31.87 1.10 -6.35
C GLU A 845 33.21 1.85 -6.21
N GLU A 846 34.05 1.88 -7.25
CA GLU A 846 35.33 2.59 -7.28
C GLU A 846 35.16 4.11 -7.04
N MET A 847 34.07 4.69 -7.56
CA MET A 847 33.73 6.11 -7.40
C MET A 847 32.93 6.41 -6.11
N LYS A 848 32.66 5.39 -5.27
CA LYS A 848 31.85 5.51 -4.05
C LYS A 848 30.48 6.13 -4.30
N VAL A 849 29.82 5.69 -5.36
CA VAL A 849 28.41 6.00 -5.66
C VAL A 849 27.57 4.84 -5.14
N ILE A 850 27.28 4.86 -3.84
CA ILE A 850 26.55 3.78 -3.16
C ILE A 850 25.14 4.24 -2.79
N SER A 851 24.24 3.28 -2.58
CA SER A 851 22.92 3.52 -2.01
C SER A 851 23.00 3.56 -0.48
N PHE A 852 22.01 4.19 0.15
CA PHE A 852 21.90 4.27 1.59
C PHE A 852 20.58 3.67 2.10
N VAL A 853 20.69 2.86 3.15
CA VAL A 853 19.56 2.32 3.92
C VAL A 853 18.84 3.41 4.73
N LYS A 854 17.55 3.59 4.49
CA LYS A 854 16.66 4.48 5.26
C LYS A 854 15.50 3.71 5.88
N GLN A 855 15.01 4.19 7.03
CA GLN A 855 13.88 3.63 7.77
C GLN A 855 12.55 4.26 7.36
N ILE A 856 11.51 3.44 7.31
CA ILE A 856 10.11 3.84 7.31
C ILE A 856 9.66 3.93 8.77
N ASP A 857 9.54 5.15 9.28
CA ASP A 857 9.30 5.41 10.71
C ASP A 857 7.89 5.94 11.03
N THR A 858 7.02 6.08 10.03
CA THR A 858 5.65 6.66 10.09
C THR A 858 5.58 8.17 10.37
N VAL A 859 6.67 8.83 10.76
CA VAL A 859 6.66 10.20 11.31
C VAL A 859 7.76 11.11 10.74
N ALA A 860 8.34 10.74 9.59
CA ALA A 860 9.36 11.51 8.88
C ALA A 860 10.54 11.95 9.77
N GLY A 861 11.02 11.05 10.63
CA GLY A 861 12.15 11.28 11.52
C GLY A 861 11.84 12.06 12.81
N GLU A 862 10.59 12.47 13.05
CA GLU A 862 10.18 13.17 14.27
C GLU A 862 10.52 12.38 15.54
N TRP A 863 10.20 11.08 15.53
CA TRP A 863 10.53 10.12 16.59
C TRP A 863 11.46 9.03 16.06
N PRO A 864 12.35 8.47 16.89
CA PRO A 864 13.16 7.34 16.47
C PRO A 864 12.28 6.10 16.25
N ALA A 865 12.50 5.38 15.15
CA ALA A 865 11.91 4.07 14.94
C ALA A 865 12.63 3.01 15.76
N THR A 866 11.85 2.08 16.31
CA THR A 866 12.34 0.87 16.99
C THR A 866 12.37 -0.34 16.07
N THR A 867 11.69 -0.26 14.93
CA THR A 867 11.64 -1.31 13.90
C THR A 867 12.63 -1.02 12.78
N ASN A 868 13.08 -2.07 12.10
CA ASN A 868 13.92 -1.97 10.91
C ASN A 868 13.09 -2.29 9.66
N TYR A 869 12.14 -1.41 9.35
CA TYR A 869 11.44 -1.41 8.07
C TYR A 869 12.16 -0.46 7.12
N LEU A 870 12.77 -0.98 6.05
CA LEU A 870 13.87 -0.34 5.34
C LEU A 870 13.65 -0.28 3.84
N TYR A 871 14.26 0.71 3.19
CA TYR A 871 14.42 0.81 1.74
C TYR A 871 15.81 1.41 1.41
N LEU A 872 16.27 1.24 0.17
CA LEU A 872 17.52 1.84 -0.30
C LEU A 872 17.22 3.12 -1.09
N THR A 873 18.10 4.12 -1.00
CA THR A 873 18.01 5.30 -1.85
C THR A 873 19.37 5.91 -2.15
N TYR A 874 19.53 6.48 -3.34
CA TYR A 874 20.70 7.29 -3.71
C TYR A 874 20.53 8.78 -3.35
N ASN A 875 19.35 9.18 -2.89
CA ASN A 875 18.99 10.54 -2.48
C ASN A 875 19.22 10.74 -0.97
N ALA A 876 20.40 10.37 -0.50
CA ALA A 876 20.78 10.34 0.90
C ALA A 876 22.31 10.50 1.10
N GLU A 877 22.71 10.82 2.32
CA GLU A 877 24.13 10.99 2.70
C GLU A 877 24.61 9.99 3.76
N ASP A 878 23.71 9.42 4.55
CA ASP A 878 24.02 8.47 5.63
C ASP A 878 22.99 7.33 5.74
N HIS A 879 23.37 6.26 6.45
CA HIS A 879 22.47 5.17 6.81
C HIS A 879 21.68 5.50 8.08
N ASP A 880 20.46 5.00 8.18
CA ASP A 880 19.65 5.15 9.41
C ASP A 880 19.98 4.14 10.51
N ILE A 881 20.65 3.05 10.16
CA ILE A 881 20.94 1.93 11.06
C ILE A 881 22.43 1.56 10.99
N ASP A 882 22.88 0.84 12.02
CA ASP A 882 24.21 0.22 12.05
C ASP A 882 24.20 -1.18 11.41
N PHE A 883 25.38 -1.69 11.03
CA PHE A 883 25.54 -2.99 10.36
C PHE A 883 26.50 -3.92 11.13
N PRO A 884 26.04 -4.57 12.21
CA PRO A 884 26.90 -5.42 13.03
C PRO A 884 27.24 -6.79 12.40
N GLY A 885 26.61 -7.17 11.28
CA GLY A 885 26.73 -8.50 10.69
C GLY A 885 25.94 -9.57 11.44
N GLY A 886 26.09 -10.84 11.03
CA GLY A 886 25.46 -11.99 11.71
C GLY A 886 24.02 -12.28 11.31
N PHE A 887 23.51 -11.62 10.27
CA PHE A 887 22.16 -11.86 9.74
C PHE A 887 22.18 -12.94 8.66
N THR A 888 21.04 -13.61 8.48
CA THR A 888 20.76 -14.50 7.34
C THR A 888 19.68 -13.86 6.46
N ILE A 889 19.95 -13.72 5.16
CA ILE A 889 18.97 -13.19 4.19
C ILE A 889 18.02 -14.32 3.76
N VAL A 890 16.72 -14.03 3.74
CA VAL A 890 15.69 -14.80 3.05
C VAL A 890 15.10 -13.92 1.96
N VAL A 891 15.13 -14.40 0.71
CA VAL A 891 14.61 -13.66 -0.44
C VAL A 891 13.19 -14.14 -0.75
N GLY A 892 12.25 -13.20 -0.86
CA GLY A 892 10.84 -13.46 -1.11
C GLY A 892 10.52 -13.80 -2.56
N SER A 893 9.23 -13.94 -2.86
CA SER A 893 8.74 -14.31 -4.20
C SER A 893 8.67 -13.17 -5.21
N GLY A 894 8.72 -11.92 -4.75
CA GLY A 894 8.35 -10.78 -5.57
C GLY A 894 6.85 -10.77 -5.88
N VAL A 895 6.48 -10.16 -7.00
CA VAL A 895 5.09 -9.95 -7.41
C VAL A 895 4.34 -11.25 -7.69
N TYR A 896 3.10 -11.33 -7.22
CA TYR A 896 2.21 -12.41 -7.62
C TYR A 896 1.87 -12.35 -9.11
N ARG A 897 1.85 -13.54 -9.73
CA ARG A 897 1.57 -13.76 -11.15
C ARG A 897 1.05 -15.18 -11.34
N ILE A 898 0.49 -15.49 -12.51
CA ILE A 898 0.02 -16.84 -12.82
C ILE A 898 1.20 -17.82 -12.75
N GLY A 899 1.15 -18.71 -11.75
CA GLY A 899 2.20 -19.68 -11.43
C GLY A 899 3.09 -19.34 -10.24
N SER A 900 2.93 -18.16 -9.63
CA SER A 900 3.61 -17.74 -8.40
C SER A 900 2.71 -16.87 -7.54
N SER A 901 2.17 -17.42 -6.46
CA SER A 901 1.19 -16.78 -5.59
C SER A 901 1.59 -16.91 -4.11
N VAL A 902 0.60 -16.89 -3.21
CA VAL A 902 0.75 -16.94 -1.74
C VAL A 902 1.50 -18.17 -1.21
N GLU A 903 1.66 -19.22 -2.01
CA GLU A 903 2.32 -20.47 -1.59
C GLU A 903 3.79 -20.22 -1.22
N PHE A 904 4.45 -19.38 -2.01
CA PHE A 904 5.84 -18.98 -1.79
C PHE A 904 5.99 -18.01 -0.62
N ASP A 905 5.00 -17.14 -0.40
CA ASP A 905 4.99 -16.26 0.78
C ASP A 905 4.91 -17.08 2.08
N LEU A 906 4.07 -18.12 2.11
CA LEU A 906 4.00 -19.04 3.24
C LEU A 906 5.34 -19.73 3.51
N CYS A 907 6.03 -20.19 2.47
CA CYS A 907 7.32 -20.84 2.61
C CYS A 907 8.38 -19.87 3.14
N ALA A 908 8.44 -18.64 2.63
CA ALA A 908 9.35 -17.61 3.12
C ALA A 908 9.07 -17.25 4.59
N VAL A 909 7.80 -17.03 4.96
CA VAL A 909 7.41 -16.74 6.36
C VAL A 909 7.69 -17.92 7.28
N GLY A 910 7.44 -19.15 6.83
CA GLY A 910 7.77 -20.37 7.59
C GLY A 910 9.27 -20.46 7.89
N CYS A 911 10.10 -20.16 6.89
CA CYS A 911 11.56 -20.12 7.03
C CYS A 911 12.00 -19.05 8.04
N LEU A 912 11.50 -17.82 7.92
CA LEU A 912 11.79 -16.72 8.86
C LEU A 912 11.43 -17.10 10.31
N ARG A 913 10.24 -17.66 10.52
CA ARG A 913 9.77 -18.10 11.84
C ARG A 913 10.66 -19.19 12.42
N GLU A 914 11.08 -20.16 11.60
CA GLU A 914 11.95 -21.23 12.07
C GLU A 914 13.35 -20.72 12.39
N LEU A 915 13.94 -19.85 11.56
CA LEU A 915 15.21 -19.18 11.87
C LEU A 915 15.14 -18.40 13.19
N ARG A 916 14.06 -17.66 13.42
CA ARG A 916 13.83 -16.92 14.68
C ARG A 916 13.74 -17.87 15.89
N LYS A 917 13.03 -19.00 15.78
CA LYS A 917 12.99 -20.02 16.86
C LYS A 917 14.39 -20.58 17.18
N LEU A 918 15.26 -20.64 16.18
CA LEU A 918 16.64 -21.11 16.29
C LEU A 918 17.60 -20.00 16.75
N GLY A 919 17.08 -18.82 17.11
CA GLY A 919 17.87 -17.69 17.62
C GLY A 919 18.72 -16.98 16.58
N ARG A 920 18.43 -17.15 15.28
CA ARG A 920 19.14 -16.48 14.19
C ARG A 920 18.47 -15.17 13.82
N SER A 921 19.27 -14.12 13.62
CA SER A 921 18.79 -12.84 13.11
C SER A 921 18.57 -12.90 11.60
N THR A 922 17.49 -12.28 11.14
CA THR A 922 16.94 -12.47 9.80
C THR A 922 16.76 -11.15 9.06
N ILE A 923 17.12 -11.16 7.78
CA ILE A 923 16.80 -10.11 6.81
C ILE A 923 15.81 -10.68 5.80
N MET A 924 14.71 -9.97 5.54
CA MET A 924 13.78 -10.28 4.46
C MET A 924 13.94 -9.25 3.33
N ILE A 925 14.04 -9.71 2.08
CA ILE A 925 14.01 -8.85 0.88
C ILE A 925 12.80 -9.24 0.03
N ASN A 926 11.84 -8.34 -0.12
CA ASN A 926 10.65 -8.53 -0.98
C ASN A 926 9.98 -7.19 -1.28
N TYR A 927 9.16 -7.12 -2.31
CA TYR A 927 8.52 -5.87 -2.77
C TYR A 927 7.01 -6.00 -3.07
N ASN A 928 6.40 -7.13 -2.72
CA ASN A 928 4.98 -7.34 -2.93
C ASN A 928 4.18 -6.85 -1.70
N PRO A 929 3.36 -5.78 -1.82
CA PRO A 929 2.66 -5.19 -0.69
C PRO A 929 1.54 -6.08 -0.12
N GLU A 930 1.11 -7.09 -0.86
CA GLU A 930 0.04 -8.02 -0.46
C GLU A 930 0.53 -9.13 0.49
N THR A 931 1.84 -9.21 0.76
CA THR A 931 2.45 -10.36 1.45
C THR A 931 2.54 -10.18 2.97
N VAL A 932 2.52 -11.31 3.68
CA VAL A 932 2.85 -11.37 5.11
C VAL A 932 4.36 -11.34 5.32
N SER A 933 5.17 -11.82 4.39
CA SER A 933 6.64 -11.71 4.51
C SER A 933 7.14 -10.26 4.52
N THR A 934 6.39 -9.31 3.94
CA THR A 934 6.68 -7.87 4.02
C THR A 934 6.04 -7.20 5.24
N ASP A 935 5.63 -7.96 6.26
CA ASP A 935 5.34 -7.40 7.58
C ASP A 935 6.66 -7.29 8.37
N TYR A 936 7.01 -6.08 8.81
CA TYR A 936 8.27 -5.81 9.52
C TYR A 936 8.39 -6.58 10.83
N ASP A 937 7.28 -7.09 11.40
CA ASP A 937 7.30 -7.93 12.60
C ASP A 937 7.75 -9.38 12.31
N MET A 938 7.81 -9.82 11.05
CA MET A 938 8.16 -11.19 10.68
C MET A 938 9.67 -11.46 10.66
N CYS A 939 10.50 -10.43 10.51
CA CYS A 939 11.96 -10.52 10.50
C CYS A 939 12.59 -9.45 11.40
N ASP A 940 13.93 -9.45 11.53
CA ASP A 940 14.65 -8.44 12.33
C ASP A 940 14.96 -7.18 11.50
N ARG A 941 15.08 -7.35 10.17
CA ARG A 941 15.19 -6.28 9.17
C ARG A 941 14.38 -6.65 7.93
N LEU A 942 13.50 -5.76 7.50
CA LEU A 942 12.73 -5.90 6.26
C LEU A 942 13.21 -4.85 5.28
N TYR A 943 13.76 -5.29 4.15
CA TYR A 943 14.03 -4.44 2.99
C TYR A 943 12.88 -4.56 2.00
N PHE A 944 12.09 -3.49 1.86
CA PHE A 944 11.06 -3.39 0.83
C PHE A 944 11.71 -2.98 -0.50
N GLU A 945 12.43 -3.91 -1.12
CA GLU A 945 13.36 -3.63 -2.21
C GLU A 945 13.35 -4.67 -3.33
N GLU A 946 13.91 -4.25 -4.47
CA GLU A 946 13.97 -5.01 -5.71
C GLU A 946 14.73 -6.34 -5.54
N ILE A 947 14.19 -7.42 -6.11
CA ILE A 947 14.88 -8.72 -6.17
C ILE A 947 15.61 -8.80 -7.51
N SER A 948 16.76 -8.14 -7.58
CA SER A 948 17.71 -8.24 -8.68
C SER A 948 19.11 -8.50 -8.14
N PHE A 949 20.01 -9.01 -8.99
CA PHE A 949 21.41 -9.21 -8.61
C PHE A 949 22.04 -7.92 -8.05
N GLU A 950 21.78 -6.77 -8.67
CA GLU A 950 22.32 -5.47 -8.25
C GLU A 950 21.95 -5.15 -6.79
N VAL A 951 20.65 -5.20 -6.47
CA VAL A 951 20.11 -4.76 -5.17
C VAL A 951 20.35 -5.81 -4.09
N VAL A 952 20.16 -7.10 -4.38
CA VAL A 952 20.44 -8.17 -3.41
C VAL A 952 21.91 -8.21 -3.05
N MET A 953 22.81 -7.97 -4.02
CA MET A 953 24.25 -7.89 -3.75
C MET A 953 24.62 -6.62 -2.96
N ASP A 954 24.01 -5.46 -3.26
CA ASP A 954 24.18 -4.25 -2.45
C ASP A 954 23.83 -4.50 -0.98
N ILE A 955 22.66 -5.10 -0.71
CA ILE A 955 22.21 -5.41 0.66
C ILE A 955 23.16 -6.44 1.32
N TYR A 956 23.54 -7.50 0.60
CA TYR A 956 24.48 -8.52 1.10
C TYR A 956 25.81 -7.92 1.56
N GLN A 957 26.35 -6.98 0.78
CA GLN A 957 27.62 -6.31 1.07
C GLN A 957 27.50 -5.30 2.23
N ILE A 958 26.44 -4.49 2.23
CA ILE A 958 26.19 -3.48 3.28
C ILE A 958 26.00 -4.16 4.64
N GLU A 959 25.21 -5.23 4.68
CA GLU A 959 24.83 -5.92 5.92
C GLU A 959 25.91 -6.90 6.42
N ASN A 960 26.88 -7.27 5.59
CA ASN A 960 27.92 -8.26 5.90
C ASN A 960 27.33 -9.55 6.50
N VAL A 961 26.43 -10.18 5.74
CA VAL A 961 25.58 -11.29 6.20
C VAL A 961 26.31 -12.64 6.19
N GLU A 962 25.78 -13.61 6.94
CA GLU A 962 26.34 -14.97 7.01
C GLU A 962 26.05 -15.83 5.77
N GLY A 963 24.98 -15.50 5.05
CA GLY A 963 24.54 -16.18 3.84
C GLY A 963 23.12 -15.81 3.41
N ILE A 964 22.73 -16.32 2.24
CA ILE A 964 21.46 -16.05 1.57
C ILE A 964 20.71 -17.36 1.31
N ILE A 965 19.42 -17.39 1.65
CA ILE A 965 18.49 -18.47 1.30
C ILE A 965 17.61 -18.01 0.13
N LEU A 966 17.74 -18.70 -1.01
CA LEU A 966 17.00 -18.42 -2.26
C LEU A 966 15.86 -19.42 -2.52
N SER A 967 15.94 -20.61 -1.92
CA SER A 967 15.09 -21.77 -2.24
C SER A 967 13.64 -21.70 -1.73
N MET A 968 13.24 -20.60 -1.07
CA MET A 968 11.91 -20.41 -0.46
C MET A 968 10.99 -19.48 -1.26
N GLY A 969 11.55 -18.66 -2.16
CA GLY A 969 10.82 -17.61 -2.88
C GLY A 969 10.45 -17.93 -4.33
N GLY A 970 10.40 -19.21 -4.72
CA GLY A 970 10.06 -19.59 -6.09
C GLY A 970 11.18 -19.30 -7.10
N GLN A 971 10.82 -18.92 -8.33
CA GLN A 971 11.78 -18.85 -9.44
C GLN A 971 12.66 -17.60 -9.44
N LEU A 972 12.10 -16.44 -9.10
CA LEU A 972 12.81 -15.16 -9.21
C LEU A 972 14.12 -15.11 -8.39
N PRO A 973 14.17 -15.56 -7.12
CA PRO A 973 15.43 -15.65 -6.38
C PRO A 973 16.39 -16.71 -6.94
N ASN A 974 15.86 -17.80 -7.49
CA ASN A 974 16.67 -18.88 -8.04
C ASN A 974 17.43 -18.43 -9.31
N ASN A 975 16.80 -17.59 -10.13
CA ASN A 975 17.39 -17.04 -11.36
C ASN A 975 18.70 -16.27 -11.11
N ILE A 976 18.86 -15.65 -9.95
CA ILE A 976 20.07 -14.87 -9.61
C ILE A 976 21.14 -15.67 -8.84
N ALA A 977 20.91 -16.97 -8.57
CA ALA A 977 21.81 -17.78 -7.75
C ALA A 977 23.22 -17.88 -8.32
N MET A 978 23.35 -18.09 -9.63
CA MET A 978 24.66 -18.19 -10.30
C MET A 978 25.40 -16.84 -10.37
N ASP A 979 24.68 -15.73 -10.49
CA ASP A 979 25.30 -14.40 -10.53
C ASP A 979 25.85 -14.01 -9.16
N LEU A 980 25.09 -14.30 -8.10
CA LEU A 980 25.55 -14.17 -6.71
C LEU A 980 26.77 -15.06 -6.43
N HIS A 981 26.73 -16.33 -6.87
CA HIS A 981 27.84 -17.26 -6.71
C HIS A 981 29.12 -16.78 -7.41
N ARG A 982 29.01 -16.25 -8.64
CA ARG A 982 30.16 -15.70 -9.39
C ARG A 982 30.81 -14.50 -8.69
N GLN A 983 30.05 -13.77 -7.87
CA GLN A 983 30.56 -12.70 -7.00
C GLN A 983 30.90 -13.15 -5.58
N GLN A 984 31.01 -14.47 -5.36
CA GLN A 984 31.41 -15.07 -4.08
C GLN A 984 30.43 -14.84 -2.92
N ALA A 985 29.15 -14.53 -3.21
CA ALA A 985 28.13 -14.50 -2.19
C ALA A 985 27.81 -15.93 -1.71
N LYS A 986 27.67 -16.11 -0.39
CA LYS A 986 27.41 -17.42 0.21
C LYS A 986 25.93 -17.77 0.16
N VAL A 987 25.54 -18.59 -0.80
CA VAL A 987 24.20 -19.19 -0.86
C VAL A 987 24.14 -20.39 0.09
N LEU A 988 23.10 -20.46 0.93
CA LEU A 988 22.88 -21.53 1.90
C LEU A 988 21.94 -22.60 1.32
N GLY A 989 22.14 -23.86 1.72
CA GLY A 989 21.43 -25.02 1.19
C GLY A 989 22.11 -25.59 -0.05
N THR A 990 21.32 -26.12 -0.99
CA THR A 990 21.85 -26.68 -2.23
C THR A 990 22.66 -25.67 -3.03
N SER A 991 23.78 -26.11 -3.59
CA SER A 991 24.72 -25.23 -4.31
C SER A 991 24.08 -24.60 -5.56
N PRO A 992 24.44 -23.35 -5.91
CA PRO A 992 24.03 -22.71 -7.17
C PRO A 992 24.35 -23.54 -8.42
N GLU A 993 25.46 -24.29 -8.42
CA GLU A 993 25.83 -25.18 -9.51
C GLU A 993 24.91 -26.39 -9.64
N SER A 994 24.44 -26.95 -8.52
CA SER A 994 23.44 -28.01 -8.51
C SER A 994 22.07 -27.48 -8.96
N ILE A 995 21.71 -26.26 -8.56
CA ILE A 995 20.50 -25.57 -9.05
C ILE A 995 20.56 -25.43 -10.58
N ASP A 996 21.65 -24.88 -11.13
CA ASP A 996 21.83 -24.75 -12.59
C ASP A 996 21.88 -26.12 -13.29
N SER A 997 22.44 -27.14 -12.65
CA SER A 997 22.45 -28.51 -13.19
C SER A 997 21.05 -29.13 -13.28
N ALA A 998 20.13 -28.75 -12.39
CA ALA A 998 18.75 -29.20 -12.41
C ALA A 998 17.88 -28.42 -13.40
N GLU A 999 18.04 -27.10 -13.48
CA GLU A 999 17.23 -26.24 -14.36
C GLU A 999 17.68 -26.27 -15.82
N ASN A 1000 18.99 -26.46 -16.07
CA ASN A 1000 19.51 -26.60 -17.42
C ASN A 1000 19.14 -27.98 -18.01
N ARG A 1001 18.23 -28.00 -18.99
CA ARG A 1001 17.69 -29.24 -19.56
C ARG A 1001 18.78 -30.18 -20.09
N PHE A 1002 19.84 -29.66 -20.71
CA PHE A 1002 20.93 -30.48 -21.22
C PHE A 1002 21.73 -31.14 -20.09
N LYS A 1003 22.11 -30.37 -19.07
CA LYS A 1003 22.83 -30.90 -17.89
C LYS A 1003 21.98 -31.94 -17.16
N PHE A 1004 20.71 -31.60 -16.90
CA PHE A 1004 19.75 -32.45 -16.21
C PHE A 1004 19.53 -33.78 -16.95
N SER A 1005 19.26 -33.75 -18.25
CA SER A 1005 19.07 -34.97 -19.04
C SER A 1005 20.28 -35.89 -19.01
N ARG A 1006 21.50 -35.36 -19.21
CA ARG A 1006 22.70 -36.19 -19.22
C ARG A 1006 22.94 -36.85 -17.86
N MET A 1007 22.55 -36.18 -16.78
CA MET A 1007 22.58 -36.73 -15.44
C MET A 1007 21.59 -37.90 -15.30
N LEU A 1008 20.35 -37.77 -15.78
CA LEU A 1008 19.36 -38.86 -15.80
C LEU A 1008 19.86 -40.07 -16.61
N ASP A 1009 20.37 -39.83 -17.82
CA ASP A 1009 20.83 -40.88 -18.73
C ASP A 1009 22.00 -41.69 -18.13
N ARG A 1010 22.94 -41.02 -17.45
CA ARG A 1010 24.07 -41.67 -16.78
C ARG A 1010 23.64 -42.59 -15.65
N LYS A 1011 22.56 -42.25 -14.94
CA LYS A 1011 22.02 -43.04 -13.84
C LYS A 1011 21.05 -44.12 -14.31
N GLY A 1012 20.54 -44.01 -15.53
CA GLY A 1012 19.51 -44.90 -16.07
C GLY A 1012 18.09 -44.52 -15.64
N ILE A 1013 17.86 -43.26 -15.26
CA ILE A 1013 16.52 -42.74 -14.95
C ILE A 1013 15.84 -42.35 -16.27
N LEU A 1014 14.64 -42.87 -16.52
CA LEU A 1014 13.92 -42.61 -17.76
C LEU A 1014 13.37 -41.17 -17.79
N GLN A 1015 13.31 -40.60 -18.99
CA GLN A 1015 12.72 -39.29 -19.28
C GLN A 1015 12.04 -39.34 -20.68
N PRO A 1016 11.11 -38.42 -20.99
CA PRO A 1016 10.58 -38.30 -22.34
C PRO A 1016 11.70 -38.03 -23.36
N ARG A 1017 11.62 -38.64 -24.55
CA ARG A 1017 12.57 -38.34 -25.64
C ARG A 1017 12.50 -36.86 -25.97
N TRP A 1018 13.67 -36.21 -26.06
CA TRP A 1018 13.75 -34.78 -26.30
C TRP A 1018 14.99 -34.42 -27.11
N LYS A 1019 14.99 -33.21 -27.69
CA LYS A 1019 16.14 -32.64 -28.39
C LYS A 1019 16.11 -31.11 -28.32
N GLU A 1020 17.27 -30.51 -28.14
CA GLU A 1020 17.50 -29.07 -28.29
C GLU A 1020 17.72 -28.76 -29.77
N LEU A 1021 16.94 -27.82 -30.30
CA LEU A 1021 16.85 -27.61 -31.75
C LEU A 1021 16.88 -26.12 -32.07
N THR A 1022 17.78 -25.73 -32.95
CA THR A 1022 18.03 -24.33 -33.31
C THR A 1022 17.46 -23.94 -34.67
N ASN A 1023 16.94 -24.91 -35.44
CA ASN A 1023 16.35 -24.66 -36.75
C ASN A 1023 15.13 -25.57 -37.00
N LEU A 1024 14.19 -25.06 -37.79
CA LEU A 1024 12.91 -25.70 -38.10
C LEU A 1024 13.07 -27.08 -38.75
N LYS A 1025 14.04 -27.24 -39.67
CA LYS A 1025 14.26 -28.51 -40.37
C LYS A 1025 14.61 -29.63 -39.39
N SER A 1026 15.55 -29.37 -38.48
CA SER A 1026 15.97 -30.35 -37.46
C SER A 1026 14.84 -30.65 -36.48
N ALA A 1027 13.95 -29.69 -36.25
CA ALA A 1027 12.77 -29.86 -35.41
C ALA A 1027 11.71 -30.77 -36.04
N ILE A 1028 11.43 -30.60 -37.33
CA ILE A 1028 10.53 -31.49 -38.08
C ILE A 1028 11.10 -32.91 -38.11
N GLU A 1029 12.38 -33.07 -38.45
CA GLU A 1029 13.04 -34.39 -38.48
C GLU A 1029 12.92 -35.13 -37.13
N PHE A 1030 13.10 -34.41 -36.01
CA PHE A 1030 12.93 -34.98 -34.68
C PHE A 1030 11.47 -35.37 -34.40
N CYS A 1031 10.50 -34.50 -34.72
CA CYS A 1031 9.08 -34.79 -34.51
C CYS A 1031 8.59 -35.98 -35.33
N ASP A 1032 9.07 -36.15 -36.57
CA ASP A 1032 8.78 -37.30 -37.40
C ASP A 1032 9.40 -38.59 -36.83
N GLU A 1033 10.60 -38.49 -36.24
CA GLU A 1033 11.28 -39.63 -35.56
C GLU A 1033 10.53 -40.11 -34.31
N VAL A 1034 10.08 -39.19 -33.45
CA VAL A 1034 9.41 -39.53 -32.17
C VAL A 1034 7.90 -39.65 -32.29
N GLY A 1035 7.33 -39.17 -33.39
CA GLY A 1035 5.90 -39.12 -33.69
C GLY A 1035 5.14 -38.03 -32.92
N TYR A 1036 4.13 -37.43 -33.57
CA TYR A 1036 3.21 -36.47 -32.94
C TYR A 1036 2.27 -37.11 -31.91
N PRO A 1037 1.72 -36.35 -30.94
CA PRO A 1037 2.04 -34.94 -30.65
C PRO A 1037 3.41 -34.75 -29.97
N CYS A 1038 3.95 -33.53 -30.07
CA CYS A 1038 5.22 -33.09 -29.49
C CYS A 1038 5.04 -31.77 -28.70
N LEU A 1039 5.75 -31.64 -27.58
CA LEU A 1039 5.76 -30.46 -26.72
C LEU A 1039 6.91 -29.53 -27.09
N VAL A 1040 6.61 -28.27 -27.36
CA VAL A 1040 7.56 -27.21 -27.66
C VAL A 1040 7.67 -26.29 -26.45
N ARG A 1041 8.87 -26.06 -25.92
CA ARG A 1041 9.10 -25.18 -24.76
C ARG A 1041 10.43 -24.42 -24.79
N PRO A 1042 10.50 -23.18 -24.26
CA PRO A 1042 11.76 -22.51 -23.97
C PRO A 1042 12.46 -23.12 -22.73
N SER A 1043 13.75 -22.82 -22.55
CA SER A 1043 14.54 -23.20 -21.36
C SER A 1043 14.41 -22.15 -20.24
N TYR A 1044 14.64 -22.52 -18.97
CA TYR A 1044 14.61 -21.63 -17.80
C TYR A 1044 13.25 -20.90 -17.58
N VAL A 1045 12.12 -21.60 -17.73
CA VAL A 1045 10.79 -21.01 -17.55
C VAL A 1045 9.95 -21.71 -16.47
N LEU A 1046 9.15 -20.93 -15.76
CA LEU A 1046 8.11 -21.39 -14.83
C LEU A 1046 6.72 -21.29 -15.48
N SER A 1047 5.74 -22.04 -15.00
CA SER A 1047 4.30 -21.94 -15.36
C SER A 1047 3.94 -22.38 -16.78
N GLY A 1048 4.88 -23.01 -17.47
CA GLY A 1048 4.73 -23.39 -18.86
C GLY A 1048 4.63 -22.20 -19.82
N ALA A 1049 5.24 -21.07 -19.48
CA ALA A 1049 5.22 -19.87 -20.31
C ALA A 1049 5.69 -20.18 -21.74
N ALA A 1050 4.85 -19.84 -22.73
CA ALA A 1050 5.07 -20.13 -24.15
C ALA A 1050 5.22 -21.62 -24.52
N MET A 1051 4.75 -22.54 -23.67
CA MET A 1051 4.70 -23.97 -23.99
C MET A 1051 3.50 -24.29 -24.88
N ASN A 1052 3.73 -25.09 -25.93
CA ASN A 1052 2.68 -25.47 -26.89
C ASN A 1052 2.78 -26.94 -27.28
N VAL A 1053 1.65 -27.58 -27.57
CA VAL A 1053 1.59 -28.95 -28.08
C VAL A 1053 1.35 -28.92 -29.59
N ALA A 1054 2.38 -29.28 -30.35
CA ALA A 1054 2.27 -29.46 -31.79
C ALA A 1054 1.67 -30.83 -32.12
N TYR A 1055 0.64 -30.86 -32.97
CA TYR A 1055 0.04 -32.09 -33.49
C TYR A 1055 0.42 -32.36 -34.95
N SER A 1056 1.05 -31.36 -35.60
CA SER A 1056 1.47 -31.41 -36.99
C SER A 1056 2.70 -30.52 -37.24
N ASN A 1057 3.31 -30.67 -38.42
CA ASN A 1057 4.41 -29.81 -38.86
C ASN A 1057 4.00 -28.33 -38.97
N GLN A 1058 2.73 -28.05 -39.30
CA GLN A 1058 2.22 -26.67 -39.41
C GLN A 1058 2.12 -25.99 -38.03
N ASP A 1059 1.68 -26.74 -37.02
CA ASP A 1059 1.64 -26.24 -35.64
C ASP A 1059 3.06 -25.92 -35.16
N LEU A 1060 4.00 -26.82 -35.44
CA LEU A 1060 5.40 -26.69 -35.05
C LEU A 1060 6.04 -25.42 -35.63
N GLU A 1061 5.83 -25.13 -36.91
CA GLU A 1061 6.34 -23.90 -37.56
C GLU A 1061 5.77 -22.63 -36.89
N THR A 1062 4.46 -22.66 -36.58
CA THR A 1062 3.78 -21.54 -35.92
C THR A 1062 4.35 -21.29 -34.53
N TYR A 1063 4.52 -22.36 -33.73
CA TYR A 1063 5.00 -22.26 -32.36
C TYR A 1063 6.48 -21.92 -32.24
N LEU A 1064 7.33 -22.42 -33.14
CA LEU A 1064 8.75 -22.06 -33.14
C LEU A 1064 8.97 -20.58 -33.45
N ASN A 1065 8.21 -20.03 -34.40
CA ASN A 1065 8.23 -18.60 -34.67
C ASN A 1065 7.81 -17.80 -33.42
N ALA A 1066 6.73 -18.20 -32.74
CA ALA A 1066 6.27 -17.54 -31.52
C ALA A 1066 7.26 -17.67 -30.33
N ALA A 1067 7.83 -18.86 -30.10
CA ALA A 1067 8.76 -19.13 -28.99
C ALA A 1067 10.10 -18.39 -29.14
N SER A 1068 10.58 -18.20 -30.37
CA SER A 1068 11.82 -17.45 -30.64
C SER A 1068 11.76 -15.97 -30.24
N PHE A 1069 10.55 -15.38 -30.16
CA PHE A 1069 10.37 -14.01 -29.65
C PHE A 1069 10.46 -13.92 -28.12
N VAL A 1070 10.20 -15.02 -27.40
CA VAL A 1070 10.13 -15.07 -25.93
C VAL A 1070 11.50 -15.27 -25.31
N SER A 1071 12.34 -16.10 -25.93
CA SER A 1071 13.71 -16.35 -25.48
C SER A 1071 14.68 -16.16 -26.65
N LYS A 1072 15.28 -14.97 -26.74
CA LYS A 1072 16.31 -14.67 -27.76
C LYS A 1072 17.65 -15.31 -27.44
N GLU A 1073 17.95 -15.54 -26.16
CA GLU A 1073 19.26 -16.02 -25.68
C GLU A 1073 19.32 -17.54 -25.47
N HIS A 1074 18.17 -18.21 -25.26
CA HIS A 1074 18.12 -19.66 -25.05
C HIS A 1074 17.37 -20.41 -26.17
N PRO A 1075 17.89 -21.57 -26.60
CA PRO A 1075 17.31 -22.40 -27.64
C PRO A 1075 16.02 -23.10 -27.21
N VAL A 1076 15.19 -23.46 -28.21
CA VAL A 1076 13.91 -24.15 -27.99
C VAL A 1076 14.14 -25.65 -27.80
N VAL A 1077 13.45 -26.21 -26.82
CA VAL A 1077 13.47 -27.63 -26.48
C VAL A 1077 12.19 -28.28 -26.98
N ILE A 1078 12.32 -29.38 -27.73
CA ILE A 1078 11.18 -30.19 -28.17
C ILE A 1078 11.25 -31.55 -27.48
N SER A 1079 10.12 -32.00 -26.91
CA SER A 1079 9.99 -33.29 -26.23
C SER A 1079 8.79 -34.08 -26.76
N LYS A 1080 8.85 -35.41 -26.76
CA LYS A 1080 7.70 -36.25 -27.08
C LYS A 1080 6.58 -36.04 -26.05
N PHE A 1081 5.39 -35.68 -26.51
CA PHE A 1081 4.21 -35.58 -25.67
C PHE A 1081 3.55 -36.96 -25.51
N LEU A 1082 3.39 -37.41 -24.27
CA LEU A 1082 2.83 -38.71 -23.93
C LEU A 1082 1.33 -38.54 -23.60
N THR A 1083 0.46 -39.04 -24.47
CA THR A 1083 -0.99 -39.04 -24.23
C THR A 1083 -1.39 -40.10 -23.22
N GLU A 1084 -2.55 -39.94 -22.56
CA GLU A 1084 -3.13 -40.95 -21.64
C GLU A 1084 -2.14 -41.44 -20.57
N ALA A 1085 -1.36 -40.53 -20.03
CA ALA A 1085 -0.39 -40.82 -18.99
C ALA A 1085 -0.80 -40.08 -17.71
N LYS A 1086 -0.52 -40.68 -16.55
CA LYS A 1086 -0.80 -40.04 -15.27
C LYS A 1086 0.37 -39.16 -14.88
N GLU A 1087 0.10 -37.98 -14.35
CA GLU A 1087 1.12 -37.08 -13.79
C GLU A 1087 1.14 -37.19 -12.27
N ILE A 1088 2.34 -37.15 -11.70
CA ILE A 1088 2.61 -37.32 -10.27
C ILE A 1088 3.56 -36.22 -9.84
N ASP A 1089 3.19 -35.52 -8.78
CA ASP A 1089 3.99 -34.46 -8.16
C ASP A 1089 4.61 -35.00 -6.88
N VAL A 1090 5.92 -34.78 -6.69
CA VAL A 1090 6.65 -35.26 -5.52
C VAL A 1090 7.41 -34.12 -4.88
N ASP A 1091 7.03 -33.78 -3.66
CA ASP A 1091 7.69 -32.78 -2.82
C ASP A 1091 8.58 -33.47 -1.80
N ALA A 1092 9.83 -33.02 -1.66
CA ALA A 1092 10.78 -33.64 -0.75
C ALA A 1092 11.74 -32.64 -0.13
N VAL A 1093 12.28 -33.03 1.02
CA VAL A 1093 13.38 -32.33 1.69
C VAL A 1093 14.52 -33.31 1.85
N ALA A 1094 15.74 -32.87 1.52
CA ALA A 1094 16.95 -33.66 1.67
C ALA A 1094 18.03 -32.89 2.45
N ALA A 1095 19.01 -33.62 2.98
CA ALA A 1095 20.25 -33.08 3.51
C ALA A 1095 21.40 -33.96 3.01
N ASP A 1096 22.42 -33.35 2.42
CA ASP A 1096 23.56 -34.06 1.81
C ASP A 1096 23.12 -35.18 0.84
N GLY A 1097 22.04 -34.94 0.09
CA GLY A 1097 21.45 -35.89 -0.84
C GLY A 1097 20.61 -37.02 -0.22
N GLU A 1098 20.50 -37.09 1.10
CA GLU A 1098 19.66 -38.08 1.81
C GLU A 1098 18.27 -37.50 2.13
N ILE A 1099 17.21 -38.29 1.89
CA ILE A 1099 15.83 -37.83 2.04
C ILE A 1099 15.42 -37.76 3.52
N LEU A 1100 14.99 -36.58 3.96
CA LEU A 1100 14.45 -36.35 5.30
C LEU A 1100 12.94 -36.59 5.36
N CYS A 1101 12.19 -36.05 4.41
CA CYS A 1101 10.76 -36.32 4.28
C CYS A 1101 10.32 -36.17 2.82
N MET A 1102 9.26 -36.89 2.42
CA MET A 1102 8.72 -36.83 1.07
C MET A 1102 7.21 -37.01 1.06
N ALA A 1103 6.53 -36.28 0.17
CA ALA A 1103 5.12 -36.38 -0.12
C ALA A 1103 4.92 -36.70 -1.60
N VAL A 1104 4.02 -37.63 -1.90
CA VAL A 1104 3.62 -37.95 -3.27
C VAL A 1104 2.17 -37.50 -3.44
N SER A 1105 1.90 -36.76 -4.50
CA SER A 1105 0.58 -36.27 -4.87
C SER A 1105 0.25 -36.75 -6.27
N GLU A 1106 -0.94 -37.30 -6.46
CA GLU A 1106 -1.38 -37.71 -7.79
C GLU A 1106 -2.29 -36.65 -8.41
N HIS A 1107 -2.14 -36.42 -9.71
CA HIS A 1107 -3.05 -35.57 -10.46
C HIS A 1107 -4.34 -36.34 -10.77
N VAL A 1108 -5.48 -35.65 -10.73
CA VAL A 1108 -6.76 -36.18 -11.25
C VAL A 1108 -6.76 -36.13 -12.77
N GLU A 1109 -6.24 -35.07 -13.35
CA GLU A 1109 -6.08 -34.87 -14.79
C GLU A 1109 -4.91 -35.70 -15.33
N ASN A 1110 -4.99 -36.07 -16.63
CA ASN A 1110 -3.87 -36.70 -17.33
C ASN A 1110 -2.76 -35.68 -17.60
N ALA A 1111 -1.53 -36.18 -17.77
CA ALA A 1111 -0.38 -35.39 -18.19
C ALA A 1111 -0.72 -34.61 -19.47
N GLY A 1112 -0.49 -33.30 -19.42
CA GLY A 1112 -0.92 -32.36 -20.47
C GLY A 1112 -1.70 -31.16 -19.96
N VAL A 1113 -2.39 -31.31 -18.81
CA VAL A 1113 -2.82 -30.19 -18.00
C VAL A 1113 -1.65 -29.77 -17.12
N HIS A 1114 -1.27 -28.50 -17.18
CA HIS A 1114 -0.16 -27.99 -16.39
C HIS A 1114 -0.39 -28.23 -14.89
N SER A 1115 0.63 -28.68 -14.16
CA SER A 1115 0.58 -28.99 -12.72
C SER A 1115 -0.07 -27.94 -11.82
N GLY A 1116 -0.03 -26.67 -12.23
CA GLY A 1116 -0.66 -25.57 -11.49
C GLY A 1116 -2.17 -25.50 -11.64
N ASP A 1117 -2.68 -25.97 -12.77
CA ASP A 1117 -4.10 -26.08 -13.09
C ASP A 1117 -4.64 -27.49 -12.80
N ALA A 1118 -3.80 -28.38 -12.28
CA ALA A 1118 -4.19 -29.74 -11.93
C ALA A 1118 -4.75 -29.82 -10.51
N THR A 1119 -5.70 -30.73 -10.34
CA THR A 1119 -6.22 -31.13 -9.04
C THR A 1119 -5.28 -32.17 -8.42
N LEU A 1120 -4.79 -31.91 -7.21
CA LEU A 1120 -3.86 -32.81 -6.50
C LEU A 1120 -4.58 -33.58 -5.40
N VAL A 1121 -4.26 -34.87 -5.26
CA VAL A 1121 -4.74 -35.74 -4.17
C VAL A 1121 -3.54 -36.26 -3.35
N THR A 1122 -3.58 -36.04 -2.03
CA THR A 1122 -2.51 -36.45 -1.09
C THR A 1122 -3.11 -37.07 0.19
N PRO A 1123 -2.62 -38.22 0.67
CA PRO A 1123 -1.72 -39.15 -0.01
C PRO A 1123 -2.36 -39.73 -1.28
N PRO A 1124 -1.58 -40.30 -2.22
CA PRO A 1124 -2.12 -40.74 -3.51
C PRO A 1124 -3.04 -41.95 -3.30
N GLN A 1125 -4.15 -42.03 -4.06
CA GLN A 1125 -5.20 -43.03 -3.88
C GLN A 1125 -5.23 -44.08 -5.01
N ASP A 1126 -4.81 -43.75 -6.23
CA ASP A 1126 -4.77 -44.70 -7.36
C ASP A 1126 -3.33 -45.11 -7.77
N ILE A 1127 -2.34 -44.93 -6.90
CA ILE A 1127 -0.96 -45.41 -7.13
C ILE A 1127 -0.71 -46.69 -6.33
N ASN A 1128 -0.24 -47.74 -7.01
CA ASN A 1128 0.10 -49.01 -6.35
C ASN A 1128 1.45 -48.94 -5.59
N ALA A 1129 1.66 -49.87 -4.65
CA ALA A 1129 2.85 -49.90 -3.80
C ALA A 1129 4.16 -50.07 -4.59
N GLU A 1130 4.15 -50.85 -5.68
CA GLU A 1130 5.35 -51.05 -6.51
C GLU A 1130 5.80 -49.74 -7.17
N THR A 1131 4.85 -48.96 -7.70
CA THR A 1131 5.11 -47.64 -8.28
C THR A 1131 5.63 -46.67 -7.23
N LEU A 1132 5.06 -46.65 -6.02
CA LEU A 1132 5.56 -45.80 -4.92
C LEU A 1132 7.01 -46.13 -4.53
N VAL A 1133 7.38 -47.41 -4.49
CA VAL A 1133 8.77 -47.83 -4.23
C VAL A 1133 9.72 -47.34 -5.34
N LYS A 1134 9.30 -47.42 -6.60
CA LYS A 1134 10.08 -46.89 -7.73
C LYS A 1134 10.24 -45.37 -7.66
N ILE A 1135 9.17 -44.65 -7.31
CA ILE A 1135 9.22 -43.19 -7.08
C ILE A 1135 10.25 -42.86 -6.00
N LYS A 1136 10.19 -43.52 -4.84
CA LYS A 1136 11.16 -43.32 -3.75
C LYS A 1136 12.60 -43.58 -4.18
N GLY A 1137 12.82 -44.60 -5.02
CA GLY A 1137 14.13 -44.89 -5.61
C GLY A 1137 14.65 -43.73 -6.47
N ILE A 1138 13.82 -43.22 -7.38
CA ILE A 1138 14.17 -42.10 -8.28
C ILE A 1138 14.44 -40.82 -7.47
N VAL A 1139 13.59 -40.52 -6.48
CA VAL A 1139 13.73 -39.33 -5.60
C VAL A 1139 15.06 -39.35 -4.87
N ARG A 1140 15.42 -40.48 -4.26
CA ARG A 1140 16.71 -40.66 -3.55
C ARG A 1140 17.89 -40.53 -4.50
N ASP A 1141 17.82 -41.15 -5.67
CA ASP A 1141 18.89 -41.08 -6.66
C ASP A 1141 19.11 -39.66 -7.18
N LEU A 1142 18.03 -38.89 -7.40
CA LEU A 1142 18.12 -37.48 -7.80
C LEU A 1142 18.67 -36.58 -6.71
N ALA A 1143 18.20 -36.74 -5.47
CA ALA A 1143 18.71 -35.97 -4.34
C ALA A 1143 20.22 -36.17 -4.16
N ALA A 1144 20.71 -37.41 -4.26
CA ALA A 1144 22.13 -37.73 -4.18
C ALA A 1144 22.94 -37.19 -5.38
N LEU A 1145 22.39 -37.22 -6.60
CA LEU A 1145 23.09 -36.73 -7.80
C LEU A 1145 23.25 -35.21 -7.81
N LEU A 1146 22.26 -34.49 -7.27
CA LEU A 1146 22.25 -33.04 -7.16
C LEU A 1146 22.81 -32.53 -5.82
N ASP A 1147 23.21 -33.43 -4.93
CA ASP A 1147 23.70 -33.11 -3.58
C ASP A 1147 22.75 -32.13 -2.85
N VAL A 1148 21.46 -32.49 -2.85
CA VAL A 1148 20.41 -31.57 -2.38
C VAL A 1148 20.48 -31.42 -0.86
N THR A 1149 20.53 -30.17 -0.41
CA THR A 1149 20.37 -29.77 1.00
C THR A 1149 19.32 -28.68 1.10
N GLY A 1150 18.11 -29.07 1.50
CA GLY A 1150 16.93 -28.21 1.53
C GLY A 1150 15.77 -28.80 0.73
N PRO A 1151 14.84 -27.95 0.26
CA PRO A 1151 13.64 -28.39 -0.44
C PRO A 1151 13.92 -28.64 -1.92
N PHE A 1152 13.24 -29.65 -2.47
CA PHE A 1152 13.13 -29.82 -3.91
C PHE A 1152 11.79 -30.48 -4.29
N ASN A 1153 11.44 -30.36 -5.55
CA ASN A 1153 10.24 -30.92 -6.14
C ASN A 1153 10.56 -31.62 -7.45
N MET A 1154 9.85 -32.69 -7.78
CA MET A 1154 9.99 -33.38 -9.05
C MET A 1154 8.64 -33.84 -9.60
N GLN A 1155 8.54 -33.84 -10.93
CA GLN A 1155 7.34 -34.25 -11.65
C GLN A 1155 7.60 -35.49 -12.49
N LEU A 1156 6.69 -36.45 -12.40
CA LEU A 1156 6.79 -37.75 -13.05
C LEU A 1156 5.59 -38.03 -13.93
N ILE A 1157 5.85 -38.68 -15.06
CA ILE A 1157 4.82 -39.31 -15.90
C ILE A 1157 4.83 -40.81 -15.62
N ALA A 1158 3.67 -41.37 -15.30
CA ALA A 1158 3.44 -42.80 -15.16
C ALA A 1158 2.58 -43.32 -16.32
N LYS A 1159 3.12 -44.27 -17.11
CA LYS A 1159 2.38 -44.98 -18.16
C LYS A 1159 2.94 -46.39 -18.34
N ASN A 1160 2.07 -47.40 -18.45
CA ASN A 1160 2.45 -48.81 -18.67
C ASN A 1160 3.52 -49.33 -17.68
N ASN A 1161 3.40 -49.00 -16.39
CA ASN A 1161 4.39 -49.31 -15.33
C ASN A 1161 5.81 -48.71 -15.51
N GLU A 1162 5.99 -47.79 -16.47
CA GLU A 1162 7.19 -46.96 -16.60
C GLU A 1162 6.97 -45.60 -15.93
N LEU A 1163 8.01 -45.11 -15.25
CA LEU A 1163 8.08 -43.76 -14.68
C LEU A 1163 9.11 -42.95 -15.46
N LYS A 1164 8.73 -41.76 -15.91
CA LYS A 1164 9.60 -40.83 -16.66
C LYS A 1164 9.64 -39.48 -15.97
N VAL A 1165 10.83 -38.95 -15.71
CA VAL A 1165 11.00 -37.63 -15.10
C VAL A 1165 10.71 -36.53 -16.13
N ILE A 1166 9.85 -35.57 -15.76
CA ILE A 1166 9.57 -34.37 -16.55
C ILE A 1166 10.61 -33.30 -16.25
N GLU A 1167 10.73 -32.96 -14.96
CA GLU A 1167 11.58 -31.91 -14.43
C GLU A 1167 11.85 -32.09 -12.93
N CYS A 1168 12.88 -31.40 -12.45
CA CYS A 1168 13.25 -31.30 -11.05
C CYS A 1168 13.53 -29.82 -10.72
N ASN A 1169 12.86 -29.31 -9.69
CA ASN A 1169 12.97 -27.94 -9.21
C ASN A 1169 13.64 -27.98 -7.83
N VAL A 1170 14.88 -27.49 -7.73
CA VAL A 1170 15.67 -27.51 -6.48
C VAL A 1170 15.32 -26.32 -5.59
N ARG A 1171 14.05 -26.24 -5.21
CA ARG A 1171 13.43 -25.21 -4.36
C ARG A 1171 12.08 -25.73 -3.86
N VAL A 1172 11.42 -24.97 -3.00
CA VAL A 1172 10.01 -25.23 -2.68
C VAL A 1172 9.14 -25.18 -3.94
N SER A 1173 8.12 -26.03 -3.99
CA SER A 1173 7.04 -25.97 -4.98
C SER A 1173 5.83 -25.24 -4.42
N ARG A 1174 4.84 -24.97 -5.28
CA ARG A 1174 3.55 -24.43 -4.85
C ARG A 1174 2.72 -25.41 -4.01
N SER A 1175 3.01 -26.71 -4.07
CA SER A 1175 2.30 -27.77 -3.33
C SER A 1175 2.84 -27.98 -1.91
N PHE A 1176 4.01 -27.43 -1.57
CA PHE A 1176 4.62 -27.53 -0.23
C PHE A 1176 3.67 -27.17 0.92
N PRO A 1177 2.93 -26.04 0.89
CA PRO A 1177 1.97 -25.71 1.93
C PRO A 1177 0.85 -26.75 2.08
N PHE A 1178 0.32 -27.21 0.94
CA PHE A 1178 -0.76 -28.19 0.87
C PHE A 1178 -0.33 -29.54 1.46
N VAL A 1179 0.82 -30.07 1.04
CA VAL A 1179 1.32 -31.36 1.54
C VAL A 1179 1.69 -31.27 3.02
N SER A 1180 2.30 -30.16 3.46
CA SER A 1180 2.70 -29.97 4.86
C SER A 1180 1.50 -30.00 5.80
N LYS A 1181 0.43 -29.28 5.46
CA LYS A 1181 -0.80 -29.19 6.26
C LYS A 1181 -1.65 -30.46 6.17
N THR A 1182 -1.63 -31.15 5.03
CA THR A 1182 -2.37 -32.41 4.83
C THR A 1182 -1.73 -33.58 5.57
N LEU A 1183 -0.40 -33.67 5.55
CA LEU A 1183 0.36 -34.75 6.19
C LEU A 1183 0.70 -34.45 7.66
N ASN A 1184 0.31 -33.26 8.16
CA ASN A 1184 0.59 -32.79 9.51
C ASN A 1184 2.10 -32.81 9.86
N HIS A 1185 2.94 -32.42 8.91
CA HIS A 1185 4.39 -32.32 9.06
C HIS A 1185 4.90 -31.08 8.33
N ASP A 1186 5.71 -30.26 8.99
CA ASP A 1186 6.18 -28.98 8.45
C ASP A 1186 7.45 -29.19 7.60
N PHE A 1187 7.28 -29.27 6.27
CA PHE A 1187 8.39 -29.45 5.34
C PHE A 1187 9.29 -28.22 5.30
N VAL A 1188 8.73 -27.02 5.47
CA VAL A 1188 9.50 -25.76 5.44
C VAL A 1188 10.45 -25.71 6.64
N ALA A 1189 9.95 -26.00 7.85
CA ALA A 1189 10.81 -26.03 9.03
C ALA A 1189 11.91 -27.10 8.94
N THR A 1190 11.59 -28.27 8.37
CA THR A 1190 12.57 -29.35 8.11
C THR A 1190 13.64 -28.88 7.13
N ALA A 1191 13.24 -28.25 6.03
CA ALA A 1191 14.15 -27.71 5.03
C ALA A 1191 15.03 -26.58 5.59
N THR A 1192 14.47 -25.66 6.37
CA THR A 1192 15.23 -24.57 7.00
C THR A 1192 16.31 -25.11 7.92
N ARG A 1193 16.02 -26.11 8.74
CA ARG A 1193 17.01 -26.75 9.63
C ARG A 1193 18.13 -27.43 8.84
N ALA A 1194 17.80 -28.13 7.76
CA ALA A 1194 18.79 -28.74 6.86
C ALA A 1194 19.69 -27.67 6.21
N ILE A 1195 19.11 -26.60 5.68
CA ILE A 1195 19.83 -25.48 5.02
C ILE A 1195 20.88 -24.83 5.94
N ILE A 1196 20.59 -24.71 7.23
CA ILE A 1196 21.54 -24.13 8.20
C ILE A 1196 22.48 -25.16 8.83
N GLY A 1197 22.47 -26.42 8.36
CA GLY A 1197 23.37 -27.49 8.79
C GLY A 1197 23.02 -28.14 10.12
N MET A 1198 21.76 -28.08 10.56
CA MET A 1198 21.33 -28.82 11.76
C MET A 1198 21.05 -30.29 11.42
N PRO A 1199 21.38 -31.24 12.32
CA PRO A 1199 20.93 -32.61 12.18
C PRO A 1199 19.41 -32.68 12.31
N VAL A 1200 18.77 -33.35 11.35
CA VAL A 1200 17.32 -33.55 11.32
C VAL A 1200 17.05 -35.04 11.09
N GLU A 1201 16.24 -35.63 11.97
CA GLU A 1201 15.83 -37.03 11.82
C GLU A 1201 14.82 -37.17 10.68
N PRO A 1202 14.98 -38.17 9.78
CA PRO A 1202 14.00 -38.44 8.74
C PRO A 1202 12.62 -38.83 9.32
N VAL A 1203 11.55 -38.35 8.68
CA VAL A 1203 10.17 -38.62 9.06
C VAL A 1203 9.41 -39.23 7.89
N GLU A 1204 8.86 -40.43 8.10
CA GLU A 1204 8.08 -41.14 7.09
C GLU A 1204 6.61 -40.67 7.11
N VAL A 1205 6.23 -39.85 6.12
CA VAL A 1205 4.89 -39.26 5.99
C VAL A 1205 4.13 -39.75 4.75
N LEU A 1206 4.74 -40.60 3.92
CA LEU A 1206 4.23 -41.01 2.61
C LEU A 1206 2.83 -41.66 2.66
N HIS A 1207 2.53 -42.37 3.74
CA HIS A 1207 1.26 -43.10 3.92
C HIS A 1207 0.13 -42.22 4.50
N GLY A 1208 0.40 -40.94 4.80
CA GLY A 1208 -0.58 -40.00 5.34
C GLY A 1208 -0.90 -40.21 6.83
N CYS A 1209 -1.79 -39.36 7.34
CA CYS A 1209 -2.18 -39.30 8.76
C CYS A 1209 -3.67 -39.65 8.98
N GLY A 1210 -4.25 -40.51 8.13
CA GLY A 1210 -5.65 -40.95 8.23
C GLY A 1210 -6.69 -39.98 7.64
N LYS A 1211 -6.26 -38.97 6.88
CA LYS A 1211 -7.13 -38.06 6.11
C LYS A 1211 -6.62 -37.94 4.68
N VAL A 1212 -7.52 -37.59 3.76
CA VAL A 1212 -7.16 -37.26 2.38
C VAL A 1212 -7.37 -35.76 2.15
N GLY A 1213 -6.34 -35.09 1.65
CA GLY A 1213 -6.40 -33.72 1.17
C GLY A 1213 -6.60 -33.69 -0.34
N VAL A 1214 -7.43 -32.77 -0.81
CA VAL A 1214 -7.58 -32.49 -2.25
C VAL A 1214 -7.43 -30.99 -2.49
N LYS A 1215 -6.48 -30.63 -3.34
CA LYS A 1215 -6.23 -29.27 -3.80
C LYS A 1215 -6.86 -29.09 -5.18
N VAL A 1216 -7.64 -28.02 -5.36
CA VAL A 1216 -8.27 -27.64 -6.64
C VAL A 1216 -7.80 -26.24 -7.04
N PRO A 1217 -7.50 -26.00 -8.33
CA PRO A 1217 -7.17 -24.66 -8.84
C PRO A 1217 -8.35 -23.68 -8.78
N GLN A 1218 -8.05 -22.42 -8.50
CA GLN A 1218 -8.97 -21.29 -8.62
C GLN A 1218 -8.70 -20.53 -9.93
N PHE A 1219 -9.75 -20.35 -10.75
CA PHE A 1219 -9.66 -19.61 -12.01
C PHE A 1219 -10.40 -18.28 -11.96
N SER A 1220 -9.96 -17.34 -12.80
CA SER A 1220 -10.57 -16.00 -12.95
C SER A 1220 -11.15 -15.78 -14.35
N PHE A 1221 -11.57 -16.83 -15.07
CA PHE A 1221 -12.07 -16.72 -16.46
C PHE A 1221 -13.25 -15.75 -16.61
N SER A 1222 -14.13 -15.64 -15.61
CA SER A 1222 -15.24 -14.69 -15.63
C SER A 1222 -14.79 -13.22 -15.71
N ARG A 1223 -13.55 -12.91 -15.32
CA ARG A 1223 -12.93 -11.58 -15.40
C ARG A 1223 -12.25 -11.31 -16.73
N LEU A 1224 -11.92 -12.36 -17.45
CA LEU A 1224 -11.12 -12.31 -18.66
C LEU A 1224 -12.03 -12.58 -19.86
N ALA A 1225 -12.87 -11.60 -20.20
CA ALA A 1225 -13.78 -11.72 -21.33
C ALA A 1225 -13.03 -12.10 -22.62
N GLY A 1226 -13.49 -13.17 -23.28
CA GLY A 1226 -12.84 -13.76 -24.44
C GLY A 1226 -11.85 -14.90 -24.13
N ALA A 1227 -11.49 -15.14 -22.86
CA ALA A 1227 -10.62 -16.26 -22.49
C ALA A 1227 -11.23 -17.60 -22.91
N ASP A 1228 -10.39 -18.48 -23.47
CA ASP A 1228 -10.77 -19.86 -23.76
C ASP A 1228 -10.71 -20.66 -22.47
N VAL A 1229 -11.80 -21.33 -22.10
CA VAL A 1229 -11.92 -22.11 -20.85
C VAL A 1229 -11.37 -23.53 -21.08
N GLN A 1230 -10.22 -23.62 -21.73
CA GLN A 1230 -9.51 -24.86 -22.01
C GLN A 1230 -8.23 -24.91 -21.20
N LEU A 1231 -8.01 -26.04 -20.54
CA LEU A 1231 -6.77 -26.32 -19.83
C LEU A 1231 -5.75 -26.91 -20.81
N GLY A 1232 -4.48 -26.57 -20.62
CA GLY A 1232 -3.39 -27.04 -21.46
C GLY A 1232 -2.06 -27.01 -20.73
N VAL A 1233 -0.98 -26.97 -21.50
CA VAL A 1233 0.39 -27.02 -20.98
C VAL A 1233 0.90 -25.68 -20.43
N GLU A 1234 0.20 -24.59 -20.71
CA GLU A 1234 0.43 -23.27 -20.11
C GLU A 1234 -0.60 -23.03 -19.02
N MET A 1235 -0.12 -22.58 -17.84
CA MET A 1235 -0.96 -22.37 -16.67
C MET A 1235 -1.87 -21.14 -16.80
N ALA A 1236 -3.12 -21.25 -16.35
CA ALA A 1236 -4.12 -20.17 -16.35
C ALA A 1236 -4.74 -19.86 -14.98
N SER A 1237 -4.63 -20.75 -13.99
CA SER A 1237 -5.18 -20.52 -12.64
C SER A 1237 -4.46 -19.40 -11.88
N THR A 1238 -5.22 -18.68 -11.06
CA THR A 1238 -4.75 -17.50 -10.30
C THR A 1238 -4.51 -17.81 -8.82
N GLY A 1239 -5.02 -18.94 -8.33
CA GLY A 1239 -4.88 -19.34 -6.93
C GLY A 1239 -5.30 -20.79 -6.72
N GLU A 1240 -5.45 -21.17 -5.46
CA GLU A 1240 -5.82 -22.53 -5.07
C GLU A 1240 -6.72 -22.56 -3.83
N VAL A 1241 -7.45 -23.67 -3.69
CA VAL A 1241 -8.15 -24.06 -2.47
C VAL A 1241 -7.87 -25.52 -2.18
N ALA A 1242 -7.85 -25.91 -0.92
CA ALA A 1242 -7.79 -27.32 -0.56
C ALA A 1242 -8.69 -27.63 0.63
N CYS A 1243 -9.25 -28.83 0.62
CA CYS A 1243 -10.09 -29.33 1.70
C CYS A 1243 -9.64 -30.74 2.10
N GLN A 1244 -9.99 -31.10 3.33
CA GLN A 1244 -9.74 -32.44 3.88
C GLN A 1244 -11.06 -33.20 4.03
N GLY A 1245 -11.00 -34.52 3.87
CA GLY A 1245 -12.12 -35.43 4.06
C GLY A 1245 -11.66 -36.82 4.50
N ASP A 1246 -12.63 -37.65 4.87
CA ASP A 1246 -12.40 -39.05 5.24
C ASP A 1246 -11.98 -39.89 4.03
N ASN A 1247 -12.33 -39.42 2.82
CA ASN A 1247 -11.91 -39.98 1.55
C ASN A 1247 -11.78 -38.87 0.49
N ARG A 1248 -11.20 -39.22 -0.67
CA ARG A 1248 -10.98 -38.27 -1.77
C ARG A 1248 -12.25 -37.63 -2.32
N TYR A 1249 -13.38 -38.33 -2.33
CA TYR A 1249 -14.62 -37.83 -2.94
C TYR A 1249 -15.21 -36.69 -2.11
N GLU A 1250 -15.23 -36.86 -0.78
CA GLU A 1250 -15.66 -35.82 0.14
C GLU A 1250 -14.73 -34.59 0.07
N ALA A 1251 -13.42 -34.82 0.11
CA ALA A 1251 -12.42 -33.76 0.02
C ALA A 1251 -12.53 -32.98 -1.30
N TYR A 1252 -12.68 -33.68 -2.43
CA TYR A 1252 -12.85 -33.06 -3.75
C TYR A 1252 -14.13 -32.22 -3.84
N LEU A 1253 -15.27 -32.72 -3.35
CA LEU A 1253 -16.52 -31.95 -3.38
C LEU A 1253 -16.42 -30.67 -2.53
N LYS A 1254 -15.82 -30.75 -1.33
CA LYS A 1254 -15.59 -29.56 -0.49
C LYS A 1254 -14.63 -28.58 -1.17
N ALA A 1255 -13.55 -29.06 -1.78
CA ALA A 1255 -12.59 -28.21 -2.49
C ALA A 1255 -13.24 -27.52 -3.69
N MET A 1256 -14.02 -28.24 -4.51
CA MET A 1256 -14.78 -27.67 -5.62
C MET A 1256 -15.79 -26.62 -5.14
N MET A 1257 -16.59 -26.92 -4.11
CA MET A 1257 -17.52 -25.92 -3.55
C MET A 1257 -16.81 -24.66 -3.05
N SER A 1258 -15.57 -24.81 -2.55
CA SER A 1258 -14.75 -23.68 -2.09
C SER A 1258 -14.28 -22.75 -3.21
N THR A 1259 -14.32 -23.18 -4.49
CA THR A 1259 -14.03 -22.31 -5.64
C THR A 1259 -15.25 -21.50 -6.11
N GLY A 1260 -16.41 -21.70 -5.47
CA GLY A 1260 -17.70 -21.15 -5.88
C GLY A 1260 -18.53 -22.08 -6.76
N PHE A 1261 -18.06 -23.31 -7.03
CA PHE A 1261 -18.82 -24.30 -7.77
C PHE A 1261 -20.13 -24.66 -7.06
N GLN A 1262 -21.24 -24.59 -7.78
CA GLN A 1262 -22.54 -25.03 -7.29
C GLN A 1262 -22.89 -26.41 -7.85
N ILE A 1263 -23.21 -27.35 -6.97
CA ILE A 1263 -23.63 -28.69 -7.36
C ILE A 1263 -24.92 -28.61 -8.19
N PRO A 1264 -24.93 -29.08 -9.46
CA PRO A 1264 -26.13 -29.02 -10.30
C PRO A 1264 -27.30 -29.81 -9.71
N LYS A 1265 -28.49 -29.20 -9.65
CA LYS A 1265 -29.71 -29.82 -9.10
C LYS A 1265 -30.72 -30.30 -10.16
N LYS A 1266 -30.55 -29.92 -11.42
CA LYS A 1266 -31.57 -30.13 -12.49
C LYS A 1266 -31.03 -30.84 -13.73
N ALA A 1267 -30.17 -30.17 -14.51
CA ALA A 1267 -29.70 -30.66 -15.80
C ALA A 1267 -28.18 -30.54 -15.93
N ILE A 1268 -27.58 -31.44 -16.72
CA ILE A 1268 -26.16 -31.46 -17.08
C ILE A 1268 -26.08 -31.47 -18.61
N LEU A 1269 -25.32 -30.55 -19.20
CA LEU A 1269 -25.02 -30.54 -20.64
C LEU A 1269 -23.77 -31.39 -20.88
N LEU A 1270 -23.83 -32.33 -21.83
CA LEU A 1270 -22.70 -33.15 -22.25
C LEU A 1270 -22.35 -32.83 -23.71
N SER A 1271 -21.15 -32.29 -23.92
CA SER A 1271 -20.57 -32.08 -25.24
C SER A 1271 -19.15 -32.64 -25.21
N ILE A 1272 -18.94 -33.73 -25.94
CA ILE A 1272 -17.67 -34.47 -25.97
C ILE A 1272 -17.06 -34.38 -27.38
N GLY A 1273 -15.74 -34.25 -27.45
CA GLY A 1273 -15.01 -34.35 -28.72
C GLY A 1273 -15.25 -35.71 -29.39
N SER A 1274 -15.02 -35.79 -30.71
CA SER A 1274 -15.10 -37.08 -31.40
C SER A 1274 -14.12 -38.07 -30.76
N PHE A 1275 -14.67 -39.18 -30.26
CA PHE A 1275 -13.88 -40.31 -29.78
C PHE A 1275 -12.98 -40.75 -30.94
N LYS A 1276 -11.66 -40.65 -30.78
CA LYS A 1276 -10.68 -41.11 -31.78
C LYS A 1276 -10.16 -42.47 -31.41
#